data_AF-A0A2M7CJJ8-F1
#
_entry.id   AF-A0A2M7CJJ8-F1
#
_cell.length_a   1.000
_cell.length_b   1.000
_cell.length_c   1.000
_cell.angle_alpha   90.00
_cell.angle_beta   90.00
_cell.angle_gamma   90.00
#
_symmetry.space_group_name_H-M   'P 1'
#
loop_
_entity.id
_entity.type
_entity.pdbx_description
1 polymer ?
#
loop_
_entity_poly.entity_id
_entity_poly.type
_entity_poly.pdbx_seq_one_letter_code
_entity_poly.pdbx_strand_id
1 'polypeptide(L)'
;TRWALAVLFLPYEGLLMLGAIRTTLGRLLIARRKLLQWTTAANTARASGSNTRCEIWSEMAAALVVTVLLGISIAIFNPTALWAALPLLAAWLIAPQAAAIISQPVTHITAPLSETQRKQVLRLARRTWAFSEQFAGPNDHWLPPDHFQESPRGNVAHYTTPTNIGLFLVSTLSAYDLGYIGLVELAVRLRSTFESMDKLEHYRGHLLNWYDSQTLAALPPRYISTVDSGNLAACLTTLKQGCLALTGQARAPLLGAKQWQGLLAILDILSEALQALDNTPNHLRKKNNPHPVSRAGTGTVSQESELHRASIESFEVELTRICERVSAVQNQPAAWKMTLDWLSGEGWDRVCRRLMELLESHPNLQSESLTELQLYLGLMRHHLQDMQRSLGLFAPWLSRVESPILQTPAGQDFCASLPAELPTLGEASAVYERIQTALNHFKAQQQDEAAREWCQKLDDELSSARMTVTPLLVGFQELAGQANAAVTGMDFRFLFDQRRQVFHIGYNASAERLDPSYYDLLASEARIASLVAIAKGDVPNSHWQHLGRPMTKANGKQVLLSWSGTMFEYLMPTLFIKNYAGTFLSDSCYAALEAQASYGQEQEVPWGISESGYFAFDVNQNYQYQAFGVPVLGYKRDLHDDLVIAPYASLLGLSLQPQAVLENMAHLERLNMLGRFGFYEALDYTKTRLPEGQTHAIVQSYMAHHQGMILLAACNYLLEDVMVKRFHTDEHVQSVELLLQEKIPQNPPIEYPHLDESADSPEGARLVSSEPWRVPVDSPIPQAHVLSQGNTSLLITNAGSGYSQWREFALTRWHADSTFDQWGTWIYVQDRESGALWSAACQPIGGAPENQEVLFYPHKVEFQRSENEISLRTGITVSTDGVEIRRVNILNDSDQPRKLKLTSYGEVVLAAQAVDRQHPAFNKLFIESEYLPDENALLFQRRPRSADEKPVVLIHAMVIEAGRKVTGDHETDRAKFLGRSQTMRTPRALQDANRHLSGTVGGTLDPILSLAQEIDLKPRAKTRVTFLTLAAASRSEALEKLSHYQSGQAIYHAFNNAQAHSERELLEQGLDAPSVENIQRLLSALLYPAGALRAAPHILAQNEKGQSGLWAFGISGDYPILLVRIHNGESPLLIEALQAFTYWRSHHVTVNLVILNEQDTGYFLDLRNAIQRQIVRMGEEASLNQRDGIFVLRTDQLQSADKILFETVAGVILDEKSGSLAEHALRLTVPSTRLPVFTASSPRRLIPSRQNNFNSRTICSSTTASVVSAATDGNTSSI
;
A
#
# COMPACT_ATOMS: atom_id res chain seq x y z
N THR A 1 28.20 13.61 -38.16
CA THR A 1 28.25 15.07 -37.88
C THR A 1 29.53 15.52 -37.19
N ARG A 2 29.96 14.90 -36.07
CA ARG A 2 31.15 15.36 -35.31
C ARG A 2 32.48 15.38 -36.08
N TRP A 3 32.77 14.36 -36.90
CA TRP A 3 33.97 14.34 -37.74
C TRP A 3 34.01 15.50 -38.73
N ALA A 4 32.86 15.86 -39.31
CA ALA A 4 32.76 17.02 -40.20
C ALA A 4 33.05 18.34 -39.46
N LEU A 5 32.61 18.49 -38.20
CA LEU A 5 32.93 19.65 -37.37
C LEU A 5 34.41 19.72 -36.99
N ALA A 6 35.05 18.58 -36.71
CA ALA A 6 36.49 18.53 -36.45
C ALA A 6 37.30 18.97 -37.68
N VAL A 7 36.89 18.54 -38.88
CA VAL A 7 37.49 19.00 -40.14
C VAL A 7 37.22 20.49 -40.37
N LEU A 8 36.02 20.96 -40.05
CA LEU A 8 35.59 22.35 -40.21
C LEU A 8 36.39 23.33 -39.32
N PHE A 9 36.66 22.95 -38.07
CA PHE A 9 37.35 23.78 -37.09
C PHE A 9 38.87 23.56 -37.01
N LEU A 10 39.42 22.67 -37.85
CA LEU A 10 40.82 22.25 -37.80
C LEU A 10 41.84 23.42 -37.78
N PRO A 11 41.73 24.48 -38.61
CA PRO A 11 42.69 25.58 -38.58
C PRO A 11 42.63 26.37 -37.27
N TYR A 12 41.43 26.54 -36.71
CA TYR A 12 41.22 27.25 -35.46
C TYR A 12 41.76 26.46 -34.27
N GLU A 13 41.43 25.16 -34.18
CA GLU A 13 41.99 24.28 -33.15
C GLU A 13 43.51 24.18 -33.26
N GLY A 14 44.05 24.10 -34.48
CA GLY A 14 45.50 24.09 -34.72
C GLY A 14 46.20 25.34 -34.17
N LEU A 15 45.65 26.54 -34.41
CA LEU A 15 46.18 27.79 -33.88
C LEU A 15 46.09 27.86 -32.35
N LEU A 16 44.98 27.41 -31.76
CA LEU A 16 44.82 27.34 -30.31
C LEU A 16 45.85 26.39 -29.68
N MET A 17 46.06 25.20 -30.26
CA MET A 17 47.03 24.23 -29.78
C MET A 17 48.47 24.75 -29.90
N LEU A 18 48.82 25.40 -31.01
CA LEU A 18 50.12 26.06 -31.18
C LEU A 18 50.34 27.17 -30.13
N GLY A 19 49.31 27.96 -29.85
CA GLY A 19 49.33 28.97 -28.80
C GLY A 19 49.53 28.37 -27.40
N ALA A 20 48.83 27.27 -27.09
CA ALA A 20 48.94 26.55 -25.83
C ALA A 20 50.33 25.91 -25.67
N ILE A 21 50.86 25.26 -26.71
CA ILE A 21 52.21 24.68 -26.74
C ILE A 21 53.25 25.77 -26.50
N ARG A 22 53.19 26.89 -27.23
CA ARG A 22 54.13 28.02 -27.07
C ARG A 22 54.09 28.59 -25.66
N THR A 23 52.90 28.76 -25.09
CA THR A 23 52.73 29.29 -23.73
C THR A 23 53.28 28.31 -22.69
N THR A 24 53.05 27.01 -22.88
CA THR A 24 53.52 25.95 -21.99
C THR A 24 55.03 25.84 -22.03
N LEU A 25 55.64 25.82 -23.22
CA LEU A 25 57.10 25.85 -23.40
C LEU A 25 57.71 27.12 -22.81
N GLY A 26 57.08 28.29 -22.99
CA GLY A 26 57.52 29.54 -22.36
C GLY A 26 57.46 29.51 -20.83
N ARG A 27 56.41 28.90 -20.24
CA ARG A 27 56.29 28.74 -18.80
C ARG A 27 57.31 27.75 -18.24
N LEU A 28 57.57 26.64 -18.93
CA LEU A 28 58.52 25.60 -18.53
C LEU A 28 59.98 26.03 -18.68
N LEU A 29 60.33 26.62 -19.84
CA LEU A 29 61.72 26.90 -20.20
C LEU A 29 62.20 28.29 -19.76
N ILE A 30 61.30 29.27 -19.67
CA ILE A 30 61.68 30.68 -19.41
C ILE A 30 61.15 31.15 -18.05
N ALA A 31 59.84 31.10 -17.81
CA ALA A 31 59.23 31.86 -16.70
C ALA A 31 59.21 31.13 -15.34
N ARG A 32 59.13 29.79 -15.31
CA ARG A 32 59.04 28.92 -14.10
C ARG A 32 58.05 29.35 -13.00
N ARG A 33 57.04 30.17 -13.33
CA ARG A 33 55.99 30.65 -12.42
C ARG A 33 54.61 30.25 -12.96
N LYS A 34 53.60 30.12 -12.08
CA LYS A 34 52.21 29.73 -12.42
C LYS A 34 52.09 28.36 -13.12
N LEU A 35 52.93 27.39 -12.73
CA LEU A 35 52.99 26.05 -13.31
C LEU A 35 51.72 25.21 -13.06
N LEU A 36 50.92 25.56 -12.03
CA LEU A 36 49.67 24.88 -11.66
C LEU A 36 48.39 25.59 -12.14
N GLN A 37 48.49 26.74 -12.84
CA GLN A 37 47.31 27.43 -13.37
C GLN A 37 46.84 26.76 -14.68
N TRP A 38 45.96 25.77 -14.54
CA TRP A 38 45.12 25.23 -15.62
C TRP A 38 43.89 26.12 -15.83
N THR A 39 44.13 27.36 -16.25
CA THR A 39 43.08 28.17 -16.86
C THR A 39 43.54 28.50 -18.26
N THR A 40 43.06 27.73 -19.24
CA THR A 40 43.16 28.11 -20.64
C THR A 40 42.45 29.46 -20.82
N ALA A 41 42.97 30.35 -21.67
CA ALA A 41 42.30 31.61 -22.00
C ALA A 41 40.85 31.39 -22.48
N ALA A 42 40.55 30.19 -22.99
CA ALA A 42 39.20 29.72 -23.34
C ALA A 42 38.23 29.59 -22.14
N ASN A 43 38.71 29.35 -20.91
CA ASN A 43 37.87 29.31 -19.71
C ASN A 43 37.57 30.70 -19.15
N THR A 44 38.37 31.71 -19.47
CA THR A 44 38.09 33.11 -19.10
C THR A 44 37.14 33.77 -20.10
N ALA A 45 37.21 33.42 -21.39
CA ALA A 45 36.23 33.85 -22.39
C ALA A 45 34.82 33.31 -22.11
N ARG A 46 34.68 32.09 -21.57
CA ARG A 46 33.38 31.48 -21.20
C ARG A 46 32.71 32.09 -19.97
N ALA A 47 33.41 32.89 -19.18
CA ALA A 47 32.86 33.55 -18.00
C ALA A 47 32.18 34.90 -18.30
N SER A 48 32.35 35.43 -19.52
CA SER A 48 31.59 36.59 -20.01
C SER A 48 30.37 36.09 -20.80
N GLY A 49 29.19 36.59 -20.44
CA GLY A 49 27.91 36.20 -21.01
C GLY A 49 27.77 36.45 -22.51
N SER A 50 26.92 35.64 -23.15
CA SER A 50 26.46 35.67 -24.54
C SER A 50 27.51 36.13 -25.57
N ASN A 51 28.30 35.19 -26.08
CA ASN A 51 29.14 35.45 -27.24
C ASN A 51 28.26 35.88 -28.42
N THR A 52 28.26 37.16 -28.73
CA THR A 52 27.58 37.72 -29.89
C THR A 52 28.23 37.15 -31.16
N ARG A 53 27.49 37.10 -32.27
CA ARG A 53 28.03 36.69 -33.57
C ARG A 53 29.34 37.42 -33.90
N CYS A 54 29.46 38.70 -33.51
CA CYS A 54 30.65 39.51 -33.74
C CYS A 54 31.88 39.00 -32.99
N GLU A 55 31.73 38.54 -31.74
CA GLU A 55 32.83 38.02 -30.93
C GLU A 55 33.38 36.70 -31.48
N ILE A 56 32.51 35.77 -31.89
CA ILE A 56 32.93 34.49 -32.51
C ILE A 56 33.72 34.72 -33.79
N TRP A 57 33.26 35.66 -34.63
CA TRP A 57 33.98 36.05 -35.85
C TRP A 57 35.32 36.70 -35.57
N SER A 58 35.42 37.50 -34.49
CA SER A 58 36.69 38.12 -34.08
C SER A 58 37.69 37.10 -33.52
N GLU A 59 37.26 36.13 -32.73
CA GLU A 59 38.12 35.08 -32.16
C GLU A 59 38.68 34.16 -33.24
N MET A 60 37.89 33.85 -34.27
CA MET A 60 38.28 32.97 -35.38
C MET A 60 38.96 33.69 -36.54
N ALA A 61 39.14 35.01 -36.49
CA ALA A 61 39.70 35.81 -37.58
C ALA A 61 41.11 35.35 -38.00
N ALA A 62 41.96 34.96 -37.04
CA ALA A 62 43.30 34.44 -37.33
C ALA A 62 43.26 33.15 -38.16
N ALA A 63 42.28 32.27 -37.91
CA ALA A 63 42.08 31.05 -38.69
C ALA A 63 41.67 31.37 -40.13
N LEU A 64 40.78 32.35 -40.34
CA LEU A 64 40.39 32.82 -41.67
C LEU A 64 41.59 33.37 -42.46
N VAL A 65 42.44 34.17 -41.82
CA VAL A 65 43.65 34.71 -42.45
C VAL A 65 44.58 33.58 -42.88
N VAL A 66 44.81 32.58 -42.03
CA VAL A 66 45.64 31.41 -42.37
C VAL A 66 45.03 30.61 -43.53
N THR A 67 43.72 30.40 -43.53
CA THR A 67 43.01 29.73 -44.63
C THR A 67 43.16 30.46 -45.96
N VAL A 68 43.01 31.80 -45.97
CA VAL A 68 43.19 32.62 -47.18
C VAL A 68 44.64 32.58 -47.68
N LEU A 69 45.61 32.73 -46.77
CA LEU A 69 47.04 32.67 -47.12
C LEU A 69 47.44 31.30 -47.68
N LEU A 70 46.90 30.20 -47.12
CA LEU A 70 47.13 28.86 -47.64
C LEU A 70 46.51 28.68 -49.03
N GLY A 71 45.30 29.20 -49.26
CA GLY A 71 44.67 29.19 -50.57
C GLY A 71 45.47 29.95 -51.63
N ILE A 72 45.97 31.15 -51.30
CA ILE A 72 46.85 31.94 -52.16
C ILE A 72 48.15 31.18 -52.45
N SER A 73 48.76 30.57 -51.43
CA SER A 73 49.98 29.76 -51.59
C SER A 73 49.76 28.59 -52.55
N ILE A 74 48.64 27.86 -52.42
CA ILE A 74 48.31 26.75 -53.32
C ILE A 74 48.09 27.27 -54.75
N ALA A 75 47.40 28.41 -54.92
CA ALA A 75 47.16 29.02 -56.23
C ALA A 75 48.46 29.46 -56.94
N ILE A 76 49.49 29.88 -56.19
CA ILE A 76 50.78 30.32 -56.75
C ILE A 76 51.68 29.11 -57.07
N PHE A 77 51.81 28.16 -56.16
CA PHE A 77 52.80 27.07 -56.27
C PHE A 77 52.27 25.81 -56.95
N ASN A 78 50.96 25.55 -56.91
CA ASN A 78 50.34 24.38 -57.55
C ASN A 78 48.85 24.63 -57.93
N PRO A 79 48.59 25.36 -59.04
CA PRO A 79 47.25 25.80 -59.41
C PRO A 79 46.23 24.67 -59.65
N THR A 80 46.68 23.51 -60.10
CA THR A 80 45.79 22.36 -60.37
C THR A 80 45.28 21.71 -59.09
N ALA A 81 46.07 21.76 -58.00
CA ALA A 81 45.66 21.27 -56.68
C ALA A 81 44.59 22.16 -56.01
N LEU A 82 44.40 23.39 -56.49
CA LEU A 82 43.40 24.32 -55.95
C LEU A 82 41.97 23.75 -56.09
N TRP A 83 41.66 23.06 -57.20
CA TRP A 83 40.36 22.43 -57.41
C TRP A 83 40.08 21.31 -56.39
N ALA A 84 41.10 20.58 -55.97
CA ALA A 84 40.98 19.54 -54.94
C ALA A 84 40.90 20.14 -53.52
N ALA A 85 41.56 21.27 -53.27
CA ALA A 85 41.57 21.94 -51.96
C ALA A 85 40.36 22.85 -51.71
N LEU A 86 39.68 23.29 -52.77
CA LEU A 86 38.56 24.25 -52.71
C LEU A 86 37.46 23.87 -51.71
N PRO A 87 36.98 22.60 -51.63
CA PRO A 87 35.93 22.23 -50.67
C PRO A 87 36.35 22.43 -49.22
N LEU A 88 37.62 22.15 -48.91
CA LEU A 88 38.18 22.29 -47.55
C LEU A 88 38.39 23.75 -47.18
N LEU A 89 38.92 24.56 -48.11
CA LEU A 89 39.10 26.00 -47.93
C LEU A 89 37.76 26.72 -47.76
N ALA A 90 36.76 26.36 -48.57
CA ALA A 90 35.40 26.89 -48.44
C ALA A 90 34.77 26.51 -47.08
N ALA A 91 34.94 25.25 -46.65
CA ALA A 91 34.49 24.83 -45.33
C ALA A 91 35.14 25.67 -44.21
N TRP A 92 36.46 25.86 -44.25
CA TRP A 92 37.18 26.67 -43.25
C TRP A 92 36.79 28.15 -43.26
N LEU A 93 36.46 28.72 -44.41
CA LEU A 93 35.93 30.09 -44.51
C LEU A 93 34.53 30.23 -43.89
N ILE A 94 33.71 29.18 -43.95
CA ILE A 94 32.36 29.14 -43.37
C ILE A 94 32.39 28.79 -41.87
N ALA A 95 33.52 28.30 -41.36
CA ALA A 95 33.66 27.82 -39.99
C ALA A 95 33.16 28.82 -38.91
N PRO A 96 33.43 30.14 -38.95
CA PRO A 96 32.89 31.08 -37.97
C PRO A 96 31.37 31.19 -37.99
N GLN A 97 30.76 31.12 -39.19
CA GLN A 97 29.31 31.12 -39.33
C GLN A 97 28.69 29.81 -38.80
N ALA A 98 29.33 28.68 -39.07
CA ALA A 98 28.91 27.40 -38.52
C ALA A 98 29.05 27.36 -36.99
N ALA A 99 30.14 27.90 -36.43
CA ALA A 99 30.32 28.06 -34.99
C ALA A 99 29.23 28.95 -34.38
N ALA A 100 28.87 30.05 -35.04
CA ALA A 100 27.79 30.94 -34.59
C ALA A 100 26.40 30.29 -34.62
N ILE A 101 26.13 29.39 -35.56
CA ILE A 101 24.87 28.63 -35.63
C ILE A 101 24.83 27.56 -34.53
N ILE A 102 25.92 26.82 -34.33
CA ILE A 102 26.01 25.73 -33.35
C ILE A 102 26.07 26.27 -31.90
N SER A 103 26.52 27.51 -31.72
CA SER A 103 26.56 28.18 -30.41
C SER A 103 25.22 28.81 -29.99
N GLN A 104 24.17 28.71 -30.81
CA GLN A 104 22.84 29.14 -30.39
C GLN A 104 22.31 28.23 -29.27
N PRO A 105 21.64 28.79 -28.25
CA PRO A 105 21.06 27.98 -27.18
C PRO A 105 20.02 27.02 -27.76
N VAL A 106 20.08 25.76 -27.34
CA VAL A 106 19.03 24.78 -27.66
C VAL A 106 17.79 25.19 -26.89
N THR A 107 16.71 25.55 -27.59
CA THR A 107 15.42 25.87 -26.98
C THR A 107 14.42 24.79 -27.35
N HIS A 108 13.77 24.19 -26.36
CA HIS A 108 12.59 23.36 -26.58
C HIS A 108 11.41 24.30 -26.88
N ILE A 109 11.07 24.48 -28.15
CA ILE A 109 9.91 25.30 -28.55
C ILE A 109 8.68 24.40 -28.43
N THR A 110 7.84 24.65 -27.45
CA THR A 110 6.51 24.04 -27.36
C THR A 110 5.44 25.00 -27.86
N ALA A 111 4.41 24.45 -28.50
CA ALA A 111 3.29 25.25 -28.97
C ALA A 111 2.51 25.79 -27.75
N PRO A 112 2.27 27.10 -27.64
CA PRO A 112 1.50 27.66 -26.53
C PRO A 112 0.04 27.18 -26.58
N LEU A 113 -0.60 27.17 -25.41
CA LEU A 113 -2.05 26.88 -25.33
C LEU A 113 -2.87 28.00 -25.99
N SER A 114 -3.96 27.60 -26.66
CA SER A 114 -5.00 28.52 -27.13
C SER A 114 -5.72 29.19 -25.94
N GLU A 115 -6.45 30.28 -26.19
CA GLU A 115 -7.20 30.98 -25.14
C GLU A 115 -8.22 30.06 -24.44
N THR A 116 -8.91 29.20 -25.21
CA THR A 116 -9.84 28.21 -24.67
C THR A 116 -9.14 27.20 -23.77
N GLN A 117 -8.00 26.65 -24.20
CA GLN A 117 -7.21 25.73 -23.38
C GLN A 117 -6.65 26.43 -22.12
N ARG A 118 -6.26 27.70 -22.22
CA ARG A 118 -5.84 28.50 -21.07
C ARG A 118 -6.98 28.65 -20.05
N LYS A 119 -8.23 28.86 -20.51
CA LYS A 119 -9.41 28.87 -19.62
C LYS A 119 -9.62 27.51 -18.94
N GLN A 120 -9.40 26.39 -19.63
CA GLN A 120 -9.48 25.06 -19.02
C GLN A 120 -8.49 24.90 -17.84
N VAL A 121 -7.24 25.33 -18.02
CA VAL A 121 -6.22 25.30 -16.95
C VAL A 121 -6.62 26.21 -15.77
N LEU A 122 -7.20 27.39 -16.04
CA LEU A 122 -7.70 28.29 -14.98
C LEU A 122 -8.85 27.69 -14.19
N ARG A 123 -9.78 26.97 -14.85
CA ARG A 123 -10.87 26.25 -14.17
C ARG A 123 -10.32 25.13 -13.29
N LEU A 124 -9.40 24.32 -13.82
CA LEU A 124 -8.75 23.27 -13.04
C LEU A 124 -8.04 23.84 -11.81
N ALA A 125 -7.23 24.89 -11.97
CA ALA A 125 -6.54 25.54 -10.86
C ALA A 125 -7.50 26.08 -9.80
N ARG A 126 -8.64 26.67 -10.21
CA ARG A 126 -9.67 27.16 -9.28
C ARG A 126 -10.36 26.01 -8.54
N ARG A 127 -10.68 24.90 -9.22
CA ARG A 127 -11.23 23.68 -8.59
C ARG A 127 -10.26 23.07 -7.58
N THR A 128 -8.99 22.96 -7.93
CA THR A 128 -7.92 22.45 -7.07
C THR A 128 -7.73 23.30 -5.82
N TRP A 129 -7.77 24.64 -5.92
CA TRP A 129 -7.67 25.49 -4.74
C TRP A 129 -8.89 25.37 -3.80
N ALA A 130 -10.08 25.07 -4.34
CA ALA A 130 -11.28 24.87 -3.52
C ALA A 130 -11.11 23.75 -2.47
N PHE A 131 -10.23 22.76 -2.72
CA PHE A 131 -9.84 21.75 -1.72
C PHE A 131 -9.26 22.42 -0.46
N SER A 132 -8.29 23.32 -0.66
CA SER A 132 -7.61 24.02 0.43
C SER A 132 -8.54 25.00 1.13
N GLU A 133 -9.46 25.64 0.42
CA GLU A 133 -10.47 26.52 1.02
C GLU A 133 -11.43 25.75 1.93
N GLN A 134 -11.80 24.53 1.55
CA GLN A 134 -12.74 23.70 2.28
C GLN A 134 -12.12 23.03 3.51
N PHE A 135 -10.90 22.50 3.38
CA PHE A 135 -10.32 21.61 4.39
C PHE A 135 -9.20 22.24 5.25
N ALA A 136 -8.57 23.33 4.82
CA ALA A 136 -7.52 24.00 5.61
C ALA A 136 -8.09 25.25 6.30
N GLY A 137 -8.99 25.03 7.26
CA GLY A 137 -9.68 26.08 8.00
C GLY A 137 -9.33 26.13 9.50
N PRO A 138 -10.05 26.95 10.29
CA PRO A 138 -9.80 27.09 11.73
C PRO A 138 -9.93 25.80 12.53
N ASN A 139 -10.79 24.87 12.12
CA ASN A 139 -11.01 23.58 12.81
C ASN A 139 -9.78 22.66 12.77
N ASP A 140 -8.93 22.83 11.77
CA ASP A 140 -7.70 22.05 11.55
C ASP A 140 -6.46 22.92 11.77
N HIS A 141 -6.60 23.99 12.57
CA HIS A 141 -5.51 24.93 12.88
C HIS A 141 -4.85 25.54 11.64
N TRP A 142 -5.59 25.70 10.54
CA TRP A 142 -5.07 26.15 9.24
C TRP A 142 -3.93 25.27 8.69
N LEU A 143 -3.95 23.99 9.03
CA LEU A 143 -3.10 22.96 8.45
C LEU A 143 -3.94 22.12 7.48
N PRO A 144 -3.41 21.77 6.30
CA PRO A 144 -4.12 20.90 5.37
C PRO A 144 -4.17 19.46 5.92
N PRO A 145 -5.29 18.73 5.75
CA PRO A 145 -5.31 17.28 6.01
C PRO A 145 -4.40 16.56 5.01
N ASP A 146 -4.13 15.28 5.24
CA ASP A 146 -3.31 14.48 4.34
C ASP A 146 -4.08 14.15 3.05
N HIS A 147 -5.31 13.67 3.24
CA HIS A 147 -6.21 13.39 2.14
C HIS A 147 -7.69 13.50 2.56
N PHE A 148 -8.54 13.69 1.56
CA PHE A 148 -9.98 13.54 1.66
C PHE A 148 -10.42 12.40 0.74
N GLN A 149 -11.11 11.42 1.29
CA GLN A 149 -11.68 10.33 0.54
C GLN A 149 -13.19 10.54 0.40
N GLU A 150 -13.63 10.73 -0.84
CA GLU A 150 -15.04 11.02 -1.14
C GLU A 150 -15.92 9.76 -1.04
N SER A 151 -15.42 8.61 -1.52
CA SER A 151 -16.15 7.33 -1.56
C SER A 151 -15.29 6.20 -0.98
N PRO A 152 -15.86 5.20 -0.28
CA PRO A 152 -17.29 5.00 -0.01
C PRO A 152 -17.84 5.74 1.22
N ARG A 153 -16.99 6.39 2.06
CA ARG A 153 -17.41 6.93 3.38
C ARG A 153 -17.26 8.44 3.61
N GLY A 154 -16.83 9.25 2.64
CA GLY A 154 -16.67 10.70 2.84
C GLY A 154 -15.82 11.04 4.07
N ASN A 155 -14.56 10.56 4.12
CA ASN A 155 -13.68 10.65 5.28
C ASN A 155 -12.53 11.64 5.07
N VAL A 156 -12.21 12.44 6.08
CA VAL A 156 -11.07 13.36 6.09
C VAL A 156 -9.98 12.78 6.99
N ALA A 157 -8.78 12.60 6.45
CA ALA A 157 -7.62 12.18 7.24
C ALA A 157 -7.01 13.38 7.96
N HIS A 158 -7.45 13.62 9.20
CA HIS A 158 -7.03 14.74 10.06
C HIS A 158 -5.59 14.62 10.59
N TYR A 159 -4.63 14.34 9.72
CA TYR A 159 -3.21 14.46 9.99
C TYR A 159 -2.50 15.13 8.82
N THR A 160 -1.31 15.67 9.05
CA THR A 160 -0.55 16.44 8.05
C THR A 160 0.94 16.10 8.08
N THR A 161 1.64 16.48 7.01
CA THR A 161 3.08 16.22 6.81
C THR A 161 3.83 17.52 6.50
N PRO A 162 5.17 17.58 6.66
CA PRO A 162 5.95 18.76 6.30
C PRO A 162 5.79 19.17 4.83
N THR A 163 5.71 18.20 3.92
CA THR A 163 5.45 18.47 2.48
C THR A 163 4.05 19.04 2.27
N ASN A 164 3.01 18.51 2.92
CA ASN A 164 1.64 19.05 2.82
C ASN A 164 1.58 20.51 3.30
N ILE A 165 2.20 20.81 4.46
CA ILE A 165 2.27 22.17 5.01
C ILE A 165 3.01 23.10 4.04
N GLY A 166 4.19 22.69 3.54
CA GLY A 166 4.99 23.48 2.62
C GLY A 166 4.24 23.82 1.33
N LEU A 167 3.64 22.81 0.69
CA LEU A 167 2.88 22.99 -0.53
C LEU A 167 1.63 23.85 -0.30
N PHE A 168 0.95 23.72 0.84
CA PHE A 168 -0.19 24.59 1.18
C PHE A 168 0.22 26.06 1.32
N LEU A 169 1.36 26.35 1.95
CA LEU A 169 1.87 27.73 2.07
C LEU A 169 2.12 28.36 0.69
N VAL A 170 2.78 27.63 -0.22
CA VAL A 170 3.07 28.14 -1.57
C VAL A 170 1.81 28.14 -2.45
N SER A 171 0.91 27.19 -2.27
CA SER A 171 -0.42 27.17 -2.91
C SER A 171 -1.28 28.36 -2.51
N THR A 172 -1.19 28.79 -1.24
CA THR A 172 -1.87 30.00 -0.77
C THR A 172 -1.31 31.24 -1.47
N LEU A 173 0.01 31.29 -1.70
CA LEU A 173 0.63 32.34 -2.51
C LEU A 173 0.19 32.27 -3.99
N SER A 174 0.13 31.06 -4.58
CA SER A 174 -0.40 30.84 -5.94
C SER A 174 -1.85 31.32 -6.08
N ALA A 175 -2.69 31.05 -5.09
CA ALA A 175 -4.09 31.47 -5.06
C ALA A 175 -4.21 33.00 -5.05
N TYR A 176 -3.33 33.70 -4.32
CA TYR A 176 -3.28 35.17 -4.37
C TYR A 176 -2.81 35.69 -5.73
N ASP A 177 -1.83 35.04 -6.36
CA ASP A 177 -1.31 35.46 -7.66
C ASP A 177 -2.31 35.22 -8.80
N LEU A 178 -3.06 34.11 -8.74
CA LEU A 178 -4.16 33.79 -9.63
C LEU A 178 -5.43 34.60 -9.33
N GLY A 179 -5.44 35.37 -8.23
CA GLY A 179 -6.53 36.25 -7.84
C GLY A 179 -7.74 35.53 -7.24
N TYR A 180 -7.55 34.36 -6.64
CA TYR A 180 -8.60 33.60 -5.93
C TYR A 180 -8.89 34.13 -4.53
N ILE A 181 -7.84 34.60 -3.84
CA ILE A 181 -7.93 35.18 -2.48
C ILE A 181 -7.36 36.61 -2.44
N GLY A 182 -7.83 37.40 -1.48
CA GLY A 182 -7.36 38.77 -1.24
C GLY A 182 -6.06 38.85 -0.41
N LEU A 183 -5.46 40.04 -0.33
CA LEU A 183 -4.23 40.25 0.42
C LEU A 183 -4.39 40.02 1.93
N VAL A 184 -5.54 40.41 2.49
CA VAL A 184 -5.85 40.22 3.92
C VAL A 184 -6.00 38.74 4.24
N GLU A 185 -6.71 37.99 3.39
CA GLU A 185 -6.90 36.56 3.57
C GLU A 185 -5.57 35.80 3.46
N LEU A 186 -4.72 36.16 2.47
CA LEU A 186 -3.36 35.64 2.36
C LEU A 186 -2.59 35.82 3.67
N ALA A 187 -2.57 37.04 4.22
CA ALA A 187 -1.86 37.33 5.46
C ALA A 187 -2.39 36.51 6.65
N VAL A 188 -3.73 36.37 6.77
CA VAL A 188 -4.36 35.60 7.84
C VAL A 188 -4.02 34.12 7.73
N ARG A 189 -4.15 33.52 6.54
CA ARG A 189 -3.83 32.10 6.32
C ARG A 189 -2.37 31.81 6.64
N LEU A 190 -1.44 32.57 6.06
CA LEU A 190 -0.01 32.37 6.29
C LEU A 190 0.35 32.52 7.77
N ARG A 191 -0.07 33.61 8.42
CA ARG A 191 0.23 33.85 9.83
C ARG A 191 -0.35 32.76 10.73
N SER A 192 -1.59 32.34 10.49
CA SER A 192 -2.22 31.30 11.30
C SER A 192 -1.50 29.96 11.13
N THR A 193 -1.05 29.62 9.91
CA THR A 193 -0.26 28.40 9.68
C THR A 193 1.10 28.47 10.38
N PHE A 194 1.81 29.61 10.36
CA PHE A 194 3.06 29.76 11.12
C PHE A 194 2.84 29.66 12.64
N GLU A 195 1.78 30.28 13.17
CA GLU A 195 1.41 30.17 14.59
C GLU A 195 1.09 28.72 15.00
N SER A 196 0.54 27.92 14.09
CA SER A 196 0.32 26.49 14.30
C SER A 196 1.61 25.68 14.20
N MET A 197 2.45 25.96 13.19
CA MET A 197 3.77 25.33 13.03
C MET A 197 4.63 25.53 14.27
N ASP A 198 4.68 26.74 14.85
CA ASP A 198 5.45 27.04 16.06
C ASP A 198 5.03 26.20 17.28
N LYS A 199 3.79 25.70 17.30
CA LYS A 199 3.26 24.82 18.38
C LYS A 199 3.56 23.35 18.15
N LEU A 200 3.98 22.95 16.95
CA LEU A 200 4.31 21.56 16.63
C LEU A 200 5.62 21.15 17.32
N GLU A 201 5.72 19.87 17.70
CA GLU A 201 6.96 19.28 18.19
C GLU A 201 8.02 19.30 17.09
N HIS A 202 9.21 19.86 17.34
CA HIS A 202 10.32 19.88 16.39
C HIS A 202 11.51 19.06 16.90
N TYR A 203 12.31 18.53 15.98
CA TYR A 203 13.59 17.90 16.30
C TYR A 203 14.72 18.52 15.48
N ARG A 204 15.67 19.17 16.15
CA ARG A 204 16.80 19.90 15.51
C ARG A 204 16.36 20.84 14.39
N GLY A 205 15.25 21.54 14.59
CA GLY A 205 14.65 22.45 13.62
C GLY A 205 13.85 21.78 12.50
N HIS A 206 13.81 20.45 12.42
CA HIS A 206 12.94 19.73 11.50
C HIS A 206 11.56 19.48 12.12
N LEU A 207 10.53 19.51 11.28
CA LEU A 207 9.24 18.92 11.60
C LEU A 207 9.31 17.40 11.47
N LEU A 208 8.56 16.71 12.33
CA LEU A 208 8.27 15.28 12.25
C LEU A 208 7.30 15.01 11.09
N ASN A 209 7.24 13.76 10.65
CA ASN A 209 6.54 13.45 9.41
C ASN A 209 5.02 13.45 9.52
N TRP A 210 4.46 13.24 10.72
CA TRP A 210 3.02 13.15 10.93
C TRP A 210 2.57 13.88 12.19
N TYR A 211 1.57 14.75 12.04
CA TYR A 211 0.88 15.43 13.14
C TYR A 211 -0.62 15.33 12.94
N ASP A 212 -1.37 15.18 14.01
CA ASP A 212 -2.83 15.33 13.99
C ASP A 212 -3.20 16.83 13.83
N SER A 213 -3.97 17.18 12.80
CA SER A 213 -4.28 18.58 12.45
C SER A 213 -5.25 19.25 13.44
N GLN A 214 -6.04 18.45 14.17
CA GLN A 214 -7.03 18.94 15.13
C GLN A 214 -6.45 19.13 16.53
N THR A 215 -5.43 18.35 16.90
CA THR A 215 -4.84 18.37 18.24
C THR A 215 -3.41 18.90 18.27
N LEU A 216 -2.75 19.02 17.11
CA LEU A 216 -1.34 19.39 16.96
C LEU A 216 -0.35 18.37 17.57
N ALA A 217 -0.84 17.19 17.95
CA ALA A 217 -0.02 16.15 18.54
C ALA A 217 0.83 15.43 17.48
N ALA A 218 2.11 15.20 17.78
CA ALA A 218 2.98 14.36 16.95
C ALA A 218 2.53 12.90 17.00
N LEU A 219 2.38 12.29 15.82
CA LEU A 219 1.94 10.90 15.68
C LEU A 219 3.15 9.95 15.64
N PRO A 220 3.06 8.77 16.28
CA PRO A 220 4.12 7.77 16.20
C PRO A 220 4.13 7.08 14.83
N PRO A 221 5.32 6.74 14.28
CA PRO A 221 6.64 7.00 14.84
C PRO A 221 7.08 8.46 14.67
N ARG A 222 7.84 9.00 15.64
CA ARG A 222 8.50 10.31 15.50
C ARG A 222 9.63 10.19 14.48
N TYR A 223 9.29 10.43 13.21
CA TYR A 223 10.19 10.24 12.08
C TYR A 223 10.50 11.57 11.39
N ILE A 224 11.72 11.73 10.89
CA ILE A 224 12.17 12.91 10.13
C ILE A 224 12.60 12.42 8.77
N SER A 225 11.89 12.85 7.73
CA SER A 225 12.21 12.55 6.34
C SER A 225 13.12 13.64 5.77
N THR A 226 14.20 13.22 5.11
CA THR A 226 15.12 14.15 4.42
C THR A 226 14.40 14.86 3.28
N VAL A 227 13.57 14.14 2.52
CA VAL A 227 12.80 14.68 1.40
C VAL A 227 11.75 15.66 1.89
N ASP A 228 10.96 15.31 2.89
CA ASP A 228 9.88 16.19 3.37
C ASP A 228 10.44 17.47 3.99
N SER A 229 11.58 17.36 4.69
CA SER A 229 12.32 18.52 5.19
C SER A 229 12.83 19.40 4.04
N GLY A 230 13.39 18.80 2.99
CA GLY A 230 13.86 19.53 1.81
C GLY A 230 12.75 20.23 1.04
N ASN A 231 11.61 19.56 0.85
CA ASN A 231 10.42 20.09 0.21
C ASN A 231 9.86 21.28 0.99
N LEU A 232 9.72 21.14 2.32
CA LEU A 232 9.30 22.22 3.19
C LEU A 232 10.28 23.40 3.10
N ALA A 233 11.59 23.14 3.13
CA ALA A 233 12.59 24.19 3.06
C ALA A 233 12.56 24.94 1.71
N ALA A 234 12.34 24.25 0.59
CA ALA A 234 12.15 24.88 -0.72
C ALA A 234 10.87 25.72 -0.78
N CYS A 235 9.79 25.21 -0.20
CA CYS A 235 8.53 25.94 -0.08
C CYS A 235 8.68 27.23 0.75
N LEU A 236 9.33 27.14 1.92
CA LEU A 236 9.59 28.28 2.79
C LEU A 236 10.52 29.31 2.14
N THR A 237 11.54 28.87 1.41
CA THR A 237 12.43 29.75 0.64
C THR A 237 11.66 30.50 -0.45
N THR A 238 10.78 29.79 -1.17
CA THR A 238 9.90 30.38 -2.18
C THR A 238 8.91 31.37 -1.55
N LEU A 239 8.33 31.02 -0.41
CA LEU A 239 7.39 31.85 0.34
C LEU A 239 8.05 33.13 0.86
N LYS A 240 9.27 33.03 1.41
CA LYS A 240 10.09 34.17 1.84
C LYS A 240 10.22 35.18 0.69
N GLN A 241 10.67 34.72 -0.48
CA GLN A 241 10.85 35.58 -1.65
C GLN A 241 9.51 36.10 -2.19
N GLY A 242 8.43 35.32 -2.05
CA GLY A 242 7.06 35.76 -2.30
C GLY A 242 6.61 36.93 -1.43
N CYS A 243 6.79 36.81 -0.11
CA CYS A 243 6.43 37.84 0.85
C CYS A 243 7.28 39.11 0.67
N LEU A 244 8.59 38.96 0.45
CA LEU A 244 9.48 40.10 0.14
C LEU A 244 9.04 40.81 -1.15
N ALA A 245 8.68 40.06 -2.18
CA ALA A 245 8.19 40.63 -3.43
C ALA A 245 6.90 41.45 -3.28
N LEU A 246 6.02 41.11 -2.32
CA LEU A 246 4.83 41.90 -2.00
C LEU A 246 5.17 43.24 -1.32
N THR A 247 6.28 43.29 -0.58
CA THR A 247 6.71 44.50 0.15
C THR A 247 7.55 45.46 -0.70
N GLY A 248 8.08 44.98 -1.83
CA GLY A 248 8.88 45.79 -2.76
C GLY A 248 8.05 46.78 -3.60
N GLN A 249 8.73 47.78 -4.19
CA GLN A 249 8.09 48.84 -4.99
C GLN A 249 7.67 48.40 -6.40
N ALA A 250 8.03 47.19 -6.85
CA ALA A 250 8.03 46.82 -8.27
C ALA A 250 7.05 45.71 -8.68
N ARG A 251 6.02 45.37 -7.88
CA ARG A 251 5.04 44.32 -8.26
C ARG A 251 3.61 44.60 -7.79
N ALA A 252 2.67 44.13 -8.62
CA ALA A 252 1.20 44.03 -8.54
C ALA A 252 0.44 45.03 -7.63
N PRO A 253 -0.56 45.75 -8.17
CA PRO A 253 -1.39 46.65 -7.36
C PRO A 253 -2.18 45.89 -6.29
N LEU A 254 -2.53 46.57 -5.19
CA LEU A 254 -3.30 46.00 -4.07
C LEU A 254 -4.59 45.30 -4.52
N LEU A 255 -5.24 45.84 -5.56
CA LEU A 255 -6.37 45.26 -6.28
C LEU A 255 -6.13 45.44 -7.78
N GLY A 256 -6.46 44.42 -8.58
CA GLY A 256 -6.18 44.41 -10.01
C GLY A 256 -7.15 43.55 -10.81
N ALA A 257 -6.86 43.39 -12.11
CA ALA A 257 -7.63 42.53 -13.01
C ALA A 257 -7.64 41.05 -12.57
N LYS A 258 -6.62 40.60 -11.81
CA LYS A 258 -6.51 39.21 -11.36
C LYS A 258 -7.68 38.75 -10.49
N GLN A 259 -8.20 39.59 -9.60
CA GLN A 259 -9.35 39.21 -8.76
C GLN A 259 -10.61 39.00 -9.63
N TRP A 260 -10.82 39.84 -10.65
CA TRP A 260 -11.89 39.64 -11.63
C TRP A 260 -11.71 38.35 -12.43
N GLN A 261 -10.47 38.00 -12.78
CA GLN A 261 -10.16 36.72 -13.44
C GLN A 261 -10.47 35.52 -12.53
N GLY A 262 -10.21 35.63 -11.22
CA GLY A 262 -10.61 34.63 -10.22
C GLY A 262 -12.13 34.43 -10.17
N LEU A 263 -12.90 35.52 -10.19
CA LEU A 263 -14.37 35.48 -10.28
C LEU A 263 -14.84 34.83 -11.58
N LEU A 264 -14.25 35.18 -12.73
CA LEU A 264 -14.57 34.58 -14.03
C LEU A 264 -14.34 33.06 -14.01
N ALA A 265 -13.26 32.57 -13.38
CA ALA A 265 -13.01 31.14 -13.25
C ALA A 265 -14.12 30.42 -12.45
N ILE A 266 -14.68 31.04 -11.40
CA ILE A 266 -15.82 30.49 -10.65
C ILE A 266 -17.08 30.46 -11.51
N LEU A 267 -17.36 31.54 -12.24
CA LEU A 267 -18.52 31.61 -13.13
C LEU A 267 -18.45 30.58 -14.26
N ASP A 268 -17.25 30.35 -14.81
CA ASP A 268 -17.02 29.33 -15.83
C ASP A 268 -17.23 27.90 -15.27
N ILE A 269 -16.86 27.65 -14.01
CA ILE A 269 -17.14 26.37 -13.33
C ILE A 269 -18.64 26.19 -13.09
N LEU A 270 -19.35 27.23 -12.65
CA LEU A 270 -20.81 27.19 -12.48
C LEU A 270 -21.51 26.93 -13.82
N SER A 271 -21.05 27.54 -14.91
CA SER A 271 -21.57 27.26 -16.25
C SER A 271 -21.34 25.81 -16.67
N GLU A 272 -20.18 25.23 -16.38
CA GLU A 272 -19.88 23.82 -16.66
C GLU A 272 -20.75 22.85 -15.84
N ALA A 273 -20.95 23.14 -14.55
CA ALA A 273 -21.82 22.36 -13.69
C ALA A 273 -23.28 22.36 -14.18
N LEU A 274 -23.76 23.48 -14.75
CA LEU A 274 -25.09 23.56 -15.37
C LEU A 274 -25.18 22.74 -16.67
N GLN A 275 -24.16 22.82 -17.54
CA GLN A 275 -24.10 22.03 -18.78
C GLN A 275 -24.09 20.52 -18.51
N ALA A 276 -23.45 20.08 -17.42
CA ALA A 276 -23.45 18.69 -17.02
C ALA A 276 -24.86 18.16 -16.68
N LEU A 277 -25.76 19.03 -16.19
CA LEU A 277 -27.14 18.66 -15.90
C LEU A 277 -27.94 18.37 -17.18
N ASP A 278 -27.72 19.13 -18.26
CA ASP A 278 -28.39 18.96 -19.57
C ASP A 278 -27.97 17.66 -20.27
N ASN A 279 -26.73 17.21 -20.07
CA ASN A 279 -26.14 16.04 -20.73
C ASN A 279 -26.50 14.68 -20.09
N THR A 280 -27.30 14.64 -19.01
CA THR A 280 -27.66 13.39 -18.34
C THR A 280 -28.54 12.50 -19.23
N PRO A 281 -28.09 11.32 -19.72
CA PRO A 281 -28.87 10.54 -20.67
C PRO A 281 -30.14 9.96 -20.02
N ASN A 282 -31.28 10.11 -20.70
CA ASN A 282 -32.59 9.56 -20.34
C ASN A 282 -32.63 8.02 -20.10
N HIS A 283 -31.54 7.29 -20.34
CA HIS A 283 -31.46 5.83 -20.18
C HIS A 283 -31.34 5.36 -18.71
N LEU A 284 -30.86 6.18 -17.78
CA LEU A 284 -30.76 5.79 -16.36
C LEU A 284 -32.08 5.93 -15.59
N ARG A 285 -33.08 6.64 -16.12
CA ARG A 285 -34.44 6.74 -15.51
C ARG A 285 -35.22 5.42 -15.55
N LYS A 286 -34.85 4.45 -16.39
CA LYS A 286 -35.59 3.18 -16.55
C LYS A 286 -35.23 2.07 -15.55
N LYS A 287 -34.16 2.19 -14.76
CA LYS A 287 -33.70 1.09 -13.89
C LYS A 287 -34.38 1.04 -12.50
N ASN A 288 -35.09 2.10 -12.09
CA ASN A 288 -35.71 2.18 -10.76
C ASN A 288 -37.24 2.04 -10.74
N ASN A 289 -37.86 1.45 -11.77
CA ASN A 289 -39.31 1.20 -11.75
C ASN A 289 -39.66 -0.19 -12.31
N PRO A 290 -40.04 -1.17 -11.47
CA PRO A 290 -40.37 -2.52 -11.92
C PRO A 290 -41.86 -2.62 -12.29
N HIS A 291 -42.31 -1.96 -13.36
CA HIS A 291 -43.58 -2.31 -14.00
C HIS A 291 -43.55 -2.03 -15.52
N PRO A 292 -43.81 -3.03 -16.38
CA PRO A 292 -43.92 -2.80 -17.81
C PRO A 292 -45.35 -2.38 -18.14
N VAL A 293 -45.56 -1.13 -18.54
CA VAL A 293 -46.76 -0.75 -19.29
C VAL A 293 -46.34 -0.41 -20.71
N SER A 294 -46.81 -1.23 -21.63
CA SER A 294 -46.75 -1.01 -23.07
C SER A 294 -47.49 0.28 -23.45
N ARG A 295 -46.88 1.12 -24.29
CA ARG A 295 -47.57 1.68 -25.46
C ARG A 295 -46.58 2.33 -26.42
N ALA A 296 -46.71 1.92 -27.68
CA ALA A 296 -46.19 2.62 -28.84
C ALA A 296 -46.88 3.99 -28.95
N GLY A 297 -46.09 5.03 -29.21
CA GLY A 297 -46.56 6.40 -29.43
C GLY A 297 -45.42 7.24 -29.99
N THR A 298 -45.55 7.59 -31.27
CA THR A 298 -44.70 8.51 -32.03
C THR A 298 -44.74 9.93 -31.46
N GLY A 299 -43.58 10.58 -31.36
CA GLY A 299 -43.39 12.04 -31.48
C GLY A 299 -44.20 12.93 -30.54
N THR A 300 -43.70 13.15 -29.33
CA THR A 300 -43.87 14.40 -28.56
C THR A 300 -42.76 14.42 -27.51
N VAL A 301 -41.82 15.34 -27.62
CA VAL A 301 -40.93 15.67 -26.50
C VAL A 301 -41.85 16.07 -25.35
N SER A 302 -41.77 15.37 -24.21
CA SER A 302 -42.62 15.64 -23.05
C SER A 302 -42.44 17.09 -22.59
N GLN A 303 -43.52 17.84 -22.39
CA GLN A 303 -43.52 19.23 -21.87
C GLN A 303 -42.59 19.44 -20.66
N GLU A 304 -42.43 18.43 -19.81
CA GLU A 304 -41.48 18.45 -18.66
C GLU A 304 -40.01 18.56 -19.10
N SER A 305 -39.60 17.89 -20.18
CA SER A 305 -38.24 17.94 -20.70
C SER A 305 -37.91 19.30 -21.32
N GLU A 306 -38.90 19.97 -21.92
CA GLU A 306 -38.75 21.35 -22.40
C GLU A 306 -38.65 22.34 -21.25
N LEU A 307 -39.42 22.14 -20.17
CA LEU A 307 -39.38 22.98 -18.97
C LEU A 307 -38.02 22.88 -18.24
N HIS A 308 -37.49 21.66 -18.10
CA HIS A 308 -36.17 21.41 -17.51
C HIS A 308 -35.08 22.14 -18.29
N ARG A 309 -35.02 21.90 -19.60
CA ARG A 309 -34.03 22.51 -20.49
C ARG A 309 -34.14 24.03 -20.52
N ALA A 310 -35.35 24.58 -20.55
CA ALA A 310 -35.58 26.03 -20.52
C ALA A 310 -35.06 26.68 -19.22
N SER A 311 -35.17 26.00 -18.08
CA SER A 311 -34.64 26.53 -16.80
C SER A 311 -33.11 26.51 -16.74
N ILE A 312 -32.45 25.48 -17.30
CA ILE A 312 -30.99 25.42 -17.44
C ILE A 312 -30.50 26.52 -18.39
N GLU A 313 -31.07 26.60 -19.59
CA GLU A 313 -30.73 27.62 -20.60
C GLU A 313 -30.93 29.05 -20.04
N SER A 314 -32.00 29.28 -19.26
CA SER A 314 -32.25 30.58 -18.65
C SER A 314 -31.19 30.97 -17.61
N PHE A 315 -30.67 30.00 -16.85
CA PHE A 315 -29.60 30.24 -15.88
C PHE A 315 -28.26 30.48 -16.59
N GLU A 316 -27.92 29.67 -17.60
CA GLU A 316 -26.71 29.86 -18.40
C GLU A 316 -26.66 31.25 -19.08
N VAL A 317 -27.78 31.70 -19.64
CA VAL A 317 -27.88 33.05 -20.22
C VAL A 317 -27.62 34.14 -19.18
N GLU A 318 -28.11 33.97 -17.94
CA GLU A 318 -27.86 34.94 -16.87
C GLU A 318 -26.39 34.94 -16.44
N LEU A 319 -25.76 33.77 -16.29
CA LEU A 319 -24.32 33.67 -15.99
C LEU A 319 -23.48 34.29 -17.11
N THR A 320 -23.83 34.04 -18.38
CA THR A 320 -23.12 34.61 -19.54
C THR A 320 -23.15 36.14 -19.52
N ARG A 321 -24.30 36.75 -19.23
CA ARG A 321 -24.42 38.22 -19.07
C ARG A 321 -23.55 38.76 -17.95
N ILE A 322 -23.47 38.03 -16.82
CA ILE A 322 -22.60 38.39 -15.71
C ILE A 322 -21.13 38.31 -16.15
N CYS A 323 -20.72 37.25 -16.85
CA CYS A 323 -19.36 37.09 -17.38
C CYS A 323 -18.97 38.22 -18.35
N GLU A 324 -19.85 38.60 -19.28
CA GLU A 324 -19.64 39.71 -20.20
C GLU A 324 -19.45 41.04 -19.46
N ARG A 325 -20.30 41.30 -18.45
CA ARG A 325 -20.20 42.51 -17.62
C ARG A 325 -18.90 42.55 -16.82
N VAL A 326 -18.51 41.45 -16.21
CA VAL A 326 -17.24 41.33 -15.45
C VAL A 326 -16.04 41.54 -16.38
N SER A 327 -16.05 40.89 -17.55
CA SER A 327 -14.95 40.99 -18.53
C SER A 327 -14.76 42.40 -19.07
N ALA A 328 -15.85 43.18 -19.20
CA ALA A 328 -15.80 44.56 -19.66
C ALA A 328 -15.16 45.53 -18.64
N VAL A 329 -15.28 45.24 -17.34
CA VAL A 329 -14.83 46.16 -16.27
C VAL A 329 -13.50 45.77 -15.62
N GLN A 330 -12.98 44.56 -15.87
CA GLN A 330 -11.78 44.02 -15.18
C GLN A 330 -10.55 44.94 -15.21
N ASN A 331 -10.40 45.75 -16.27
CA ASN A 331 -9.30 46.71 -16.46
C ASN A 331 -9.71 48.18 -16.24
N GLN A 332 -10.88 48.45 -15.65
CA GLN A 332 -11.43 49.80 -15.46
C GLN A 332 -11.70 50.08 -13.96
N PRO A 333 -10.69 50.53 -13.18
CA PRO A 333 -10.84 50.74 -11.73
C PRO A 333 -12.00 51.63 -11.32
N ALA A 334 -12.31 52.65 -12.13
CA ALA A 334 -13.44 53.55 -11.88
C ALA A 334 -14.81 52.85 -11.89
N ALA A 335 -14.97 51.76 -12.64
CA ALA A 335 -16.23 51.02 -12.78
C ALA A 335 -16.39 49.89 -11.74
N TRP A 336 -15.35 49.61 -10.94
CA TRP A 336 -15.32 48.45 -10.03
C TRP A 336 -16.35 48.56 -8.91
N LYS A 337 -16.48 49.72 -8.26
CA LYS A 337 -17.45 49.91 -7.16
C LYS A 337 -18.88 49.63 -7.61
N MET A 338 -19.32 50.32 -8.66
CA MET A 338 -20.65 50.18 -9.22
C MET A 338 -20.94 48.73 -9.62
N THR A 339 -19.97 48.05 -10.24
CA THR A 339 -20.15 46.66 -10.67
C THR A 339 -20.19 45.68 -9.50
N LEU A 340 -19.35 45.86 -8.47
CA LEU A 340 -19.38 45.02 -7.28
C LEU A 340 -20.66 45.19 -6.47
N ASP A 341 -21.18 46.42 -6.34
CA ASP A 341 -22.46 46.66 -5.67
C ASP A 341 -23.61 46.00 -6.43
N TRP A 342 -23.60 46.10 -7.77
CA TRP A 342 -24.60 45.42 -8.59
C TRP A 342 -24.50 43.90 -8.45
N LEU A 343 -23.30 43.33 -8.53
CA LEU A 343 -23.08 41.88 -8.39
C LEU A 343 -23.50 41.37 -7.00
N SER A 344 -23.24 42.13 -5.95
CA SER A 344 -23.55 41.74 -4.56
C SER A 344 -25.01 42.00 -4.17
N GLY A 345 -25.73 42.83 -4.94
CA GLY A 345 -27.16 43.10 -4.77
C GLY A 345 -27.98 42.41 -5.86
N GLU A 346 -28.40 43.19 -6.87
CA GLU A 346 -29.32 42.73 -7.92
C GLU A 346 -28.80 41.50 -8.69
N GLY A 347 -27.50 41.45 -9.00
CA GLY A 347 -26.88 40.32 -9.70
C GLY A 347 -26.97 39.02 -8.89
N TRP A 348 -26.70 39.09 -7.58
CA TRP A 348 -26.85 37.95 -6.68
C TRP A 348 -28.31 37.50 -6.55
N ASP A 349 -29.26 38.44 -6.42
CA ASP A 349 -30.69 38.13 -6.35
C ASP A 349 -31.18 37.41 -7.62
N ARG A 350 -30.65 37.79 -8.79
CA ARG A 350 -30.94 37.12 -10.08
C ARG A 350 -30.39 35.69 -10.10
N VAL A 351 -29.16 35.47 -9.65
CA VAL A 351 -28.57 34.13 -9.52
C VAL A 351 -29.38 33.25 -8.56
N CYS A 352 -29.75 33.76 -7.38
CA CYS A 352 -30.59 33.04 -6.43
C CYS A 352 -31.97 32.70 -7.01
N ARG A 353 -32.59 33.61 -7.75
CA ARG A 353 -33.88 33.35 -8.40
C ARG A 353 -33.77 32.23 -9.44
N ARG A 354 -32.75 32.26 -10.30
CA ARG A 354 -32.50 31.20 -11.29
C ARG A 354 -32.19 29.85 -10.65
N LEU A 355 -31.45 29.84 -9.54
CA LEU A 355 -31.23 28.62 -8.76
C LEU A 355 -32.55 28.05 -8.21
N MET A 356 -33.42 28.89 -7.65
CA MET A 356 -34.73 28.45 -7.15
C MET A 356 -35.60 27.89 -8.28
N GLU A 357 -35.66 28.58 -9.43
CA GLU A 357 -36.36 28.10 -10.62
C GLU A 357 -35.81 26.74 -11.11
N LEU A 358 -34.49 26.55 -11.07
CA LEU A 358 -33.82 25.28 -11.42
C LEU A 358 -34.18 24.16 -10.43
N LEU A 359 -34.20 24.44 -9.12
CA LEU A 359 -34.54 23.46 -8.09
C LEU A 359 -36.03 23.08 -8.13
N GLU A 360 -36.91 24.04 -8.41
CA GLU A 360 -38.35 23.81 -8.59
C GLU A 360 -38.63 22.97 -9.84
N SER A 361 -37.89 23.19 -10.93
CA SER A 361 -38.03 22.41 -12.16
C SER A 361 -37.36 21.03 -12.08
N HIS A 362 -36.40 20.80 -11.18
CA HIS A 362 -35.68 19.52 -11.07
C HIS A 362 -35.73 18.90 -9.66
N PRO A 363 -36.89 18.39 -9.19
CA PRO A 363 -37.04 17.86 -7.83
C PRO A 363 -36.21 16.58 -7.53
N ASN A 364 -35.64 15.94 -8.56
CA ASN A 364 -34.83 14.71 -8.44
C ASN A 364 -33.36 14.93 -8.82
N LEU A 365 -32.82 16.13 -8.60
CA LEU A 365 -31.39 16.41 -8.78
C LEU A 365 -30.54 15.46 -7.92
N GLN A 366 -29.45 14.94 -8.51
CA GLN A 366 -28.51 14.11 -7.78
C GLN A 366 -27.84 14.91 -6.65
N SER A 367 -27.62 14.27 -5.51
CA SER A 367 -27.02 14.91 -4.33
C SER A 367 -25.63 15.50 -4.63
N GLU A 368 -24.87 14.88 -5.53
CA GLU A 368 -23.54 15.32 -5.93
C GLU A 368 -23.57 16.66 -6.68
N SER A 369 -24.40 16.78 -7.72
CA SER A 369 -24.55 18.02 -8.50
C SER A 369 -25.04 19.19 -7.65
N LEU A 370 -25.94 18.92 -6.70
CA LEU A 370 -26.44 19.93 -5.76
C LEU A 370 -25.34 20.41 -4.81
N THR A 371 -24.50 19.48 -4.32
CA THR A 371 -23.36 19.80 -3.45
C THR A 371 -22.32 20.64 -4.19
N GLU A 372 -22.03 20.32 -5.46
CA GLU A 372 -21.11 21.09 -6.29
C GLU A 372 -21.61 22.52 -6.54
N LEU A 373 -22.88 22.68 -6.93
CA LEU A 373 -23.48 24.01 -7.11
C LEU A 373 -23.45 24.83 -5.82
N GLN A 374 -23.78 24.21 -4.68
CA GLN A 374 -23.71 24.87 -3.38
C GLN A 374 -22.30 25.35 -3.03
N LEU A 375 -21.28 24.51 -3.27
CA LEU A 375 -19.89 24.84 -3.03
C LEU A 375 -19.47 26.08 -3.85
N TYR A 376 -19.64 26.04 -5.17
CA TYR A 376 -19.15 27.12 -6.04
C TYR A 376 -19.96 28.41 -5.95
N LEU A 377 -21.26 28.35 -5.64
CA LEU A 377 -22.05 29.54 -5.30
C LEU A 377 -21.61 30.16 -3.97
N GLY A 378 -21.30 29.33 -2.97
CA GLY A 378 -20.72 29.78 -1.71
C GLY A 378 -19.38 30.48 -1.92
N LEU A 379 -18.49 29.88 -2.70
CA LEU A 379 -17.20 30.47 -3.07
C LEU A 379 -17.35 31.76 -3.87
N MET A 380 -18.29 31.83 -4.82
CA MET A 380 -18.60 33.07 -5.56
C MET A 380 -19.00 34.19 -4.61
N ARG A 381 -19.90 33.91 -3.67
CA ARG A 381 -20.36 34.91 -2.70
C ARG A 381 -19.23 35.39 -1.80
N HIS A 382 -18.41 34.46 -1.29
CA HIS A 382 -17.27 34.80 -0.45
C HIS A 382 -16.27 35.69 -1.22
N HIS A 383 -15.97 35.32 -2.48
CA HIS A 383 -15.08 36.08 -3.35
C HIS A 383 -15.58 37.51 -3.59
N LEU A 384 -16.87 37.69 -3.89
CA LEU A 384 -17.47 39.01 -4.07
C LEU A 384 -17.39 39.87 -2.80
N GLN A 385 -17.71 39.29 -1.63
CA GLN A 385 -17.60 39.98 -0.34
C GLN A 385 -16.16 40.42 -0.07
N ASP A 386 -15.19 39.58 -0.39
CA ASP A 386 -13.77 39.87 -0.22
C ASP A 386 -13.26 40.96 -1.15
N MET A 387 -13.71 40.99 -2.41
CA MET A 387 -13.45 42.09 -3.32
C MET A 387 -14.06 43.41 -2.82
N GLN A 388 -15.31 43.38 -2.36
CA GLN A 388 -16.01 44.57 -1.86
C GLN A 388 -15.34 45.14 -0.59
N ARG A 389 -14.98 44.25 0.35
CA ARG A 389 -14.21 44.59 1.56
C ARG A 389 -12.85 45.16 1.20
N SER A 390 -12.10 44.52 0.31
CA SER A 390 -10.78 44.97 -0.10
C SER A 390 -10.83 46.35 -0.76
N LEU A 391 -11.84 46.62 -1.60
CA LEU A 391 -12.03 47.92 -2.25
C LEU A 391 -12.23 49.03 -1.21
N GLY A 392 -13.05 48.78 -0.19
CA GLY A 392 -13.27 49.72 0.91
C GLY A 392 -12.01 49.96 1.76
N LEU A 393 -11.21 48.91 2.00
CA LEU A 393 -10.00 48.99 2.82
C LEU A 393 -8.83 49.68 2.11
N PHE A 394 -8.67 49.47 0.80
CA PHE A 394 -7.46 49.88 0.07
C PHE A 394 -7.68 51.04 -0.91
N ALA A 395 -8.91 51.28 -1.34
CA ALA A 395 -9.26 52.32 -2.31
C ALA A 395 -10.54 53.08 -1.93
N PRO A 396 -10.64 53.65 -0.71
CA PRO A 396 -11.88 54.27 -0.22
C PRO A 396 -12.38 55.43 -1.09
N TRP A 397 -11.47 56.16 -1.76
CA TRP A 397 -11.84 57.27 -2.65
C TRP A 397 -12.72 56.85 -3.82
N LEU A 398 -12.56 55.61 -4.34
CA LEU A 398 -13.38 55.10 -5.45
C LEU A 398 -14.87 55.05 -5.11
N SER A 399 -15.21 54.90 -3.83
CA SER A 399 -16.61 54.92 -3.38
C SER A 399 -17.22 56.33 -3.29
N ARG A 400 -16.41 57.39 -3.47
CA ARG A 400 -16.78 58.77 -3.22
C ARG A 400 -16.68 59.68 -4.46
N VAL A 401 -16.07 59.21 -5.56
CA VAL A 401 -15.80 60.01 -6.78
C VAL A 401 -17.09 60.49 -7.48
N GLU A 402 -18.22 59.80 -7.29
CA GLU A 402 -19.51 60.17 -7.90
C GLU A 402 -20.26 61.27 -7.14
N SER A 403 -19.66 61.86 -6.09
CA SER A 403 -20.29 62.90 -5.28
C SER A 403 -20.58 64.19 -6.09
N PRO A 404 -21.77 64.80 -5.95
CA PRO A 404 -22.09 66.09 -6.57
C PRO A 404 -21.11 67.22 -6.20
N ILE A 405 -20.45 67.12 -5.04
CA ILE A 405 -19.46 68.08 -4.53
C ILE A 405 -18.23 68.17 -5.46
N LEU A 406 -17.94 67.10 -6.20
CA LEU A 406 -16.79 66.99 -7.09
C LEU A 406 -17.05 67.54 -8.51
N GLN A 407 -18.27 68.00 -8.83
CA GLN A 407 -18.58 68.59 -10.15
C GLN A 407 -18.15 70.06 -10.32
N THR A 408 -17.43 70.60 -9.33
CA THR A 408 -16.84 71.95 -9.39
C THR A 408 -15.45 71.91 -10.06
N PRO A 409 -14.91 73.03 -10.60
CA PRO A 409 -13.56 73.08 -11.15
C PRO A 409 -12.48 72.59 -10.17
N ALA A 410 -12.57 73.01 -8.90
CA ALA A 410 -11.68 72.54 -7.84
C ALA A 410 -11.84 71.03 -7.54
N GLY A 411 -13.05 70.50 -7.71
CA GLY A 411 -13.34 69.07 -7.57
C GLY A 411 -12.76 68.24 -8.72
N GLN A 412 -12.78 68.79 -9.95
CA GLN A 412 -12.13 68.18 -11.11
C GLN A 412 -10.60 68.15 -10.95
N ASP A 413 -10.00 69.21 -10.42
CA ASP A 413 -8.57 69.26 -10.09
C ASP A 413 -8.19 68.21 -9.02
N PHE A 414 -9.04 68.02 -8.00
CA PHE A 414 -8.85 66.95 -7.01
C PHE A 414 -8.97 65.56 -7.66
N CYS A 415 -9.98 65.31 -8.48
CA CYS A 415 -10.14 64.05 -9.20
C CYS A 415 -8.94 63.74 -10.11
N ALA A 416 -8.35 64.75 -10.75
CA ALA A 416 -7.14 64.60 -11.57
C ALA A 416 -5.88 64.26 -10.74
N SER A 417 -5.89 64.54 -9.44
CA SER A 417 -4.81 64.20 -8.51
C SER A 417 -4.89 62.76 -7.97
N LEU A 418 -6.02 62.08 -8.16
CA LEU A 418 -6.19 60.68 -7.77
C LEU A 418 -5.35 59.77 -8.68
N PRO A 419 -4.79 58.68 -8.14
CA PRO A 419 -3.93 57.80 -8.93
C PRO A 419 -4.74 57.06 -9.99
N ALA A 420 -4.21 57.01 -11.23
CA ALA A 420 -4.83 56.29 -12.34
C ALA A 420 -4.80 54.77 -12.16
N GLU A 421 -3.76 54.26 -11.50
CA GLU A 421 -3.61 52.87 -11.11
C GLU A 421 -3.58 52.75 -9.58
N LEU A 422 -4.10 51.64 -9.04
CA LEU A 422 -4.05 51.42 -7.61
C LEU A 422 -2.61 51.18 -7.15
N PRO A 423 -2.24 51.68 -5.96
CA PRO A 423 -0.87 51.55 -5.48
C PRO A 423 -0.53 50.09 -5.17
N THR A 424 0.76 49.76 -5.26
CA THR A 424 1.31 48.53 -4.69
C THR A 424 1.35 48.64 -3.15
N LEU A 425 1.50 47.52 -2.44
CA LEU A 425 1.57 47.53 -0.97
C LEU A 425 2.71 48.42 -0.45
N GLY A 426 3.88 48.39 -1.10
CA GLY A 426 5.04 49.22 -0.73
C GLY A 426 4.86 50.72 -1.01
N GLU A 427 3.99 51.10 -1.96
CA GLU A 427 3.74 52.50 -2.33
C GLU A 427 2.52 53.11 -1.64
N ALA A 428 1.60 52.27 -1.17
CA ALA A 428 0.27 52.66 -0.70
C ALA A 428 0.31 53.77 0.36
N SER A 429 1.18 53.68 1.37
CA SER A 429 1.28 54.73 2.39
C SER A 429 1.65 56.09 1.78
N ALA A 430 2.61 56.13 0.86
CA ALA A 430 3.03 57.37 0.19
C ALA A 430 1.93 57.91 -0.74
N VAL A 431 1.15 57.02 -1.38
CA VAL A 431 0.02 57.41 -2.23
C VAL A 431 -1.12 58.01 -1.39
N TYR A 432 -1.46 57.40 -0.26
CA TYR A 432 -2.49 57.91 0.63
C TYR A 432 -2.14 59.29 1.18
N GLU A 433 -0.87 59.54 1.54
CA GLU A 433 -0.41 60.88 1.97
C GLU A 433 -0.53 61.92 0.85
N ARG A 434 -0.25 61.55 -0.41
CA ARG A 434 -0.46 62.45 -1.56
C ARG A 434 -1.93 62.79 -1.76
N ILE A 435 -2.82 61.80 -1.66
CA ILE A 435 -4.27 62.00 -1.76
C ILE A 435 -4.76 62.91 -0.62
N GLN A 436 -4.33 62.68 0.62
CA GLN A 436 -4.67 63.53 1.78
C GLN A 436 -4.17 64.98 1.59
N THR A 437 -2.98 65.17 1.02
CA THR A 437 -2.45 66.50 0.71
C THR A 437 -3.32 67.24 -0.31
N ALA A 438 -3.72 66.56 -1.39
CA ALA A 438 -4.63 67.12 -2.38
C ALA A 438 -6.03 67.38 -1.80
N LEU A 439 -6.52 66.49 -0.93
CA LEU A 439 -7.80 66.63 -0.25
C LEU A 439 -7.83 67.83 0.70
N ASN A 440 -6.74 68.08 1.42
CA ASN A 440 -6.60 69.25 2.29
C ASN A 440 -6.59 70.56 1.50
N HIS A 441 -5.96 70.57 0.32
CA HIS A 441 -6.01 71.72 -0.60
C HIS A 441 -7.44 71.97 -1.10
N PHE A 442 -8.16 70.93 -1.49
CA PHE A 442 -9.56 71.01 -1.90
C PHE A 442 -10.47 71.50 -0.76
N LYS A 443 -10.33 70.92 0.45
CA LYS A 443 -11.08 71.29 1.66
C LYS A 443 -10.94 72.77 2.02
N ALA A 444 -9.73 73.34 1.86
CA ALA A 444 -9.46 74.75 2.14
C ALA A 444 -10.22 75.72 1.21
N GLN A 445 -10.62 75.26 0.02
CA GLN A 445 -11.36 76.07 -0.96
C GLN A 445 -12.89 75.99 -0.79
N GLN A 446 -13.39 75.11 0.08
CA GLN A 446 -14.83 74.90 0.29
C GLN A 446 -15.38 75.78 1.43
N GLN A 447 -16.53 76.42 1.17
CA GLN A 447 -17.29 77.19 2.17
C GLN A 447 -18.52 76.46 2.70
N ASP A 448 -19.01 75.43 1.98
CA ASP A 448 -20.14 74.60 2.38
C ASP A 448 -19.74 73.60 3.48
N GLU A 449 -20.56 73.51 4.52
CA GLU A 449 -20.37 72.61 5.66
C GLU A 449 -20.51 71.15 5.24
N ALA A 450 -21.43 70.83 4.31
CA ALA A 450 -21.59 69.47 3.78
C ALA A 450 -20.37 69.01 2.97
N ALA A 451 -19.76 69.93 2.20
CA ALA A 451 -18.53 69.65 1.45
C ALA A 451 -17.32 69.43 2.38
N ARG A 452 -17.22 70.19 3.47
CA ARG A 452 -16.17 70.00 4.50
C ARG A 452 -16.34 68.71 5.28
N GLU A 453 -17.58 68.32 5.61
CA GLU A 453 -17.88 67.04 6.26
C GLU A 453 -17.54 65.85 5.34
N TRP A 454 -17.86 65.95 4.04
CA TRP A 454 -17.45 64.95 3.05
C TRP A 454 -15.92 64.80 2.97
N CYS A 455 -15.18 65.92 2.95
CA CYS A 455 -13.72 65.89 2.96
C CYS A 455 -13.17 65.25 4.24
N GLN A 456 -13.77 65.54 5.40
CA GLN A 456 -13.34 64.93 6.67
C GLN A 456 -13.55 63.41 6.66
N LYS A 457 -14.69 62.93 6.16
CA LYS A 457 -14.95 61.48 6.07
C LYS A 457 -13.94 60.76 5.19
N LEU A 458 -13.58 61.32 4.04
CA LEU A 458 -12.56 60.72 3.17
C LEU A 458 -11.16 60.76 3.81
N ASP A 459 -10.83 61.81 4.56
CA ASP A 459 -9.57 61.91 5.31
C ASP A 459 -9.45 60.84 6.41
N ASP A 460 -10.55 60.61 7.14
CA ASP A 460 -10.67 59.55 8.15
C ASP A 460 -10.56 58.15 7.51
N GLU A 461 -11.21 57.92 6.36
CA GLU A 461 -11.13 56.66 5.60
C GLU A 461 -9.72 56.40 5.06
N LEU A 462 -9.03 57.41 4.52
CA LEU A 462 -7.64 57.31 4.07
C LEU A 462 -6.68 57.03 5.24
N SER A 463 -6.93 57.63 6.41
CA SER A 463 -6.18 57.36 7.63
C SER A 463 -6.37 55.91 8.09
N SER A 464 -7.61 55.41 8.03
CA SER A 464 -7.92 53.99 8.33
C SER A 464 -7.27 53.02 7.34
N ALA A 465 -7.29 53.34 6.04
CA ALA A 465 -6.63 52.55 5.00
C ALA A 465 -5.12 52.46 5.25
N ARG A 466 -4.48 53.58 5.61
CA ARG A 466 -3.06 53.62 6.00
C ARG A 466 -2.77 52.80 7.26
N MET A 467 -3.64 52.88 8.28
CA MET A 467 -3.54 52.06 9.50
C MET A 467 -3.76 50.57 9.24
N THR A 468 -4.38 50.20 8.12
CA THR A 468 -4.55 48.80 7.68
C THR A 468 -3.36 48.29 6.88
N VAL A 469 -2.84 49.10 5.96
CA VAL A 469 -1.72 48.72 5.07
C VAL A 469 -0.40 48.62 5.82
N THR A 470 -0.14 49.53 6.77
CA THR A 470 1.14 49.55 7.49
C THR A 470 1.42 48.23 8.24
N PRO A 471 0.48 47.68 9.05
CA PRO A 471 0.67 46.38 9.69
C PRO A 471 0.76 45.21 8.70
N LEU A 472 0.07 45.26 7.56
CA LEU A 472 0.18 44.21 6.54
C LEU A 472 1.58 44.18 5.93
N LEU A 473 2.15 45.33 5.62
CA LEU A 473 3.52 45.45 5.09
C LEU A 473 4.53 44.86 6.09
N VAL A 474 4.44 45.26 7.36
CA VAL A 474 5.30 44.72 8.43
C VAL A 474 5.08 43.22 8.59
N GLY A 475 3.82 42.76 8.60
CA GLY A 475 3.48 41.34 8.76
C GLY A 475 4.06 40.46 7.66
N PHE A 476 4.09 40.89 6.39
CA PHE A 476 4.77 40.13 5.33
C PHE A 476 6.29 40.10 5.47
N GLN A 477 6.90 41.16 6.00
CA GLN A 477 8.34 41.16 6.32
C GLN A 477 8.64 40.19 7.47
N GLU A 478 7.79 40.16 8.50
CA GLU A 478 7.88 39.21 9.62
C GLU A 478 7.70 37.76 9.14
N LEU A 479 6.71 37.48 8.30
CA LEU A 479 6.49 36.17 7.69
C LEU A 479 7.70 35.72 6.85
N ALA A 480 8.32 36.63 6.09
CA ALA A 480 9.56 36.34 5.37
C ALA A 480 10.71 36.00 6.33
N GLY A 481 10.81 36.71 7.45
CA GLY A 481 11.76 36.44 8.52
C GLY A 481 11.54 35.08 9.19
N GLN A 482 10.29 34.73 9.52
CA GLN A 482 9.91 33.44 10.08
C GLN A 482 10.22 32.29 9.13
N ALA A 483 9.88 32.42 7.85
CA ALA A 483 10.21 31.44 6.82
C ALA A 483 11.73 31.21 6.72
N ASN A 484 12.53 32.29 6.75
CA ASN A 484 13.98 32.20 6.75
C ASN A 484 14.53 31.56 8.03
N ALA A 485 13.97 31.89 9.20
CA ALA A 485 14.35 31.31 10.48
C ALA A 485 14.08 29.80 10.52
N ALA A 486 12.94 29.34 9.99
CA ALA A 486 12.61 27.93 9.89
C ALA A 486 13.61 27.16 8.99
N VAL A 487 13.93 27.68 7.80
CA VAL A 487 14.92 27.07 6.90
C VAL A 487 16.33 27.02 7.53
N THR A 488 16.76 28.13 8.15
CA THR A 488 18.08 28.21 8.80
C THR A 488 18.16 27.33 10.05
N GLY A 489 17.03 27.08 10.73
CA GLY A 489 16.94 26.19 11.89
C GLY A 489 17.10 24.70 11.58
N MET A 490 16.73 24.23 10.39
CA MET A 490 16.78 22.80 10.00
C MET A 490 18.21 22.26 9.86
N ASP A 491 18.69 21.43 10.77
CA ASP A 491 20.05 20.88 10.74
C ASP A 491 20.20 19.66 9.80
N PHE A 492 20.47 19.85 8.50
CA PHE A 492 20.63 18.71 7.58
C PHE A 492 21.89 17.86 7.84
N ARG A 493 22.86 18.35 8.62
CA ARG A 493 24.16 17.69 8.82
C ARG A 493 24.07 16.30 9.44
N PHE A 494 23.10 16.04 10.31
CA PHE A 494 22.98 14.74 10.97
C PHE A 494 22.31 13.68 10.07
N LEU A 495 21.57 14.10 9.05
CA LEU A 495 20.98 13.21 8.03
C LEU A 495 22.00 12.85 6.93
N PHE A 496 23.15 13.54 6.89
CA PHE A 496 24.18 13.38 5.87
C PHE A 496 25.25 12.37 6.28
N ASP A 497 25.48 11.34 5.45
CA ASP A 497 26.58 10.40 5.65
C ASP A 497 27.89 10.99 5.11
N GLN A 498 28.83 11.29 6.01
CA GLN A 498 30.11 11.89 5.62
C GLN A 498 31.03 10.95 4.82
N ARG A 499 30.84 9.63 4.88
CA ARG A 499 31.68 8.66 4.15
C ARG A 499 31.18 8.48 2.73
N ARG A 500 29.86 8.30 2.55
CA ARG A 500 29.21 8.12 1.24
C ARG A 500 28.93 9.45 0.54
N GLN A 501 28.93 10.56 1.28
CA GLN A 501 28.62 11.90 0.79
C GLN A 501 27.20 12.03 0.21
N VAL A 502 26.24 11.29 0.77
CA VAL A 502 24.81 11.31 0.40
C VAL A 502 23.94 11.31 1.66
N PHE A 503 22.66 11.65 1.53
CA PHE A 503 21.72 11.66 2.65
C PHE A 503 21.16 10.28 2.94
N HIS A 504 20.92 10.00 4.22
CA HIS A 504 20.01 8.95 4.65
C HIS A 504 18.57 9.28 4.25
N ILE A 505 17.70 8.27 4.09
CA ILE A 505 16.28 8.51 3.78
C ILE A 505 15.61 9.33 4.90
N GLY A 506 15.86 8.95 6.15
CA GLY A 506 15.42 9.71 7.29
C GLY A 506 16.00 9.24 8.62
N TYR A 507 15.38 9.72 9.69
CA TYR A 507 15.79 9.48 11.07
C TYR A 507 14.58 9.18 11.94
N ASN A 508 14.61 8.06 12.65
CA ASN A 508 13.62 7.72 13.66
C ASN A 508 14.07 8.29 15.01
N ALA A 509 13.44 9.38 15.45
CA ALA A 509 13.75 10.04 16.71
C ALA A 509 13.29 9.22 17.94
N SER A 510 12.30 8.35 17.79
CA SER A 510 11.86 7.47 18.89
C SER A 510 12.86 6.34 19.15
N ALA A 511 13.53 5.84 18.10
CA ALA A 511 14.56 4.81 18.18
C ALA A 511 16.00 5.37 18.17
N GLU A 512 16.14 6.69 18.12
CA GLU A 512 17.40 7.43 17.98
C GLU A 512 18.31 6.92 16.84
N ARG A 513 17.74 6.50 15.70
CA ARG A 513 18.45 5.78 14.65
C ARG A 513 18.23 6.37 13.25
N LEU A 514 19.31 6.51 12.49
CA LEU A 514 19.30 6.84 11.06
C LEU A 514 18.94 5.60 10.23
N ASP A 515 18.21 5.81 9.14
CA ASP A 515 17.89 4.73 8.22
C ASP A 515 19.13 4.18 7.53
N PRO A 516 19.23 2.86 7.31
CA PRO A 516 20.36 2.27 6.60
C PRO A 516 20.40 2.60 5.10
N SER A 517 19.31 3.14 4.54
CA SER A 517 19.12 3.49 3.12
C SER A 517 19.49 4.94 2.83
N TYR A 518 19.80 5.24 1.57
CA TYR A 518 20.30 6.54 1.15
C TYR A 518 19.55 7.06 -0.08
N TYR A 519 19.46 8.39 -0.19
CA TYR A 519 19.12 9.07 -1.44
C TYR A 519 20.39 9.26 -2.27
N ASP A 520 20.67 8.30 -3.13
CA ASP A 520 21.90 8.24 -3.91
C ASP A 520 21.70 8.47 -5.41
N LEU A 521 20.50 8.78 -5.90
CA LEU A 521 20.23 9.03 -7.32
C LEU A 521 19.95 10.52 -7.60
N LEU A 522 20.41 11.01 -8.75
CA LEU A 522 20.11 12.37 -9.22
C LEU A 522 18.66 12.50 -9.74
N ALA A 523 18.11 11.43 -10.33
CA ALA A 523 16.71 11.36 -10.71
C ALA A 523 15.83 10.95 -9.52
N SER A 524 15.70 11.87 -8.57
CA SER A 524 14.83 11.77 -7.40
C SER A 524 14.37 13.17 -6.99
N GLU A 525 13.21 13.25 -6.35
CA GLU A 525 12.68 14.41 -5.64
C GLU A 525 13.65 14.92 -4.55
N ALA A 526 14.43 14.03 -3.94
CA ALA A 526 15.41 14.36 -2.90
C ALA A 526 16.53 15.31 -3.36
N ARG A 527 16.66 15.52 -4.68
CA ARG A 527 17.57 16.54 -5.22
C ARG A 527 17.24 17.95 -4.74
N ILE A 528 15.98 18.23 -4.36
CA ILE A 528 15.59 19.51 -3.75
C ILE A 528 16.27 19.68 -2.40
N ALA A 529 16.17 18.68 -1.52
CA ALA A 529 16.84 18.66 -0.22
C ALA A 529 18.36 18.83 -0.39
N SER A 530 18.92 18.13 -1.38
CA SER A 530 20.34 18.21 -1.75
C SER A 530 20.74 19.63 -2.13
N LEU A 531 19.99 20.28 -3.03
CA LEU A 531 20.28 21.64 -3.48
C LEU A 531 20.16 22.65 -2.33
N VAL A 532 19.10 22.55 -1.51
CA VAL A 532 18.87 23.44 -0.37
C VAL A 532 19.96 23.29 0.70
N ALA A 533 20.34 22.07 1.05
CA ALA A 533 21.38 21.82 2.05
C ALA A 533 22.77 22.31 1.58
N ILE A 534 23.07 22.18 0.28
CA ILE A 534 24.31 22.74 -0.30
C ILE A 534 24.24 24.27 -0.31
N ALA A 535 23.12 24.86 -0.75
CA ALA A 535 22.92 26.32 -0.77
C ALA A 535 23.09 26.93 0.63
N LYS A 536 22.56 26.26 1.66
CA LYS A 536 22.69 26.65 3.06
C LYS A 536 24.13 26.47 3.60
N GLY A 537 24.93 25.60 3.00
CA GLY A 537 26.27 25.25 3.46
C GLY A 537 26.30 24.19 4.56
N ASP A 538 25.19 23.45 4.77
CA ASP A 538 25.15 22.33 5.71
C ASP A 538 25.96 21.14 5.21
N VAL A 539 26.02 20.94 3.88
CA VAL A 539 26.77 19.86 3.23
C VAL A 539 27.66 20.41 2.10
N PRO A 540 28.78 19.76 1.77
CA PRO A 540 29.70 20.26 0.75
C PRO A 540 29.14 20.09 -0.67
N ASN A 541 29.58 20.94 -1.61
CA ASN A 541 29.22 20.85 -3.04
C ASN A 541 29.56 19.48 -3.67
N SER A 542 30.51 18.73 -3.11
CA SER A 542 30.85 17.37 -3.54
C SER A 542 29.66 16.42 -3.46
N HIS A 543 28.69 16.67 -2.56
CA HIS A 543 27.48 15.88 -2.44
C HIS A 543 26.75 15.72 -3.79
N TRP A 544 26.54 16.81 -4.53
CA TRP A 544 25.87 16.79 -5.84
C TRP A 544 26.59 15.89 -6.88
N GLN A 545 27.91 15.74 -6.74
CA GLN A 545 28.70 14.88 -7.62
C GLN A 545 28.59 13.40 -7.24
N HIS A 546 28.24 13.08 -5.98
CA HIS A 546 28.08 11.70 -5.50
C HIS A 546 26.69 11.12 -5.78
N LEU A 547 25.71 11.96 -6.16
CA LEU A 547 24.42 11.48 -6.67
C LEU A 547 24.64 10.68 -7.97
N GLY A 548 24.27 9.41 -7.97
CA GLY A 548 24.30 8.49 -9.09
C GLY A 548 23.56 9.05 -10.31
N ARG A 549 24.16 8.79 -11.48
CA ARG A 549 23.61 9.15 -12.80
C ARG A 549 23.45 7.91 -13.66
N PRO A 550 22.79 6.84 -13.18
CA PRO A 550 22.53 5.69 -14.03
C PRO A 550 21.65 6.12 -15.20
N MET A 551 21.91 5.53 -16.37
CA MET A 551 21.29 5.97 -17.62
C MET A 551 20.69 4.80 -18.37
N THR A 552 19.50 5.00 -18.92
CA THR A 552 18.85 4.07 -19.83
C THR A 552 18.53 4.76 -21.16
N LYS A 553 17.97 4.00 -22.10
CA LYS A 553 17.38 4.52 -23.32
C LYS A 553 15.87 4.27 -23.33
N ALA A 554 15.09 5.34 -23.34
CA ALA A 554 13.65 5.31 -23.57
C ALA A 554 13.33 6.05 -24.88
N ASN A 555 12.56 5.44 -25.78
CA ASN A 555 12.21 6.02 -27.09
C ASN A 555 13.41 6.54 -27.91
N GLY A 556 14.56 5.88 -27.79
CA GLY A 556 15.80 6.29 -28.46
C GLY A 556 16.51 7.51 -27.85
N LYS A 557 15.96 8.11 -26.79
CA LYS A 557 16.56 9.22 -26.02
C LYS A 557 17.25 8.70 -24.77
N GLN A 558 18.31 9.39 -24.34
CA GLN A 558 18.99 9.09 -23.09
C GLN A 558 18.21 9.71 -21.92
N VAL A 559 17.99 8.93 -20.87
CA VAL A 559 17.27 9.37 -19.68
C VAL A 559 17.94 8.83 -18.43
N LEU A 560 17.98 9.63 -17.36
CA LEU A 560 18.38 9.17 -16.04
C LEU A 560 17.42 8.09 -15.54
N LEU A 561 17.95 7.02 -14.96
CA LEU A 561 17.16 6.05 -14.21
C LEU A 561 16.84 6.57 -12.81
N SER A 562 15.59 6.38 -12.40
CA SER A 562 15.11 6.62 -11.04
C SER A 562 14.92 5.28 -10.32
N TRP A 563 14.58 5.29 -9.03
CA TRP A 563 14.40 4.03 -8.30
C TRP A 563 13.07 3.38 -8.70
N SER A 564 11.99 4.15 -8.63
CA SER A 564 10.62 3.67 -8.84
C SER A 564 10.10 3.92 -10.24
N GLY A 565 10.77 4.73 -11.07
CA GLY A 565 10.27 5.05 -12.42
C GLY A 565 9.05 5.97 -12.40
N THR A 566 8.82 6.67 -11.30
CA THR A 566 7.65 7.53 -11.07
C THR A 566 7.85 8.86 -11.80
N MET A 567 6.77 9.53 -12.23
CA MET A 567 6.91 10.86 -12.84
C MET A 567 7.34 11.92 -11.83
N PHE A 568 6.87 11.80 -10.59
CA PHE A 568 7.14 12.72 -9.49
C PHE A 568 8.65 12.87 -9.22
N GLU A 569 9.41 11.77 -9.21
CA GLU A 569 10.88 11.77 -9.05
C GLU A 569 11.58 12.72 -10.03
N TYR A 570 11.04 12.88 -11.25
CA TYR A 570 11.59 13.76 -12.29
C TYR A 570 11.04 15.18 -12.25
N LEU A 571 9.71 15.32 -12.07
CA LEU A 571 9.02 16.58 -12.35
C LEU A 571 8.63 17.40 -11.12
N MET A 572 8.50 16.81 -9.93
CA MET A 572 8.25 17.62 -8.74
C MET A 572 9.35 18.67 -8.49
N PRO A 573 10.65 18.36 -8.68
CA PRO A 573 11.72 19.36 -8.61
C PRO A 573 11.56 20.55 -9.55
N THR A 574 10.94 20.38 -10.73
CA THR A 574 10.80 21.48 -11.71
C THR A 574 9.78 22.54 -11.28
N LEU A 575 8.98 22.27 -10.22
CA LEU A 575 8.11 23.27 -9.61
C LEU A 575 8.87 24.42 -8.93
N PHE A 576 10.12 24.15 -8.51
CA PHE A 576 10.98 25.10 -7.80
C PHE A 576 12.31 25.35 -8.52
N ILE A 577 12.91 24.30 -9.09
CA ILE A 577 14.24 24.30 -9.69
C ILE A 577 14.15 24.65 -11.17
N LYS A 578 14.94 25.63 -11.62
CA LYS A 578 15.03 25.99 -13.04
C LYS A 578 15.47 24.83 -13.89
N ASN A 579 14.73 24.60 -14.97
CA ASN A 579 15.09 23.63 -16.00
C ASN A 579 15.91 24.30 -17.12
N TYR A 580 17.21 24.05 -17.17
CA TYR A 580 18.10 24.62 -18.17
C TYR A 580 18.13 23.75 -19.45
N ALA A 581 17.64 24.29 -20.57
CA ALA A 581 17.62 23.55 -21.83
C ALA A 581 19.03 23.13 -22.29
N GLY A 582 19.14 21.94 -22.90
CA GLY A 582 20.41 21.35 -23.33
C GLY A 582 21.28 20.81 -22.18
N THR A 583 20.73 20.73 -20.97
CA THR A 583 21.35 20.03 -19.84
C THR A 583 20.84 18.60 -19.73
N PHE A 584 21.63 17.75 -19.09
CA PHE A 584 21.26 16.35 -18.93
C PHE A 584 20.00 16.14 -18.08
N LEU A 585 19.81 16.99 -17.07
CA LEU A 585 18.62 16.97 -16.23
C LEU A 585 17.37 17.33 -17.03
N SER A 586 17.46 18.38 -17.85
CA SER A 586 16.37 18.82 -18.73
C SER A 586 15.98 17.74 -19.73
N ASP A 587 16.95 17.19 -20.46
CA ASP A 587 16.70 16.16 -21.46
C ASP A 587 16.09 14.91 -20.81
N SER A 588 16.49 14.58 -19.59
CA SER A 588 15.91 13.47 -18.83
C SER A 588 14.44 13.73 -18.46
N CYS A 589 14.08 14.95 -18.01
CA CYS A 589 12.67 15.30 -17.74
C CYS A 589 11.80 15.20 -19.00
N TYR A 590 12.27 15.69 -20.15
CA TYR A 590 11.54 15.56 -21.42
C TYR A 590 11.44 14.10 -21.88
N ALA A 591 12.52 13.32 -21.75
CA ALA A 591 12.53 11.90 -22.13
C ALA A 591 11.62 11.05 -21.23
N ALA A 592 11.56 11.34 -19.92
CA ALA A 592 10.66 10.66 -18.99
C ALA A 592 9.18 10.95 -19.32
N LEU A 593 8.83 12.20 -19.64
CA LEU A 593 7.49 12.58 -20.12
C LEU A 593 7.08 11.80 -21.37
N GLU A 594 7.96 11.74 -22.37
CA GLU A 594 7.69 10.99 -23.60
C GLU A 594 7.59 9.48 -23.36
N ALA A 595 8.44 8.91 -22.50
CA ALA A 595 8.40 7.49 -22.16
C ALA A 595 7.07 7.12 -21.49
N GLN A 596 6.58 7.96 -20.58
CA GLN A 596 5.28 7.78 -19.94
C GLN A 596 4.12 7.91 -20.91
N ALA A 597 4.14 8.92 -21.80
CA ALA A 597 3.12 9.08 -22.83
C ALA A 597 3.09 7.90 -23.80
N SER A 598 4.25 7.40 -24.24
CA SER A 598 4.35 6.21 -25.09
C SER A 598 3.87 4.95 -24.37
N TYR A 599 4.24 4.76 -23.11
CA TYR A 599 3.78 3.60 -22.34
C TYR A 599 2.27 3.60 -22.14
N GLY A 600 1.66 4.76 -21.86
CA GLY A 600 0.20 4.89 -21.81
C GLY A 600 -0.47 4.54 -23.15
N GLN A 601 0.12 4.98 -24.27
CA GLN A 601 -0.37 4.60 -25.61
C GLN A 601 -0.25 3.10 -25.89
N GLU A 602 0.87 2.47 -25.51
CA GLU A 602 1.09 1.02 -25.65
C GLU A 602 0.09 0.19 -24.84
N GLN A 603 -0.29 0.66 -23.66
CA GLN A 603 -1.27 0.03 -22.78
C GLN A 603 -2.72 0.46 -23.06
N GLU A 604 -2.95 1.33 -24.05
CA GLU A 604 -4.26 1.91 -24.40
C GLU A 604 -4.97 2.64 -23.24
N VAL A 605 -4.20 3.30 -22.36
CA VAL A 605 -4.69 4.07 -21.20
C VAL A 605 -4.16 5.51 -21.22
N PRO A 606 -4.73 6.46 -20.43
CA PRO A 606 -4.10 7.76 -20.19
C PRO A 606 -2.72 7.57 -19.53
N TRP A 607 -1.85 8.58 -19.63
CA TRP A 607 -0.52 8.53 -19.01
C TRP A 607 -0.44 9.39 -17.74
N GLY A 608 0.59 9.17 -16.91
CA GLY A 608 0.75 9.81 -15.62
C GLY A 608 0.91 8.81 -14.48
N ILE A 609 1.85 7.88 -14.58
CA ILE A 609 2.14 6.87 -13.57
C ILE A 609 3.10 7.46 -12.52
N SER A 610 2.71 7.43 -11.26
CA SER A 610 3.52 7.90 -10.12
C SER A 610 2.97 7.29 -8.83
N GLU A 611 3.55 7.64 -7.69
CA GLU A 611 3.00 7.32 -6.38
C GLU A 611 1.58 7.87 -6.22
N SER A 612 0.63 6.99 -5.87
CA SER A 612 -0.78 7.36 -5.73
C SER A 612 -1.56 6.38 -4.88
N GLY A 613 -2.80 6.76 -4.56
CA GLY A 613 -3.82 5.82 -4.11
C GLY A 613 -4.13 4.79 -5.21
N TYR A 614 -4.52 3.56 -4.82
CA TYR A 614 -4.96 2.51 -5.74
C TYR A 614 -6.24 1.82 -5.23
N PHE A 615 -6.93 1.07 -6.11
CA PHE A 615 -8.26 0.54 -5.81
C PHE A 615 -8.18 -0.74 -4.97
N ALA A 616 -7.74 -0.59 -3.73
CA ALA A 616 -7.80 -1.60 -2.68
C ALA A 616 -8.15 -0.92 -1.36
N PHE A 617 -8.81 -1.65 -0.45
CA PHE A 617 -9.34 -1.11 0.79
C PHE A 617 -8.72 -1.78 2.01
N ASP A 618 -8.43 -0.99 3.06
CA ASP A 618 -8.19 -1.55 4.39
C ASP A 618 -9.52 -1.93 5.09
N VAL A 619 -9.41 -2.45 6.31
CA VAL A 619 -10.54 -2.79 7.19
C VAL A 619 -11.49 -1.62 7.47
N ASN A 620 -11.01 -0.37 7.36
CA ASN A 620 -11.78 0.85 7.58
C ASN A 620 -12.38 1.42 6.28
N GLN A 621 -12.19 0.71 5.15
CA GLN A 621 -12.58 1.15 3.80
C GLN A 621 -11.80 2.36 3.29
N ASN A 622 -10.56 2.57 3.73
CA ASN A 622 -9.67 3.57 3.15
C ASN A 622 -8.89 3.00 1.97
N TYR A 623 -8.72 3.80 0.92
CA TYR A 623 -7.85 3.44 -0.20
C TYR A 623 -6.40 3.26 0.27
N GLN A 624 -5.72 2.29 -0.33
CA GLN A 624 -4.29 2.04 -0.08
C GLN A 624 -3.42 2.91 -0.99
N TYR A 625 -2.16 3.16 -0.58
CA TYR A 625 -1.22 4.04 -1.27
C TYR A 625 0.12 3.33 -1.54
N GLN A 626 0.67 3.49 -2.75
CA GLN A 626 1.96 2.89 -3.14
C GLN A 626 2.61 3.68 -4.30
N ALA A 627 3.93 3.48 -4.48
CA ALA A 627 4.67 3.88 -5.67
C ALA A 627 4.47 2.97 -6.89
N PHE A 628 4.04 3.58 -8.01
CA PHE A 628 3.94 2.99 -9.35
C PHE A 628 4.85 3.76 -10.31
N GLY A 629 5.39 3.08 -11.32
CA GLY A 629 6.25 3.74 -12.31
C GLY A 629 6.39 2.95 -13.59
N VAL A 630 6.99 3.59 -14.60
CA VAL A 630 7.17 2.95 -15.91
C VAL A 630 8.40 2.06 -15.87
N PRO A 631 8.31 0.77 -16.27
CA PRO A 631 9.41 -0.18 -16.18
C PRO A 631 10.72 0.28 -16.83
N VAL A 632 10.66 0.99 -17.96
CA VAL A 632 11.87 1.48 -18.65
C VAL A 632 12.61 2.58 -17.89
N LEU A 633 11.97 3.22 -16.91
CA LEU A 633 12.51 4.38 -16.17
C LEU A 633 12.99 4.04 -14.75
N GLY A 634 12.65 2.86 -14.21
CA GLY A 634 12.90 2.49 -12.81
C GLY A 634 13.75 1.22 -12.64
N TYR A 635 14.41 1.07 -11.48
CA TYR A 635 15.14 -0.14 -11.09
C TYR A 635 14.26 -1.23 -10.46
N LYS A 636 13.12 -0.85 -9.89
CA LYS A 636 12.21 -1.76 -9.19
C LYS A 636 11.70 -2.85 -10.16
N ARG A 637 11.87 -4.12 -9.78
CA ARG A 637 11.60 -5.29 -10.64
C ARG A 637 10.11 -5.50 -10.98
N ASP A 638 9.23 -5.14 -10.05
CA ASP A 638 7.79 -5.41 -10.14
C ASP A 638 6.96 -4.26 -10.75
N LEU A 639 7.59 -3.32 -11.46
CA LEU A 639 6.88 -2.15 -12.02
C LEU A 639 5.84 -2.49 -13.09
N HIS A 640 5.87 -3.72 -13.62
CA HIS A 640 4.93 -4.18 -14.64
C HIS A 640 3.68 -4.86 -14.06
N ASP A 641 3.66 -5.18 -12.77
CA ASP A 641 2.58 -5.95 -12.13
C ASP A 641 1.29 -5.13 -11.94
N ASP A 642 1.44 -3.80 -11.75
CA ASP A 642 0.36 -2.89 -11.40
C ASP A 642 0.28 -1.74 -12.41
N LEU A 643 -0.91 -1.47 -12.96
CA LEU A 643 -1.15 -0.35 -13.88
C LEU A 643 -2.11 0.66 -13.25
N VAL A 644 -1.55 1.71 -12.67
CA VAL A 644 -2.31 2.78 -11.99
C VAL A 644 -1.90 4.14 -12.55
N ILE A 645 -2.89 4.92 -13.00
CA ILE A 645 -2.69 6.24 -13.61
C ILE A 645 -3.13 7.33 -12.63
N ALA A 646 -2.22 8.24 -12.27
CA ALA A 646 -2.44 9.36 -11.36
C ALA A 646 -2.45 10.71 -12.13
N PRO A 647 -3.57 11.42 -12.24
CA PRO A 647 -3.67 12.64 -13.04
C PRO A 647 -2.62 13.72 -12.71
N TYR A 648 -2.30 13.91 -11.43
CA TYR A 648 -1.34 14.92 -10.98
C TYR A 648 0.03 14.75 -11.65
N ALA A 649 0.46 13.51 -11.87
CA ALA A 649 1.75 13.18 -12.47
C ALA A 649 1.87 13.72 -13.89
N SER A 650 0.81 13.59 -14.70
CA SER A 650 0.78 14.18 -16.05
C SER A 650 0.73 15.71 -16.02
N LEU A 651 0.00 16.28 -15.05
CA LEU A 651 -0.17 17.74 -14.90
C LEU A 651 1.11 18.46 -14.49
N LEU A 652 2.05 17.79 -13.80
CA LEU A 652 3.39 18.31 -13.54
C LEU A 652 4.15 18.66 -14.84
N GLY A 653 3.81 18.02 -15.96
CA GLY A 653 4.41 18.27 -17.27
C GLY A 653 3.96 19.56 -17.96
N LEU A 654 3.07 20.37 -17.35
CA LEU A 654 2.41 21.49 -18.03
C LEU A 654 3.40 22.57 -18.53
N SER A 655 4.42 22.92 -17.76
CA SER A 655 5.47 23.87 -18.20
C SER A 655 6.41 23.28 -19.26
N LEU A 656 6.45 21.96 -19.43
CA LEU A 656 7.35 21.29 -20.37
C LEU A 656 6.68 20.95 -21.69
N GLN A 657 5.51 20.29 -21.67
CA GLN A 657 4.75 19.85 -22.84
C GLN A 657 3.24 20.13 -22.69
N PRO A 658 2.81 21.41 -22.72
CA PRO A 658 1.44 21.79 -22.38
C PRO A 658 0.37 21.15 -23.28
N GLN A 659 0.62 21.02 -24.59
CA GLN A 659 -0.35 20.42 -25.50
C GLN A 659 -0.61 18.94 -25.20
N ALA A 660 0.43 18.15 -24.96
CA ALA A 660 0.30 16.74 -24.61
C ALA A 660 -0.43 16.54 -23.26
N VAL A 661 -0.20 17.44 -22.30
CA VAL A 661 -0.91 17.44 -21.02
C VAL A 661 -2.40 17.72 -21.22
N LEU A 662 -2.76 18.70 -22.04
CA LEU A 662 -4.17 19.03 -22.32
C LEU A 662 -4.90 17.91 -23.09
N GLU A 663 -4.22 17.23 -24.02
CA GLU A 663 -4.74 16.04 -24.70
C GLU A 663 -5.01 14.89 -23.72
N ASN A 664 -4.09 14.65 -22.79
CA ASN A 664 -4.26 13.66 -21.73
C ASN A 664 -5.36 14.03 -20.74
N MET A 665 -5.44 15.32 -20.38
CA MET A 665 -6.49 15.86 -19.51
C MET A 665 -7.88 15.60 -20.10
N ALA A 666 -8.06 15.86 -21.40
CA ALA A 666 -9.31 15.54 -22.11
C ALA A 666 -9.58 14.03 -22.21
N HIS A 667 -8.55 13.18 -22.15
CA HIS A 667 -8.72 11.72 -22.05
C HIS A 667 -9.22 11.31 -20.65
N LEU A 668 -8.62 11.87 -19.59
CA LEU A 668 -9.01 11.64 -18.20
C LEU A 668 -10.44 12.14 -17.91
N GLU A 669 -10.83 13.30 -18.44
CA GLU A 669 -12.19 13.84 -18.31
C GLU A 669 -13.24 12.89 -18.93
N ARG A 670 -12.95 12.27 -20.09
CA ARG A 670 -13.83 11.26 -20.71
C ARG A 670 -14.00 10.00 -19.87
N LEU A 671 -13.09 9.74 -18.94
CA LEU A 671 -13.14 8.63 -17.97
C LEU A 671 -13.75 9.07 -16.63
N ASN A 672 -14.41 10.23 -16.57
CA ASN A 672 -15.06 10.80 -15.38
C ASN A 672 -14.10 11.03 -14.20
N MET A 673 -12.82 11.34 -14.48
CA MET A 673 -11.83 11.60 -13.43
C MET A 673 -11.91 12.99 -12.80
N LEU A 674 -12.67 13.91 -13.41
CA LEU A 674 -12.84 15.25 -12.87
C LEU A 674 -13.96 15.25 -11.82
N GLY A 675 -13.59 15.51 -10.57
CA GLY A 675 -14.54 15.65 -9.46
C GLY A 675 -14.62 17.09 -8.93
N ARG A 676 -15.17 17.23 -7.72
CA ARG A 676 -15.51 18.52 -7.11
C ARG A 676 -14.33 19.45 -6.92
N PHE A 677 -13.20 18.89 -6.51
CA PHE A 677 -11.96 19.63 -6.23
C PHE A 677 -10.90 19.50 -7.34
N GLY A 678 -11.32 19.15 -8.57
CA GLY A 678 -10.42 18.84 -9.66
C GLY A 678 -10.29 17.32 -9.85
N PHE A 679 -9.18 16.86 -10.42
CA PHE A 679 -9.00 15.44 -10.68
C PHE A 679 -8.93 14.60 -9.41
N TYR A 680 -9.62 13.45 -9.43
CA TYR A 680 -9.46 12.39 -8.43
C TYR A 680 -8.04 11.80 -8.47
N GLU A 681 -7.69 11.14 -7.39
CA GLU A 681 -6.36 10.61 -7.12
C GLU A 681 -5.80 9.70 -8.21
N ALA A 682 -6.55 8.67 -8.64
CA ALA A 682 -6.05 7.70 -9.60
C ALA A 682 -7.13 6.86 -10.32
N LEU A 683 -6.73 6.25 -11.44
CA LEU A 683 -7.40 5.15 -12.14
C LEU A 683 -6.59 3.87 -11.98
N ASP A 684 -7.18 2.81 -11.44
CA ASP A 684 -6.56 1.50 -11.35
C ASP A 684 -7.06 0.58 -12.47
N TYR A 685 -6.14 0.04 -13.27
CA TYR A 685 -6.40 -0.90 -14.37
C TYR A 685 -5.95 -2.34 -14.04
N THR A 686 -5.57 -2.60 -12.79
CA THR A 686 -4.96 -3.86 -12.39
C THR A 686 -5.98 -4.97 -12.25
N LYS A 687 -5.92 -5.97 -13.15
CA LYS A 687 -6.96 -7.01 -13.32
C LYS A 687 -7.35 -7.75 -12.04
N THR A 688 -6.41 -8.00 -11.13
CA THR A 688 -6.65 -8.71 -9.88
C THR A 688 -7.48 -7.90 -8.86
N ARG A 689 -7.52 -6.57 -9.00
CA ARG A 689 -8.25 -5.66 -8.10
C ARG A 689 -9.58 -5.17 -8.67
N LEU A 690 -9.84 -5.43 -9.94
CA LEU A 690 -11.04 -4.93 -10.62
C LEU A 690 -12.28 -5.75 -10.25
N PRO A 691 -13.42 -5.09 -9.97
CA PRO A 691 -14.71 -5.77 -9.89
C PRO A 691 -15.07 -6.46 -11.21
N GLU A 692 -15.82 -7.56 -11.14
CA GLU A 692 -16.21 -8.34 -12.30
C GLU A 692 -16.93 -7.49 -13.36
N GLY A 693 -16.41 -7.48 -14.59
CA GLY A 693 -16.95 -6.72 -15.73
C GLY A 693 -16.51 -5.26 -15.85
N GLN A 694 -15.65 -4.75 -14.97
CA GLN A 694 -15.05 -3.41 -15.11
C GLN A 694 -13.67 -3.47 -15.78
N THR A 695 -13.34 -2.44 -16.57
CA THR A 695 -12.02 -2.30 -17.21
C THR A 695 -11.05 -1.43 -16.41
N HIS A 696 -11.57 -0.60 -15.52
CA HIS A 696 -10.83 0.26 -14.61
C HIS A 696 -11.70 0.61 -13.41
N ALA A 697 -11.07 1.05 -12.32
CA ALA A 697 -11.74 1.55 -11.13
C ALA A 697 -11.19 2.93 -10.73
N ILE A 698 -12.08 3.83 -10.29
CA ILE A 698 -11.72 5.20 -9.90
C ILE A 698 -11.42 5.23 -8.40
N VAL A 699 -10.26 5.78 -8.03
CA VAL A 699 -9.88 6.08 -6.65
C VAL A 699 -10.40 7.47 -6.31
N GLN A 700 -11.64 7.55 -5.78
CA GLN A 700 -12.32 8.81 -5.48
C GLN A 700 -11.79 9.45 -4.18
N SER A 701 -10.53 9.88 -4.20
CA SER A 701 -9.87 10.61 -3.12
C SER A 701 -9.05 11.77 -3.67
N TYR A 702 -8.58 12.63 -2.76
CA TYR A 702 -7.75 13.80 -3.06
C TYR A 702 -6.65 13.91 -2.02
N MET A 703 -5.38 13.82 -2.44
CA MET A 703 -4.24 14.08 -1.56
C MET A 703 -3.82 15.55 -1.59
N ALA A 704 -3.53 16.12 -0.41
CA ALA A 704 -3.22 17.54 -0.29
C ALA A 704 -1.97 17.95 -1.05
N HIS A 705 -0.89 17.16 -1.01
CA HIS A 705 0.32 17.45 -1.78
C HIS A 705 0.10 17.29 -3.30
N HIS A 706 -0.70 16.32 -3.76
CA HIS A 706 -1.07 16.20 -5.17
C HIS A 706 -1.85 17.42 -5.66
N GLN A 707 -2.83 17.88 -4.88
CA GLN A 707 -3.56 19.13 -5.19
C GLN A 707 -2.64 20.35 -5.18
N GLY A 708 -1.74 20.45 -4.18
CA GLY A 708 -0.76 21.53 -4.12
C GLY A 708 0.15 21.56 -5.36
N MET A 709 0.64 20.40 -5.79
CA MET A 709 1.49 20.28 -6.98
C MET A 709 0.75 20.64 -8.27
N ILE A 710 -0.51 20.20 -8.44
CA ILE A 710 -1.35 20.58 -9.60
C ILE A 710 -1.49 22.12 -9.66
N LEU A 711 -1.80 22.75 -8.53
CA LEU A 711 -1.97 24.20 -8.46
C LEU A 711 -0.66 24.95 -8.76
N LEU A 712 0.47 24.48 -8.23
CA LEU A 712 1.78 25.07 -8.50
C LEU A 712 2.18 24.92 -9.97
N ALA A 713 1.96 23.75 -10.58
CA ALA A 713 2.22 23.53 -12.00
C ALA A 713 1.37 24.46 -12.89
N ALA A 714 0.07 24.57 -12.59
CA ALA A 714 -0.83 25.49 -13.28
C ALA A 714 -0.41 26.96 -13.10
N CYS A 715 -0.04 27.36 -11.87
CA CYS A 715 0.40 28.71 -11.55
C CYS A 715 1.71 29.06 -12.29
N ASN A 716 2.70 28.17 -12.26
CA ASN A 716 3.95 28.35 -12.99
C ASN A 716 3.70 28.48 -14.50
N TYR A 717 2.88 27.62 -15.11
CA TYR A 717 2.56 27.76 -16.53
C TYR A 717 1.84 29.08 -16.84
N LEU A 718 0.82 29.46 -16.05
CA LEU A 718 -0.01 30.64 -16.31
C LEU A 718 0.72 31.97 -16.04
N LEU A 719 1.71 31.98 -15.15
CA LEU A 719 2.43 33.17 -14.67
C LEU A 719 3.93 33.10 -14.93
N GLU A 720 4.35 32.34 -15.96
CA GLU A 720 5.74 32.23 -16.43
C GLU A 720 6.74 31.82 -15.33
N ASP A 721 6.54 30.64 -14.75
CA ASP A 721 7.38 30.01 -13.72
C ASP A 721 7.64 30.92 -12.51
N VAL A 722 6.59 31.61 -12.03
CA VAL A 722 6.67 32.58 -10.94
C VAL A 722 7.27 32.00 -9.65
N MET A 723 6.97 30.74 -9.32
CA MET A 723 7.51 30.09 -8.11
C MET A 723 8.97 29.72 -8.27
N VAL A 724 9.36 29.21 -9.44
CA VAL A 724 10.76 28.94 -9.79
C VAL A 724 11.59 30.22 -9.74
N LYS A 725 11.07 31.32 -10.32
CA LYS A 725 11.72 32.64 -10.28
C LYS A 725 11.92 33.11 -8.83
N ARG A 726 10.93 32.93 -7.96
CA ARG A 726 11.02 33.28 -6.53
C ARG A 726 12.08 32.44 -5.81
N PHE A 727 12.05 31.12 -5.94
CA PHE A 727 13.04 30.23 -5.32
C PHE A 727 14.48 30.62 -5.71
N HIS A 728 14.71 30.88 -7.00
CA HIS A 728 16.00 31.30 -7.54
C HIS A 728 16.34 32.79 -7.33
N THR A 729 15.48 33.57 -6.67
CA THR A 729 15.82 34.93 -6.23
C THR A 729 16.60 34.90 -4.91
N ASP A 730 16.54 33.80 -4.16
CA ASP A 730 17.32 33.66 -2.93
C ASP A 730 18.83 33.58 -3.21
N GLU A 731 19.59 34.39 -2.47
CA GLU A 731 21.04 34.53 -2.64
C GLU A 731 21.82 33.21 -2.43
N HIS A 732 21.35 32.35 -1.52
CA HIS A 732 21.98 31.06 -1.26
C HIS A 732 21.77 30.12 -2.44
N VAL A 733 20.54 30.07 -2.98
CA VAL A 733 20.19 29.23 -4.14
C VAL A 733 20.93 29.71 -5.40
N GLN A 734 21.03 31.03 -5.62
CA GLN A 734 21.79 31.60 -6.74
C GLN A 734 23.26 31.18 -6.71
N SER A 735 23.86 31.08 -5.52
CA SER A 735 25.27 30.71 -5.37
C SER A 735 25.60 29.29 -5.88
N VAL A 736 24.61 28.40 -5.91
CA VAL A 736 24.77 26.98 -6.30
C VAL A 736 24.09 26.63 -7.62
N GLU A 737 23.52 27.61 -8.32
CA GLU A 737 22.72 27.42 -9.54
C GLU A 737 23.49 26.72 -10.69
N LEU A 738 24.82 26.87 -10.72
CA LEU A 738 25.69 26.20 -11.69
C LEU A 738 25.65 24.66 -11.61
N LEU A 739 25.23 24.08 -10.48
CA LEU A 739 25.07 22.64 -10.31
C LEU A 739 23.99 22.07 -11.25
N LEU A 740 23.03 22.90 -11.66
CA LEU A 740 21.91 22.51 -12.54
C LEU A 740 22.31 22.48 -14.02
N GLN A 741 23.49 23.00 -14.38
CA GLN A 741 23.94 23.13 -15.76
C GLN A 741 24.86 21.96 -16.19
N GLU A 742 24.47 20.73 -15.85
CA GLU A 742 25.24 19.53 -16.18
C GLU A 742 25.13 19.17 -17.67
N LYS A 743 26.26 18.86 -18.31
CA LYS A 743 26.32 18.51 -19.74
C LYS A 743 25.87 17.07 -19.98
N ILE A 744 25.24 16.85 -21.13
CA ILE A 744 24.83 15.52 -21.59
C ILE A 744 26.08 14.65 -21.88
N PRO A 745 26.21 13.46 -21.26
CA PRO A 745 27.31 12.54 -21.54
C PRO A 745 27.29 12.05 -23.00
N GLN A 746 28.45 12.00 -23.65
CA GLN A 746 28.51 11.64 -25.08
C GLN A 746 28.42 10.14 -25.35
N ASN A 747 28.97 9.30 -24.46
CA ASN A 747 28.95 7.84 -24.53
C ASN A 747 28.78 7.24 -23.12
N PRO A 748 27.63 7.44 -22.47
CA PRO A 748 27.41 6.86 -21.16
C PRO A 748 27.22 5.34 -21.26
N PRO A 749 27.64 4.55 -20.26
CA PRO A 749 27.18 3.18 -20.12
C PRO A 749 25.66 3.21 -19.98
N ILE A 750 24.96 2.49 -20.86
CA ILE A 750 23.50 2.37 -20.81
C ILE A 750 23.19 1.12 -20.01
N GLU A 751 22.49 1.31 -18.93
CA GLU A 751 21.88 0.27 -18.11
C GLU A 751 20.47 0.05 -18.62
N TYR A 752 20.14 -1.21 -18.90
CA TYR A 752 18.78 -1.62 -19.16
C TYR A 752 18.26 -2.19 -17.84
N PRO A 753 17.22 -1.60 -17.24
CA PRO A 753 16.51 -2.23 -16.13
C PRO A 753 16.20 -3.66 -16.54
N HIS A 754 16.44 -4.61 -15.64
CA HIS A 754 16.10 -6.00 -15.88
C HIS A 754 14.60 -6.07 -16.14
N LEU A 755 14.22 -6.09 -17.42
CA LEU A 755 13.02 -6.78 -17.85
C LEU A 755 13.27 -8.19 -17.32
N ASP A 756 12.46 -8.64 -16.37
CA ASP A 756 12.42 -10.05 -16.07
C ASP A 756 12.43 -10.77 -17.42
N GLU A 757 13.40 -11.69 -17.57
CA GLU A 757 13.21 -12.85 -18.42
C GLU A 757 11.81 -13.31 -18.05
N SER A 758 10.86 -12.96 -18.92
CA SER A 758 9.48 -13.38 -18.89
C SER A 758 9.51 -14.76 -18.30
N ALA A 759 9.02 -14.87 -17.05
CA ALA A 759 9.09 -16.10 -16.28
C ALA A 759 8.78 -17.20 -17.28
N ASP A 760 9.81 -17.96 -17.63
CA ASP A 760 9.66 -19.08 -18.54
C ASP A 760 8.51 -19.84 -17.92
N SER A 761 7.36 -19.82 -18.58
CA SER A 761 6.26 -20.70 -18.23
C SER A 761 6.93 -22.05 -18.09
N PRO A 762 6.92 -22.70 -16.90
CA PRO A 762 7.35 -24.07 -16.84
C PRO A 762 6.24 -24.89 -17.48
N GLU A 763 6.07 -24.79 -18.81
CA GLU A 763 5.49 -25.82 -19.65
C GLU A 763 6.52 -26.95 -19.80
N GLY A 764 6.87 -27.51 -18.65
CA GLY A 764 7.30 -28.88 -18.52
C GLY A 764 6.53 -29.36 -17.31
N ALA A 765 5.45 -30.11 -17.54
CA ALA A 765 4.63 -30.68 -16.46
C ALA A 765 5.56 -31.30 -15.41
N ARG A 766 5.75 -30.61 -14.28
CA ARG A 766 6.44 -31.19 -13.13
C ARG A 766 5.64 -32.41 -12.76
N LEU A 767 6.20 -33.60 -13.02
CA LEU A 767 5.68 -34.84 -12.48
C LEU A 767 5.90 -34.75 -10.97
N VAL A 768 4.84 -34.41 -10.22
CA VAL A 768 4.86 -34.46 -8.76
C VAL A 768 4.90 -35.93 -8.35
N SER A 769 5.97 -36.34 -7.68
CA SER A 769 6.13 -37.72 -7.19
C SER A 769 5.39 -37.90 -5.86
N SER A 770 4.44 -38.84 -5.81
CA SER A 770 3.76 -39.28 -4.58
C SER A 770 4.60 -40.29 -3.77
N GLU A 771 5.90 -40.05 -3.63
CA GLU A 771 6.77 -40.93 -2.88
C GLU A 771 6.44 -40.90 -1.37
N PRO A 772 6.43 -42.07 -0.69
CA PRO A 772 6.26 -42.11 0.75
C PRO A 772 7.51 -41.67 1.50
N TRP A 773 7.32 -41.16 2.70
CA TRP A 773 8.39 -41.03 3.69
C TRP A 773 8.14 -41.95 4.88
N ARG A 774 9.24 -42.47 5.44
CA ARG A 774 9.21 -43.39 6.57
C ARG A 774 9.18 -42.61 7.88
N VAL A 775 8.28 -43.01 8.78
CA VAL A 775 8.09 -42.35 10.07
C VAL A 775 8.54 -43.26 11.21
N PRO A 776 9.43 -42.80 12.12
CA PRO A 776 9.83 -43.59 13.28
C PRO A 776 8.66 -43.86 14.21
N VAL A 777 8.52 -45.11 14.66
CA VAL A 777 7.49 -45.49 15.66
C VAL A 777 7.81 -44.85 17.02
N ASP A 778 9.09 -44.84 17.41
CA ASP A 778 9.58 -44.28 18.68
C ASP A 778 10.02 -42.81 18.55
N SER A 779 9.19 -41.98 17.91
CA SER A 779 9.48 -40.55 17.77
C SER A 779 9.37 -39.80 19.12
N PRO A 780 10.20 -38.76 19.38
CA PRO A 780 10.13 -37.96 20.60
C PRO A 780 8.77 -37.27 20.81
N ILE A 781 8.11 -36.89 19.72
CA ILE A 781 6.74 -36.37 19.67
C ILE A 781 5.90 -37.23 18.72
N PRO A 782 4.59 -37.42 18.95
CA PRO A 782 3.74 -38.09 17.98
C PRO A 782 3.78 -37.37 16.63
N GLN A 783 4.03 -38.12 15.56
CA GLN A 783 4.10 -37.58 14.21
C GLN A 783 2.70 -37.68 13.59
N ALA A 784 2.00 -36.55 13.49
CA ALA A 784 0.67 -36.43 12.91
C ALA A 784 0.72 -36.28 11.40
N HIS A 785 -0.31 -36.80 10.74
CA HIS A 785 -0.57 -36.66 9.32
C HIS A 785 -2.04 -36.34 9.11
N VAL A 786 -2.33 -35.24 8.41
CA VAL A 786 -3.69 -34.90 8.01
C VAL A 786 -3.99 -35.36 6.59
N LEU A 787 -5.16 -35.95 6.40
CA LEU A 787 -5.73 -36.29 5.10
C LEU A 787 -7.11 -35.66 5.02
N SER A 788 -7.44 -35.00 3.90
CA SER A 788 -8.77 -34.44 3.69
C SER A 788 -9.25 -34.68 2.26
N GLN A 789 -10.57 -34.73 2.11
CA GLN A 789 -11.25 -34.65 0.82
C GLN A 789 -12.65 -34.06 1.03
N GLY A 790 -12.98 -33.05 0.24
CA GLY A 790 -14.28 -32.38 0.31
C GLY A 790 -14.56 -31.84 1.72
N ASN A 791 -15.60 -32.36 2.36
CA ASN A 791 -16.03 -31.94 3.70
C ASN A 791 -15.49 -32.84 4.83
N THR A 792 -14.64 -33.82 4.54
CA THR A 792 -14.14 -34.78 5.53
C THR A 792 -12.64 -34.62 5.71
N SER A 793 -12.19 -34.57 6.96
CA SER A 793 -10.77 -34.60 7.32
C SER A 793 -10.50 -35.68 8.37
N LEU A 794 -9.28 -36.22 8.33
CA LEU A 794 -8.76 -37.24 9.21
C LEU A 794 -7.38 -36.79 9.66
N LEU A 795 -7.14 -36.79 10.97
CA LEU A 795 -5.79 -36.72 11.52
C LEU A 795 -5.41 -38.10 12.04
N ILE A 796 -4.20 -38.56 11.72
CA ILE A 796 -3.67 -39.84 12.21
C ILE A 796 -2.20 -39.71 12.59
N THR A 797 -1.78 -40.33 13.69
CA THR A 797 -0.38 -40.33 14.13
C THR A 797 0.37 -41.57 13.65
N ASN A 798 1.70 -41.55 13.78
CA ASN A 798 2.58 -42.70 13.59
C ASN A 798 2.25 -43.89 14.53
N ALA A 799 1.50 -43.67 15.60
CA ALA A 799 1.03 -44.73 16.48
C ALA A 799 -0.37 -45.28 16.08
N GLY A 800 -1.07 -44.59 15.17
CA GLY A 800 -2.42 -44.92 14.70
C GLY A 800 -3.55 -44.20 15.45
N SER A 801 -3.22 -43.33 16.41
CA SER A 801 -4.16 -42.46 17.12
C SER A 801 -4.65 -41.33 16.22
N GLY A 802 -5.72 -40.62 16.59
CA GLY A 802 -6.23 -39.48 15.83
C GLY A 802 -7.74 -39.32 15.88
N TYR A 803 -8.30 -38.59 14.91
CA TYR A 803 -9.76 -38.39 14.78
C TYR A 803 -10.20 -38.20 13.35
N SER A 804 -11.50 -38.40 13.15
CA SER A 804 -12.21 -38.12 11.91
C SER A 804 -13.21 -37.01 12.15
N GLN A 805 -13.31 -36.08 11.21
CA GLN A 805 -14.15 -34.89 11.28
C GLN A 805 -14.89 -34.70 9.96
N TRP A 806 -16.13 -34.22 10.06
CA TRP A 806 -16.94 -33.80 8.93
C TRP A 806 -17.40 -32.37 9.14
N ARG A 807 -16.93 -31.46 8.28
CA ARG A 807 -17.07 -30.02 8.44
C ARG A 807 -16.60 -29.59 9.83
N GLU A 808 -17.44 -28.94 10.64
CA GLU A 808 -17.16 -28.56 12.01
C GLU A 808 -17.40 -29.68 13.05
N PHE A 809 -17.97 -30.82 12.66
CA PHE A 809 -18.36 -31.89 13.57
C PHE A 809 -17.29 -32.97 13.70
N ALA A 810 -16.77 -33.16 14.91
CA ALA A 810 -15.95 -34.32 15.22
C ALA A 810 -16.81 -35.60 15.19
N LEU A 811 -16.39 -36.60 14.42
CA LEU A 811 -17.05 -37.90 14.34
C LEU A 811 -16.54 -38.81 15.46
N THR A 812 -15.23 -38.79 15.69
CA THR A 812 -14.55 -39.56 16.74
C THR A 812 -13.82 -38.66 17.73
N ARG A 813 -13.76 -39.07 19.00
CA ARG A 813 -13.15 -38.28 20.07
C ARG A 813 -11.62 -38.27 19.97
N TRP A 814 -11.03 -37.09 20.14
CA TRP A 814 -9.58 -36.93 20.26
C TRP A 814 -9.17 -35.71 21.05
N HIS A 815 -8.03 -35.86 21.73
CA HIS A 815 -7.29 -34.78 22.36
C HIS A 815 -5.80 -35.02 22.16
N ALA A 816 -5.07 -33.94 21.85
CA ALA A 816 -3.62 -33.96 21.87
C ALA A 816 -3.12 -34.20 23.31
N ASP A 817 -2.47 -35.33 23.51
CA ASP A 817 -1.81 -35.73 24.77
C ASP A 817 -0.46 -36.35 24.40
N SER A 818 0.62 -35.65 24.73
CA SER A 818 1.99 -36.09 24.42
C SER A 818 2.47 -37.26 25.27
N THR A 819 1.70 -37.68 26.28
CA THR A 819 2.07 -38.73 27.25
C THR A 819 1.39 -40.07 26.97
N PHE A 820 0.08 -40.07 26.69
CA PHE A 820 -0.70 -41.32 26.62
C PHE A 820 -1.18 -41.72 25.23
N ASP A 821 -1.25 -40.77 24.28
CA ASP A 821 -1.69 -40.96 22.88
C ASP A 821 -2.82 -42.00 22.68
N GLN A 822 -3.87 -41.85 23.49
CA GLN A 822 -4.87 -42.91 23.74
C GLN A 822 -6.18 -42.76 22.97
N TRP A 823 -6.31 -41.76 22.10
CA TRP A 823 -7.56 -41.44 21.42
C TRP A 823 -7.50 -41.77 19.93
N GLY A 824 -8.46 -42.53 19.41
CA GLY A 824 -8.43 -42.93 18.01
C GLY A 824 -9.49 -43.96 17.62
N THR A 825 -9.45 -44.34 16.35
CA THR A 825 -10.24 -45.44 15.79
C THR A 825 -9.34 -46.67 15.66
N TRP A 826 -9.58 -47.64 16.52
CA TRP A 826 -8.73 -48.82 16.70
C TRP A 826 -9.25 -50.01 15.92
N ILE A 827 -8.34 -50.89 15.49
CA ILE A 827 -8.66 -52.21 14.93
C ILE A 827 -7.84 -53.24 15.71
N TYR A 828 -8.53 -54.07 16.48
CA TYR A 828 -7.96 -55.19 17.20
C TYR A 828 -7.95 -56.42 16.31
N VAL A 829 -6.91 -57.24 16.45
CA VAL A 829 -6.81 -58.56 15.83
C VAL A 829 -6.64 -59.57 16.96
N GLN A 830 -7.57 -60.52 17.03
CA GLN A 830 -7.54 -61.59 18.00
C GLN A 830 -7.47 -62.93 17.29
N ASP A 831 -6.49 -63.75 17.67
CA ASP A 831 -6.46 -65.14 17.28
C ASP A 831 -7.35 -65.96 18.22
N ARG A 832 -8.34 -66.63 17.65
CA ARG A 832 -9.34 -67.40 18.40
C ARG A 832 -8.79 -68.69 18.98
N GLU A 833 -7.71 -69.21 18.42
CA GLU A 833 -7.11 -70.47 18.86
C GLU A 833 -6.09 -70.25 19.98
N SER A 834 -5.19 -69.27 19.80
CA SER A 834 -4.16 -68.95 20.81
C SER A 834 -4.64 -67.96 21.88
N GLY A 835 -5.69 -67.19 21.61
CA GLY A 835 -6.15 -66.09 22.44
C GLY A 835 -5.29 -64.83 22.37
N ALA A 836 -4.24 -64.82 21.53
CA ALA A 836 -3.38 -63.66 21.34
C ALA A 836 -4.17 -62.46 20.80
N LEU A 837 -3.94 -61.27 21.38
CA LEU A 837 -4.62 -60.03 21.05
C LEU A 837 -3.58 -58.94 20.77
N TRP A 838 -3.65 -58.34 19.58
CA TRP A 838 -2.80 -57.22 19.18
C TRP A 838 -3.59 -56.21 18.34
N SER A 839 -2.93 -55.14 17.90
CA SER A 839 -3.53 -54.06 17.12
C SER A 839 -3.04 -54.08 15.68
N ALA A 840 -3.90 -53.66 14.74
CA ALA A 840 -3.53 -53.52 13.33
C ALA A 840 -2.55 -52.35 13.06
N ALA A 841 -2.40 -51.45 14.02
CA ALA A 841 -1.41 -50.37 14.09
C ALA A 841 -0.58 -50.51 15.40
N CYS A 842 0.13 -49.46 15.84
CA CYS A 842 0.91 -49.50 17.09
C CYS A 842 -0.01 -49.53 18.33
N GLN A 843 -0.92 -48.56 18.41
CA GLN A 843 -1.92 -48.41 19.48
C GLN A 843 -3.22 -49.13 19.08
N PRO A 844 -4.08 -49.51 20.06
CA PRO A 844 -3.96 -49.21 21.48
C PRO A 844 -3.19 -50.25 22.30
N ILE A 845 -3.02 -51.50 21.83
CA ILE A 845 -2.36 -52.55 22.63
C ILE A 845 -0.87 -52.26 22.86
N GLY A 846 -0.17 -51.72 21.85
CA GLY A 846 1.28 -51.53 21.87
C GLY A 846 2.05 -52.83 21.61
N GLY A 847 3.20 -52.99 22.26
CA GLY A 847 4.08 -54.16 22.14
C GLY A 847 5.30 -53.92 21.22
N ALA A 848 6.18 -54.91 21.15
CA ALA A 848 7.35 -54.93 20.27
C ALA A 848 7.17 -56.08 19.25
N PRO A 849 6.45 -55.84 18.14
CA PRO A 849 6.22 -56.86 17.12
C PRO A 849 7.53 -57.26 16.40
N GLU A 850 7.50 -58.35 15.64
CA GLU A 850 8.67 -58.85 14.89
C GLU A 850 9.12 -57.86 13.82
N ASN A 851 8.17 -57.21 13.16
CA ASN A 851 8.41 -56.14 12.21
C ASN A 851 7.32 -55.07 12.32
N GLN A 852 7.71 -53.80 12.28
CA GLN A 852 6.80 -52.66 12.26
C GLN A 852 7.37 -51.52 11.42
N GLU A 853 6.58 -51.05 10.47
CA GLU A 853 6.90 -49.92 9.62
C GLU A 853 5.68 -49.01 9.43
N VAL A 854 5.92 -47.70 9.39
CA VAL A 854 4.91 -46.69 9.16
C VAL A 854 5.36 -45.81 8.00
N LEU A 855 4.51 -45.72 6.98
CA LEU A 855 4.75 -44.93 5.78
C LEU A 855 3.63 -43.91 5.65
N PHE A 856 4.01 -42.64 5.54
CA PHE A 856 3.08 -41.58 5.17
C PHE A 856 3.28 -41.24 3.70
N TYR A 857 2.16 -41.02 3.02
CA TYR A 857 2.08 -40.52 1.66
C TYR A 857 1.22 -39.25 1.71
N PRO A 858 1.36 -38.33 0.75
CA PRO A 858 0.48 -37.17 0.68
C PRO A 858 -1.02 -37.53 0.70
N HIS A 859 -1.39 -38.65 0.09
CA HIS A 859 -2.79 -39.09 -0.04
C HIS A 859 -3.24 -40.22 0.92
N LYS A 860 -2.32 -40.88 1.65
CA LYS A 860 -2.68 -42.03 2.51
C LYS A 860 -1.68 -42.28 3.63
N VAL A 861 -2.09 -43.06 4.62
CA VAL A 861 -1.21 -43.63 5.63
C VAL A 861 -1.18 -45.15 5.53
N GLU A 862 -0.02 -45.75 5.75
CA GLU A 862 0.16 -47.19 5.72
C GLU A 862 0.93 -47.71 6.93
N PHE A 863 0.31 -48.65 7.65
CA PHE A 863 0.95 -49.42 8.72
C PHE A 863 1.25 -50.83 8.23
N GLN A 864 2.49 -51.27 8.43
CA GLN A 864 2.90 -52.65 8.20
C GLN A 864 3.34 -53.24 9.52
N ARG A 865 2.76 -54.39 9.90
CA ARG A 865 3.06 -55.07 11.17
C ARG A 865 3.01 -56.57 10.97
N SER A 866 4.01 -57.30 11.47
CA SER A 866 4.03 -58.76 11.49
C SER A 866 4.14 -59.25 12.92
N GLU A 867 3.22 -60.12 13.33
CA GLU A 867 3.15 -60.64 14.69
C GLU A 867 2.44 -62.00 14.69
N ASN A 868 2.96 -62.99 15.43
CA ASN A 868 2.38 -64.34 15.54
C ASN A 868 2.15 -65.03 14.18
N GLU A 869 3.11 -64.90 13.26
CA GLU A 869 3.04 -65.41 11.88
C GLU A 869 1.86 -64.86 11.05
N ILE A 870 1.34 -63.68 11.43
CA ILE A 870 0.33 -62.95 10.67
C ILE A 870 0.92 -61.60 10.26
N SER A 871 0.97 -61.35 8.96
CA SER A 871 1.36 -60.05 8.40
C SER A 871 0.14 -59.20 8.08
N LEU A 872 0.13 -57.97 8.59
CA LEU A 872 -0.92 -56.98 8.43
C LEU A 872 -0.39 -55.77 7.66
N ARG A 873 -1.15 -55.35 6.64
CA ARG A 873 -0.92 -54.09 5.92
C ARG A 873 -2.21 -53.26 5.93
N THR A 874 -2.24 -52.24 6.77
CA THR A 874 -3.39 -51.36 6.98
C THR A 874 -3.17 -50.05 6.22
N GLY A 875 -3.93 -49.83 5.14
CA GLY A 875 -3.94 -48.59 4.39
C GLY A 875 -5.14 -47.73 4.75
N ILE A 876 -4.93 -46.43 4.97
CA ILE A 876 -5.95 -45.47 5.39
C ILE A 876 -5.97 -44.27 4.45
N THR A 877 -7.14 -43.91 3.93
CA THR A 877 -7.34 -42.77 3.01
C THR A 877 -8.73 -42.15 3.23
N VAL A 878 -8.95 -40.96 2.70
CA VAL A 878 -10.28 -40.36 2.54
C VAL A 878 -10.63 -40.37 1.05
N SER A 879 -11.84 -40.80 0.70
CA SER A 879 -12.31 -40.78 -0.69
C SER A 879 -12.79 -39.38 -1.10
N THR A 880 -12.92 -39.13 -2.40
CA THR A 880 -13.42 -37.85 -2.95
C THR A 880 -14.82 -37.48 -2.47
N ASP A 881 -15.65 -38.47 -2.10
CA ASP A 881 -17.00 -38.25 -1.56
C ASP A 881 -17.02 -38.04 -0.03
N GLY A 882 -15.84 -38.00 0.59
CA GLY A 882 -15.66 -37.79 2.03
C GLY A 882 -15.86 -39.04 2.89
N VAL A 883 -15.54 -40.23 2.37
CA VAL A 883 -15.59 -41.50 3.14
C VAL A 883 -14.19 -41.84 3.64
N GLU A 884 -14.02 -42.00 4.95
CA GLU A 884 -12.80 -42.55 5.54
C GLU A 884 -12.77 -44.07 5.30
N ILE A 885 -11.67 -44.56 4.73
CA ILE A 885 -11.49 -45.97 4.37
C ILE A 885 -10.27 -46.52 5.11
N ARG A 886 -10.47 -47.49 6.02
CA ARG A 886 -9.39 -48.26 6.66
C ARG A 886 -9.39 -49.68 6.12
N ARG A 887 -8.43 -50.00 5.26
CA ARG A 887 -8.33 -51.29 4.58
C ARG A 887 -7.20 -52.13 5.16
N VAL A 888 -7.56 -53.22 5.84
CA VAL A 888 -6.62 -54.17 6.44
C VAL A 888 -6.43 -55.35 5.51
N ASN A 889 -5.23 -55.51 4.95
CA ASN A 889 -4.83 -56.73 4.25
C ASN A 889 -4.16 -57.66 5.26
N ILE A 890 -4.62 -58.91 5.31
CA ILE A 890 -4.16 -59.91 6.27
C ILE A 890 -3.56 -61.06 5.47
N LEU A 891 -2.34 -61.45 5.81
CA LEU A 891 -1.64 -62.58 5.24
C LEU A 891 -1.31 -63.57 6.37
N ASN A 892 -1.66 -64.85 6.16
CA ASN A 892 -1.23 -65.93 7.04
C ASN A 892 0.13 -66.45 6.56
N ASP A 893 1.20 -66.16 7.30
CA ASP A 893 2.54 -66.61 6.96
C ASP A 893 2.81 -68.06 7.41
N SER A 894 1.95 -68.60 8.28
CA SER A 894 2.05 -69.97 8.78
C SER A 894 1.50 -71.01 7.79
N ASP A 895 1.89 -72.26 8.02
CA ASP A 895 1.39 -73.43 7.28
C ASP A 895 0.10 -74.02 7.90
N GLN A 896 -0.44 -73.41 8.95
CA GLN A 896 -1.67 -73.83 9.62
C GLN A 896 -2.84 -72.90 9.28
N PRO A 897 -4.09 -73.39 9.22
CA PRO A 897 -5.26 -72.52 9.15
C PRO A 897 -5.36 -71.68 10.43
N ARG A 898 -5.79 -70.42 10.32
CA ARG A 898 -5.94 -69.50 11.46
C ARG A 898 -7.35 -68.92 11.48
N LYS A 899 -7.94 -68.84 12.69
CA LYS A 899 -9.23 -68.18 12.92
C LYS A 899 -9.02 -66.85 13.59
N LEU A 900 -9.20 -65.76 12.85
CA LEU A 900 -8.96 -64.41 13.33
C LEU A 900 -10.28 -63.68 13.54
N LYS A 901 -10.38 -62.89 14.62
CA LYS A 901 -11.46 -61.94 14.85
C LYS A 901 -10.90 -60.52 14.77
N LEU A 902 -11.35 -59.76 13.78
CA LEU A 902 -11.06 -58.33 13.70
C LEU A 902 -12.17 -57.57 14.40
N THR A 903 -11.84 -56.57 15.21
CA THR A 903 -12.83 -55.75 15.92
C THR A 903 -12.45 -54.28 15.85
N SER A 904 -13.34 -53.42 15.36
CA SER A 904 -13.15 -51.96 15.39
C SER A 904 -13.56 -51.37 16.74
N TYR A 905 -13.04 -50.19 17.08
CA TYR A 905 -13.48 -49.39 18.21
C TYR A 905 -13.26 -47.91 17.91
N GLY A 906 -14.24 -47.06 18.23
CA GLY A 906 -14.07 -45.60 18.25
C GLY A 906 -15.12 -44.95 19.14
N GLU A 907 -14.78 -43.84 19.80
CA GLU A 907 -15.73 -43.11 20.65
C GLU A 907 -16.45 -42.04 19.84
N VAL A 908 -17.78 -42.07 19.81
CA VAL A 908 -18.62 -41.23 18.94
C VAL A 908 -18.90 -39.86 19.58
N VAL A 909 -18.83 -38.79 18.78
CA VAL A 909 -18.98 -37.39 19.27
C VAL A 909 -20.15 -36.63 18.62
N LEU A 910 -20.20 -36.52 17.28
CA LEU A 910 -21.24 -35.80 16.51
C LEU A 910 -21.53 -34.39 17.02
N ALA A 911 -20.47 -33.64 17.34
CA ALA A 911 -20.50 -32.25 17.79
C ALA A 911 -19.16 -31.59 17.47
N ALA A 912 -19.11 -30.25 17.49
CA ALA A 912 -17.84 -29.54 17.44
C ALA A 912 -16.91 -29.98 18.59
N GLN A 913 -15.63 -30.17 18.29
CA GLN A 913 -14.67 -30.75 19.24
C GLN A 913 -14.54 -29.92 20.54
N ALA A 914 -14.62 -28.58 20.44
CA ALA A 914 -14.60 -27.69 21.60
C ALA A 914 -15.79 -27.94 22.54
N VAL A 915 -16.97 -28.26 21.99
CA VAL A 915 -18.19 -28.57 22.77
C VAL A 915 -18.03 -29.90 23.51
N ASP A 916 -17.48 -30.94 22.86
CA ASP A 916 -17.17 -32.22 23.52
C ASP A 916 -16.13 -32.04 24.61
N ARG A 917 -15.11 -31.19 24.41
CA ARG A 917 -14.07 -30.90 25.41
C ARG A 917 -14.63 -30.26 26.67
N GLN A 918 -15.55 -29.30 26.53
CA GLN A 918 -16.12 -28.57 27.66
C GLN A 918 -17.18 -29.39 28.41
N HIS A 919 -18.05 -30.11 27.69
CA HIS A 919 -19.20 -30.81 28.27
C HIS A 919 -19.41 -32.23 27.70
N PRO A 920 -18.43 -33.15 27.87
CA PRO A 920 -18.47 -34.46 27.21
C PRO A 920 -19.64 -35.32 27.69
N ALA A 921 -19.96 -35.30 28.98
CA ALA A 921 -21.05 -36.09 29.55
C ALA A 921 -22.42 -35.67 28.99
N PHE A 922 -22.62 -34.38 28.77
CA PHE A 922 -23.86 -33.84 28.21
C PHE A 922 -23.99 -34.18 26.72
N ASN A 923 -22.88 -34.12 25.97
CA ASN A 923 -22.86 -34.42 24.54
C ASN A 923 -23.35 -35.84 24.23
N LYS A 924 -22.91 -36.83 25.03
CA LYS A 924 -23.22 -38.26 24.85
C LYS A 924 -24.71 -38.61 24.92
N LEU A 925 -25.51 -37.88 25.70
CA LEU A 925 -26.93 -38.20 25.95
C LEU A 925 -27.83 -38.10 24.70
N PHE A 926 -27.38 -37.37 23.68
CA PHE A 926 -28.18 -37.08 22.49
C PHE A 926 -27.93 -38.02 21.32
N ILE A 927 -27.03 -38.99 21.46
CA ILE A 927 -26.63 -39.88 20.37
C ILE A 927 -27.42 -41.18 20.47
N GLU A 928 -28.04 -41.57 19.37
CA GLU A 928 -28.73 -42.85 19.22
C GLU A 928 -28.05 -43.66 18.12
N SER A 929 -28.03 -44.98 18.30
CA SER A 929 -27.40 -45.93 17.39
C SER A 929 -28.40 -46.95 16.84
N GLU A 930 -28.15 -47.43 15.63
CA GLU A 930 -28.92 -48.48 14.96
C GLU A 930 -27.95 -49.40 14.20
N TYR A 931 -28.20 -50.71 14.21
CA TYR A 931 -27.45 -51.67 13.40
C TYR A 931 -28.26 -52.03 12.15
N LEU A 932 -27.61 -51.94 10.99
CA LEU A 932 -28.15 -52.20 9.67
C LEU A 932 -27.58 -53.53 9.14
N PRO A 933 -28.34 -54.64 9.19
CA PRO A 933 -27.81 -55.97 8.87
C PRO A 933 -27.45 -56.17 7.40
N ASP A 934 -28.23 -55.60 6.47
CA ASP A 934 -28.05 -55.78 5.04
C ASP A 934 -26.75 -55.09 4.56
N GLU A 935 -26.43 -53.95 5.16
CA GLU A 935 -25.24 -53.16 4.86
C GLU A 935 -24.05 -53.45 5.78
N ASN A 936 -24.22 -54.31 6.79
CA ASN A 936 -23.23 -54.59 7.85
C ASN A 936 -22.65 -53.31 8.45
N ALA A 937 -23.53 -52.42 8.92
CA ALA A 937 -23.20 -51.06 9.33
C ALA A 937 -23.88 -50.62 10.63
N LEU A 938 -23.20 -49.75 11.39
CA LEU A 938 -23.76 -49.01 12.51
C LEU A 938 -24.05 -47.57 12.07
N LEU A 939 -25.27 -47.13 12.27
CA LEU A 939 -25.71 -45.76 12.05
C LEU A 939 -25.85 -45.05 13.39
N PHE A 940 -25.29 -43.86 13.50
CA PHE A 940 -25.41 -42.96 14.64
C PHE A 940 -26.07 -41.66 14.19
N GLN A 941 -27.03 -41.19 14.97
CA GLN A 941 -27.66 -39.90 14.74
C GLN A 941 -27.77 -39.13 16.04
N ARG A 942 -27.61 -37.81 15.94
CA ARG A 942 -27.85 -36.90 17.06
C ARG A 942 -29.31 -36.45 17.06
N ARG A 943 -29.97 -36.56 18.22
CA ARG A 943 -31.31 -36.01 18.43
C ARG A 943 -31.26 -34.47 18.40
N PRO A 944 -32.02 -33.80 17.50
CA PRO A 944 -32.09 -32.35 17.46
C PRO A 944 -32.64 -31.77 18.78
N ARG A 945 -32.09 -30.64 19.22
CA ARG A 945 -32.51 -29.91 20.43
C ARG A 945 -33.53 -28.83 20.11
N SER A 946 -33.60 -28.38 18.87
CA SER A 946 -34.59 -27.46 18.34
C SER A 946 -35.05 -27.90 16.95
N ALA A 947 -36.16 -27.35 16.47
CA ALA A 947 -36.65 -27.61 15.11
C ALA A 947 -35.67 -27.14 14.01
N ASP A 948 -34.80 -26.18 14.34
CA ASP A 948 -33.85 -25.58 13.40
C ASP A 948 -32.46 -26.26 13.40
N GLU A 949 -32.19 -27.16 14.35
CA GLU A 949 -30.91 -27.89 14.41
C GLU A 949 -30.84 -28.94 13.31
N LYS A 950 -29.90 -28.79 12.39
CA LYS A 950 -29.68 -29.73 11.29
C LYS A 950 -29.05 -31.03 11.82
N PRO A 951 -29.67 -32.19 11.60
CA PRO A 951 -29.14 -33.46 12.10
C PRO A 951 -27.88 -33.87 11.34
N VAL A 952 -26.92 -34.46 12.05
CA VAL A 952 -25.74 -35.11 11.46
C VAL A 952 -25.89 -36.61 11.65
N VAL A 953 -25.68 -37.36 10.57
CA VAL A 953 -25.72 -38.83 10.56
C VAL A 953 -24.33 -39.35 10.29
N LEU A 954 -23.86 -40.28 11.11
CA LEU A 954 -22.60 -41.00 10.97
C LEU A 954 -22.90 -42.48 10.69
N ILE A 955 -22.19 -43.06 9.73
CA ILE A 955 -22.22 -44.49 9.47
C ILE A 955 -20.81 -45.05 9.63
N HIS A 956 -20.69 -46.15 10.37
CA HIS A 956 -19.51 -47.00 10.40
C HIS A 956 -19.87 -48.38 9.85
N ALA A 957 -19.28 -48.78 8.73
CA ALA A 957 -19.60 -50.02 8.03
C ALA A 957 -18.39 -50.92 7.83
N MET A 958 -18.62 -52.21 7.64
CA MET A 958 -17.55 -53.19 7.42
C MET A 958 -17.81 -54.00 6.15
N VAL A 959 -16.91 -53.87 5.18
CA VAL A 959 -16.96 -54.56 3.89
C VAL A 959 -15.98 -55.74 3.89
N ILE A 960 -16.51 -56.91 3.57
CA ILE A 960 -15.77 -58.18 3.49
C ILE A 960 -15.83 -58.74 2.05
N GLU A 961 -14.90 -59.63 1.70
CA GLU A 961 -14.89 -60.27 0.37
C GLU A 961 -16.20 -61.03 0.08
N ALA A 962 -16.69 -60.91 -1.16
CA ALA A 962 -17.92 -61.55 -1.61
C ALA A 962 -17.90 -63.07 -1.37
N GLY A 963 -19.02 -63.61 -0.85
CA GLY A 963 -19.17 -65.03 -0.53
C GLY A 963 -18.75 -65.45 0.88
N ARG A 964 -18.28 -64.52 1.73
CA ARG A 964 -18.02 -64.76 3.16
C ARG A 964 -19.27 -64.46 3.99
N LYS A 965 -19.45 -65.22 5.09
CA LYS A 965 -20.56 -65.02 6.03
C LYS A 965 -20.27 -63.83 6.95
N VAL A 966 -21.15 -62.84 6.96
CA VAL A 966 -21.14 -61.74 7.92
C VAL A 966 -21.50 -62.29 9.32
N THR A 967 -20.67 -62.01 10.33
CA THR A 967 -20.94 -62.44 11.71
C THR A 967 -21.96 -61.54 12.42
N GLY A 968 -21.98 -60.26 12.09
CA GLY A 968 -22.90 -59.28 12.67
C GLY A 968 -22.64 -58.92 14.13
N ASP A 969 -21.44 -59.23 14.65
CA ASP A 969 -21.02 -58.84 15.99
C ASP A 969 -20.84 -57.31 16.04
N HIS A 970 -21.56 -56.64 16.94
CA HIS A 970 -21.47 -55.19 17.11
C HIS A 970 -21.65 -54.77 18.58
N GLU A 971 -21.15 -53.58 18.93
CA GLU A 971 -21.29 -52.98 20.25
C GLU A 971 -21.35 -51.45 20.14
N THR A 972 -22.26 -50.83 20.88
CA THR A 972 -22.37 -49.35 20.95
C THR A 972 -22.27 -48.76 22.35
N ASP A 973 -22.04 -49.59 23.39
CA ASP A 973 -21.84 -49.14 24.77
C ASP A 973 -20.38 -49.36 25.22
N ARG A 974 -19.67 -48.25 25.49
CA ARG A 974 -18.28 -48.25 25.97
C ARG A 974 -18.10 -49.05 27.27
N ALA A 975 -19.06 -49.01 28.18
CA ALA A 975 -18.99 -49.71 29.46
C ALA A 975 -19.12 -51.24 29.28
N LYS A 976 -19.83 -51.68 28.23
CA LYS A 976 -19.89 -53.09 27.85
C LYS A 976 -18.59 -53.56 27.22
N PHE A 977 -18.04 -52.77 26.30
CA PHE A 977 -16.80 -53.06 25.58
C PHE A 977 -15.55 -53.04 26.46
N LEU A 978 -15.23 -51.90 27.08
CA LEU A 978 -14.04 -51.75 27.92
C LEU A 978 -14.21 -52.46 29.27
N GLY A 979 -15.34 -52.23 29.95
CA GLY A 979 -15.57 -52.72 31.31
C GLY A 979 -14.98 -51.82 32.41
N ARG A 980 -15.43 -52.03 33.65
CA ARG A 980 -14.99 -51.23 34.81
C ARG A 980 -13.51 -51.54 35.13
N SER A 981 -12.73 -50.49 35.40
CA SER A 981 -11.29 -50.57 35.72
C SER A 981 -10.40 -51.18 34.61
N GLN A 982 -10.89 -51.20 33.37
CA GLN A 982 -10.15 -51.63 32.20
C GLN A 982 -9.91 -50.44 31.26
N THR A 983 -9.02 -50.62 30.28
CA THR A 983 -8.63 -49.59 29.31
C THR A 983 -8.74 -50.11 27.88
N MET A 984 -8.51 -49.25 26.89
CA MET A 984 -8.39 -49.67 25.47
C MET A 984 -7.25 -50.67 25.24
N ARG A 985 -6.28 -50.76 26.17
CA ARG A 985 -5.21 -51.77 26.12
C ARG A 985 -5.66 -53.15 26.60
N THR A 986 -6.72 -53.21 27.40
CA THR A 986 -7.19 -54.45 28.05
C THR A 986 -8.72 -54.57 28.02
N PRO A 987 -9.38 -54.40 26.86
CA PRO A 987 -10.84 -54.32 26.78
C PRO A 987 -11.50 -55.62 27.21
N ARG A 988 -12.43 -55.56 28.18
CA ARG A 988 -13.12 -56.75 28.73
C ARG A 988 -13.83 -57.58 27.68
N ALA A 989 -14.36 -56.95 26.62
CA ALA A 989 -15.03 -57.66 25.53
C ALA A 989 -14.10 -58.58 24.74
N LEU A 990 -12.78 -58.33 24.74
CA LEU A 990 -11.79 -59.11 23.99
C LEU A 990 -10.85 -59.93 24.89
N GLN A 991 -11.07 -59.97 26.20
CA GLN A 991 -10.24 -60.78 27.11
C GLN A 991 -10.49 -62.29 26.97
N ASP A 992 -11.70 -62.69 26.58
CA ASP A 992 -12.06 -64.07 26.30
C ASP A 992 -12.19 -64.25 24.79
N ALA A 993 -11.32 -65.09 24.22
CA ALA A 993 -11.27 -65.35 22.80
C ALA A 993 -12.60 -65.83 22.24
N ASN A 994 -13.41 -66.56 23.03
CA ASN A 994 -14.68 -67.13 22.56
C ASN A 994 -15.88 -66.19 22.67
N ARG A 995 -15.69 -64.96 23.15
CA ARG A 995 -16.78 -64.04 23.46
C ARG A 995 -17.25 -63.26 22.23
N HIS A 996 -18.57 -63.24 22.03
CA HIS A 996 -19.24 -62.34 21.07
C HIS A 996 -19.53 -60.97 21.71
N LEU A 997 -19.62 -59.93 20.86
CA LEU A 997 -20.05 -58.60 21.30
C LEU A 997 -21.53 -58.63 21.72
N SER A 998 -21.96 -57.71 22.59
CA SER A 998 -23.28 -57.84 23.22
C SER A 998 -24.46 -57.34 22.37
N GLY A 999 -24.20 -56.69 21.24
CA GLY A 999 -25.23 -56.27 20.28
C GLY A 999 -26.11 -55.12 20.78
N THR A 1000 -25.57 -54.24 21.65
CA THR A 1000 -26.35 -53.07 22.10
C THR A 1000 -26.53 -52.05 20.97
N VAL A 1001 -27.72 -51.47 20.90
CA VAL A 1001 -28.12 -50.39 19.99
C VAL A 1001 -29.14 -49.48 20.70
N GLY A 1002 -29.42 -48.31 20.13
CA GLY A 1002 -30.30 -47.29 20.70
C GLY A 1002 -29.53 -46.19 21.44
N GLY A 1003 -30.16 -45.57 22.45
CA GLY A 1003 -29.53 -44.54 23.29
C GLY A 1003 -28.68 -45.15 24.41
N THR A 1004 -27.35 -45.05 24.28
CA THR A 1004 -26.39 -45.51 25.29
C THR A 1004 -25.78 -44.31 26.05
N LEU A 1005 -25.27 -44.54 27.27
CA LEU A 1005 -24.67 -43.46 28.08
C LEU A 1005 -23.30 -42.99 27.56
N ASP A 1006 -22.58 -43.87 26.88
CA ASP A 1006 -21.23 -43.62 26.37
C ASP A 1006 -21.07 -44.33 25.01
N PRO A 1007 -21.51 -43.67 23.91
CA PRO A 1007 -21.63 -44.30 22.61
C PRO A 1007 -20.27 -44.57 21.96
N ILE A 1008 -20.10 -45.80 21.47
CA ILE A 1008 -18.95 -46.22 20.66
C ILE A 1008 -19.43 -46.81 19.34
N LEU A 1009 -18.55 -46.83 18.35
CA LEU A 1009 -18.68 -47.66 17.16
C LEU A 1009 -17.78 -48.88 17.32
N SER A 1010 -18.33 -50.08 17.13
CA SER A 1010 -17.56 -51.32 17.15
C SER A 1010 -18.26 -52.38 16.31
N LEU A 1011 -17.58 -52.85 15.28
CA LEU A 1011 -17.97 -53.97 14.42
C LEU A 1011 -16.91 -55.06 14.50
N ALA A 1012 -17.32 -56.33 14.54
CA ALA A 1012 -16.38 -57.44 14.54
C ALA A 1012 -16.72 -58.50 13.48
N GLN A 1013 -15.67 -59.00 12.82
CA GLN A 1013 -15.75 -60.05 11.81
C GLN A 1013 -14.83 -61.21 12.15
N GLU A 1014 -15.37 -62.42 12.12
CA GLU A 1014 -14.57 -63.65 12.17
C GLU A 1014 -14.14 -64.08 10.76
N ILE A 1015 -12.88 -64.52 10.67
CA ILE A 1015 -12.21 -64.83 9.42
C ILE A 1015 -11.51 -66.17 9.57
N ASP A 1016 -11.95 -67.16 8.78
CA ASP A 1016 -11.18 -68.38 8.54
C ASP A 1016 -10.14 -68.10 7.44
N LEU A 1017 -8.86 -68.15 7.80
CA LEU A 1017 -7.75 -67.87 6.90
C LEU A 1017 -6.93 -69.14 6.67
N LYS A 1018 -6.91 -69.62 5.42
CA LYS A 1018 -6.14 -70.82 5.02
C LYS A 1018 -4.62 -70.58 5.17
N PRO A 1019 -3.81 -71.65 5.26
CA PRO A 1019 -2.35 -71.54 5.16
C PRO A 1019 -1.91 -70.72 3.95
N ARG A 1020 -0.95 -69.82 4.11
CA ARG A 1020 -0.40 -68.96 3.04
C ARG A 1020 -1.42 -68.12 2.26
N ALA A 1021 -2.65 -67.99 2.76
CA ALA A 1021 -3.68 -67.23 2.09
C ALA A 1021 -3.70 -65.77 2.57
N LYS A 1022 -4.18 -64.90 1.68
CA LYS A 1022 -4.44 -63.49 1.98
C LYS A 1022 -5.93 -63.21 1.95
N THR A 1023 -6.37 -62.24 2.73
CA THR A 1023 -7.72 -61.67 2.67
C THR A 1023 -7.71 -60.20 3.06
N ARG A 1024 -8.86 -59.56 2.94
CA ARG A 1024 -9.05 -58.14 3.20
C ARG A 1024 -10.34 -57.88 3.96
N VAL A 1025 -10.25 -56.98 4.94
CA VAL A 1025 -11.41 -56.36 5.59
C VAL A 1025 -11.26 -54.85 5.48
N THR A 1026 -12.35 -54.17 5.14
CA THR A 1026 -12.36 -52.71 5.02
C THR A 1026 -13.40 -52.13 5.96
N PHE A 1027 -12.99 -51.18 6.79
CA PHE A 1027 -13.89 -50.37 7.59
C PHE A 1027 -14.10 -49.02 6.91
N LEU A 1028 -15.36 -48.62 6.80
CA LEU A 1028 -15.78 -47.35 6.22
C LEU A 1028 -16.38 -46.49 7.32
N THR A 1029 -15.99 -45.22 7.40
CA THR A 1029 -16.60 -44.23 8.28
C THR A 1029 -16.98 -43.02 7.45
N LEU A 1030 -18.26 -42.62 7.48
CA LEU A 1030 -18.75 -41.49 6.69
C LEU A 1030 -19.83 -40.72 7.44
N ALA A 1031 -20.01 -39.45 7.07
CA ALA A 1031 -21.07 -38.62 7.60
C ALA A 1031 -21.84 -37.86 6.51
N ALA A 1032 -23.08 -37.49 6.82
CA ALA A 1032 -23.95 -36.76 5.92
C ALA A 1032 -24.99 -35.92 6.69
N ALA A 1033 -25.66 -35.01 5.98
CA ALA A 1033 -26.72 -34.17 6.54
C ALA A 1033 -28.05 -34.91 6.73
N SER A 1034 -28.18 -36.12 6.15
CA SER A 1034 -29.37 -36.94 6.27
C SER A 1034 -29.05 -38.43 6.20
N ARG A 1035 -29.96 -39.25 6.72
CA ARG A 1035 -29.88 -40.71 6.63
C ARG A 1035 -29.81 -41.19 5.17
N SER A 1036 -30.68 -40.67 4.31
CA SER A 1036 -30.75 -41.08 2.91
C SER A 1036 -29.45 -40.83 2.16
N GLU A 1037 -28.86 -39.64 2.34
CA GLU A 1037 -27.56 -39.28 1.74
C GLU A 1037 -26.43 -40.19 2.27
N ALA A 1038 -26.42 -40.50 3.57
CA ALA A 1038 -25.42 -41.39 4.16
C ALA A 1038 -25.48 -42.81 3.57
N LEU A 1039 -26.70 -43.35 3.40
CA LEU A 1039 -26.92 -44.69 2.84
C LEU A 1039 -26.61 -44.76 1.34
N GLU A 1040 -26.95 -43.71 0.59
CA GLU A 1040 -26.58 -43.62 -0.82
C GLU A 1040 -25.06 -43.64 -1.00
N LYS A 1041 -24.32 -42.82 -0.22
CA LYS A 1041 -22.85 -42.86 -0.20
C LYS A 1041 -22.33 -44.24 0.18
N LEU A 1042 -22.87 -44.86 1.23
CA LEU A 1042 -22.45 -46.20 1.66
C LEU A 1042 -22.59 -47.24 0.53
N SER A 1043 -23.71 -47.23 -0.19
CA SER A 1043 -23.99 -48.20 -1.26
C SER A 1043 -22.93 -48.20 -2.36
N HIS A 1044 -22.34 -47.05 -2.67
CA HIS A 1044 -21.27 -46.93 -3.65
C HIS A 1044 -19.99 -47.67 -3.22
N TYR A 1045 -19.67 -47.65 -1.93
CA TYR A 1045 -18.44 -48.20 -1.36
C TYR A 1045 -18.58 -49.65 -0.83
N GLN A 1046 -19.73 -50.29 -1.00
CA GLN A 1046 -19.91 -51.72 -0.69
C GLN A 1046 -19.18 -52.66 -1.68
N SER A 1047 -18.75 -52.13 -2.83
CA SER A 1047 -17.96 -52.88 -3.82
C SER A 1047 -16.45 -52.75 -3.58
N GLY A 1048 -15.73 -53.87 -3.67
CA GLY A 1048 -14.26 -53.89 -3.59
C GLY A 1048 -13.56 -53.08 -4.68
N GLN A 1049 -14.19 -52.91 -5.86
CA GLN A 1049 -13.64 -52.06 -6.94
C GLN A 1049 -13.72 -50.58 -6.57
N ALA A 1050 -14.84 -50.10 -6.03
CA ALA A 1050 -15.01 -48.71 -5.60
C ALA A 1050 -13.98 -48.34 -4.53
N ILE A 1051 -13.77 -49.21 -3.55
CA ILE A 1051 -12.72 -49.05 -2.53
C ILE A 1051 -11.32 -49.00 -3.16
N TYR A 1052 -11.04 -49.81 -4.18
CA TYR A 1052 -9.74 -49.77 -4.86
C TYR A 1052 -9.55 -48.44 -5.62
N HIS A 1053 -10.56 -48.01 -6.38
CA HIS A 1053 -10.54 -46.74 -7.09
C HIS A 1053 -10.39 -45.54 -6.14
N ALA A 1054 -10.98 -45.59 -4.94
CA ALA A 1054 -10.87 -44.53 -3.95
C ALA A 1054 -9.42 -44.18 -3.58
N PHE A 1055 -8.54 -45.19 -3.41
CA PHE A 1055 -7.12 -44.95 -3.14
C PHE A 1055 -6.41 -44.29 -4.33
N ASN A 1056 -6.70 -44.72 -5.56
CA ASN A 1056 -6.08 -44.14 -6.75
C ASN A 1056 -6.59 -42.72 -7.02
N ASN A 1057 -7.87 -42.47 -6.78
CA ASN A 1057 -8.46 -41.13 -6.93
C ASN A 1057 -7.90 -40.18 -5.88
N ALA A 1058 -7.72 -40.64 -4.63
CA ALA A 1058 -7.06 -39.85 -3.59
C ALA A 1058 -5.62 -39.50 -3.97
N GLN A 1059 -4.88 -40.45 -4.56
CA GLN A 1059 -3.53 -40.18 -5.09
C GLN A 1059 -3.57 -39.12 -6.19
N ALA A 1060 -4.39 -39.30 -7.23
CA ALA A 1060 -4.48 -38.37 -8.35
C ALA A 1060 -4.93 -36.97 -7.91
N HIS A 1061 -5.84 -36.89 -6.94
CA HIS A 1061 -6.25 -35.61 -6.36
C HIS A 1061 -5.10 -34.93 -5.60
N SER A 1062 -4.39 -35.68 -4.75
CA SER A 1062 -3.27 -35.12 -4.00
C SER A 1062 -2.14 -34.66 -4.92
N GLU A 1063 -1.81 -35.41 -5.99
CA GLU A 1063 -0.81 -34.99 -6.99
C GLU A 1063 -1.19 -33.67 -7.67
N ARG A 1064 -2.50 -33.49 -7.94
CA ARG A 1064 -3.02 -32.24 -8.49
C ARG A 1064 -2.98 -31.08 -7.49
N GLU A 1065 -3.39 -31.30 -6.24
CA GLU A 1065 -3.33 -30.29 -5.19
C GLU A 1065 -1.90 -29.82 -4.95
N LEU A 1066 -0.94 -30.75 -4.90
CA LEU A 1066 0.47 -30.44 -4.74
C LEU A 1066 1.01 -29.63 -5.93
N LEU A 1067 0.61 -29.97 -7.16
CA LEU A 1067 0.97 -29.19 -8.34
C LEU A 1067 0.38 -27.76 -8.29
N GLU A 1068 -0.89 -27.63 -7.92
CA GLU A 1068 -1.59 -26.34 -7.81
C GLU A 1068 -0.97 -25.44 -6.72
N GLN A 1069 -0.49 -26.01 -5.61
CA GLN A 1069 0.17 -25.28 -4.51
C GLN A 1069 1.71 -25.17 -4.66
N GLY A 1070 2.28 -25.75 -5.72
CA GLY A 1070 3.73 -25.75 -5.96
C GLY A 1070 4.55 -26.55 -4.93
N LEU A 1071 3.95 -27.59 -4.34
CA LEU A 1071 4.54 -28.44 -3.30
C LEU A 1071 5.07 -29.77 -3.87
N ASP A 1072 6.01 -30.38 -3.14
CA ASP A 1072 6.48 -31.75 -3.35
C ASP A 1072 6.33 -32.59 -2.07
N ALA A 1073 6.57 -33.92 -2.16
CA ALA A 1073 6.41 -34.82 -1.01
C ALA A 1073 7.31 -34.45 0.20
N PRO A 1074 8.60 -34.09 0.04
CA PRO A 1074 9.42 -33.59 1.14
C PRO A 1074 8.88 -32.32 1.81
N SER A 1075 8.29 -31.39 1.03
CA SER A 1075 7.65 -30.19 1.57
C SER A 1075 6.45 -30.57 2.44
N VAL A 1076 5.61 -31.51 1.99
CA VAL A 1076 4.49 -32.03 2.79
C VAL A 1076 4.99 -32.71 4.07
N GLU A 1077 6.05 -33.50 4.01
CA GLU A 1077 6.66 -34.11 5.20
C GLU A 1077 7.04 -33.05 6.25
N ASN A 1078 7.66 -31.94 5.82
CA ASN A 1078 8.03 -30.84 6.72
C ASN A 1078 6.80 -30.10 7.28
N ILE A 1079 5.78 -29.86 6.46
CA ILE A 1079 4.51 -29.24 6.88
C ILE A 1079 3.79 -30.11 7.94
N GLN A 1080 3.76 -31.43 7.74
CA GLN A 1080 3.12 -32.37 8.66
C GLN A 1080 3.92 -32.54 9.98
N ARG A 1081 5.27 -32.47 9.92
CA ARG A 1081 6.12 -32.38 11.12
C ARG A 1081 5.86 -31.11 11.92
N LEU A 1082 5.68 -29.99 11.23
CA LEU A 1082 5.34 -28.71 11.86
C LEU A 1082 3.97 -28.79 12.55
N LEU A 1083 2.97 -29.39 11.88
CA LEU A 1083 1.66 -29.66 12.47
C LEU A 1083 1.78 -30.53 13.73
N SER A 1084 2.65 -31.54 13.71
CA SER A 1084 2.92 -32.39 14.86
C SER A 1084 3.39 -31.59 16.07
N ALA A 1085 4.31 -30.63 15.88
CA ALA A 1085 4.81 -29.76 16.94
C ALA A 1085 3.77 -28.72 17.41
N LEU A 1086 2.88 -28.26 16.52
CA LEU A 1086 1.77 -27.37 16.88
C LEU A 1086 0.72 -28.07 17.75
N LEU A 1087 0.40 -29.33 17.44
CA LEU A 1087 -0.60 -30.11 18.16
C LEU A 1087 -0.05 -30.73 19.45
N TYR A 1088 1.17 -31.26 19.40
CA TYR A 1088 1.84 -31.88 20.54
C TYR A 1088 3.00 -30.98 20.99
N PRO A 1089 2.91 -30.36 22.18
CA PRO A 1089 3.91 -29.40 22.65
C PRO A 1089 5.34 -29.96 22.58
N ALA A 1090 6.19 -29.36 21.74
CA ALA A 1090 7.58 -29.73 21.56
C ALA A 1090 8.50 -28.59 22.04
N GLY A 1091 9.40 -28.89 22.99
CA GLY A 1091 10.32 -27.88 23.53
C GLY A 1091 11.31 -27.30 22.49
N ALA A 1092 11.63 -28.05 21.43
CA ALA A 1092 12.66 -27.69 20.47
C ALA A 1092 12.33 -26.48 19.58
N LEU A 1093 11.04 -26.21 19.33
CA LEU A 1093 10.57 -25.08 18.52
C LEU A 1093 9.72 -24.09 19.33
N ARG A 1094 9.78 -24.15 20.66
CA ARG A 1094 9.07 -23.24 21.56
C ARG A 1094 10.05 -22.24 22.18
N ALA A 1095 9.52 -21.15 22.74
CA ALA A 1095 10.32 -20.21 23.52
C ALA A 1095 11.11 -20.90 24.65
N ALA A 1096 12.31 -20.40 24.92
CA ALA A 1096 13.18 -20.94 25.95
C ALA A 1096 12.52 -20.85 27.35
N PRO A 1097 12.85 -21.76 28.30
CA PRO A 1097 12.20 -21.80 29.61
C PRO A 1097 12.23 -20.48 30.41
N HIS A 1098 13.29 -19.68 30.25
CA HIS A 1098 13.40 -18.39 30.91
C HIS A 1098 12.44 -17.34 30.33
N ILE A 1099 12.11 -17.40 29.03
CA ILE A 1099 11.10 -16.54 28.39
C ILE A 1099 9.70 -16.97 28.83
N LEU A 1100 9.46 -18.29 28.86
CA LEU A 1100 8.20 -18.85 29.36
C LEU A 1100 7.88 -18.37 30.78
N ALA A 1101 8.89 -18.28 31.65
CA ALA A 1101 8.75 -17.82 33.03
C ALA A 1101 8.55 -16.30 33.17
N GLN A 1102 8.89 -15.50 32.17
CA GLN A 1102 8.73 -14.04 32.18
C GLN A 1102 7.33 -13.58 31.76
N ASN A 1103 6.45 -14.48 31.30
CA ASN A 1103 5.12 -14.08 30.88
C ASN A 1103 4.24 -13.68 32.07
N GLU A 1104 3.82 -12.42 32.07
CA GLU A 1104 2.90 -11.84 33.05
C GLU A 1104 1.46 -11.69 32.52
N LYS A 1105 1.22 -11.97 31.23
CA LYS A 1105 -0.07 -11.80 30.54
C LYS A 1105 -0.74 -13.15 30.27
N GLY A 1106 -2.07 -13.18 30.35
CA GLY A 1106 -2.89 -14.35 29.99
C GLY A 1106 -3.36 -14.34 28.53
N GLN A 1107 -4.14 -15.35 28.13
CA GLN A 1107 -4.76 -15.44 26.80
C GLN A 1107 -5.51 -14.16 26.39
N SER A 1108 -6.19 -13.49 27.33
CA SER A 1108 -6.90 -12.24 27.08
C SER A 1108 -6.01 -11.09 26.59
N GLY A 1109 -4.70 -11.16 26.82
CA GLY A 1109 -3.74 -10.19 26.29
C GLY A 1109 -3.64 -10.19 24.76
N LEU A 1110 -4.05 -11.29 24.10
CA LEU A 1110 -4.06 -11.41 22.64
C LEU A 1110 -5.21 -10.67 21.97
N TRP A 1111 -6.30 -10.41 22.71
CA TRP A 1111 -7.53 -9.82 22.15
C TRP A 1111 -7.33 -8.39 21.66
N ALA A 1112 -6.38 -7.64 22.22
CA ALA A 1112 -5.99 -6.32 21.74
C ALA A 1112 -5.46 -6.33 20.30
N PHE A 1113 -5.01 -7.49 19.81
CA PHE A 1113 -4.49 -7.71 18.46
C PHE A 1113 -5.48 -8.46 17.56
N GLY A 1114 -6.74 -8.65 18.00
CA GLY A 1114 -7.75 -9.40 17.24
C GLY A 1114 -7.58 -10.92 17.25
N ILE A 1115 -6.63 -11.45 18.04
CA ILE A 1115 -6.31 -12.88 18.11
C ILE A 1115 -7.00 -13.50 19.32
N SER A 1116 -7.81 -14.56 19.14
CA SER A 1116 -8.55 -15.16 20.27
C SER A 1116 -7.68 -16.02 21.18
N GLY A 1117 -6.66 -16.68 20.62
CA GLY A 1117 -5.82 -17.66 21.30
C GLY A 1117 -6.47 -19.04 21.48
N ASP A 1118 -7.61 -19.30 20.82
CA ASP A 1118 -8.30 -20.60 20.89
C ASP A 1118 -7.66 -21.67 20.00
N TYR A 1119 -6.98 -21.24 18.94
CA TYR A 1119 -6.31 -22.09 17.95
C TYR A 1119 -4.80 -22.13 18.19
N PRO A 1120 -4.10 -23.21 17.75
CA PRO A 1120 -2.65 -23.24 17.77
C PRO A 1120 -2.06 -22.04 17.01
N ILE A 1121 -1.06 -21.40 17.59
CA ILE A 1121 -0.39 -20.24 17.01
C ILE A 1121 0.96 -20.67 16.45
N LEU A 1122 1.16 -20.44 15.14
CA LEU A 1122 2.44 -20.48 14.45
C LEU A 1122 3.00 -19.05 14.40
N LEU A 1123 4.12 -18.81 15.08
CA LEU A 1123 4.80 -17.51 15.08
C LEU A 1123 5.99 -17.54 14.11
N VAL A 1124 6.03 -16.62 13.16
CA VAL A 1124 7.13 -16.51 12.18
C VAL A 1124 7.78 -15.15 12.33
N ARG A 1125 9.08 -15.11 12.61
CA ARG A 1125 9.86 -13.89 12.75
C ARG A 1125 10.60 -13.63 11.44
N ILE A 1126 10.31 -12.49 10.81
CA ILE A 1126 10.84 -12.10 9.50
C ILE A 1126 11.62 -10.79 9.63
N HIS A 1127 12.79 -10.77 8.99
CA HIS A 1127 13.70 -9.65 8.87
C HIS A 1127 13.87 -9.16 7.43
N ASN A 1128 13.59 -10.00 6.42
CA ASN A 1128 13.78 -9.68 5.00
C ASN A 1128 12.52 -9.95 4.14
N GLY A 1129 12.32 -9.15 3.08
CA GLY A 1129 11.13 -9.16 2.21
C GLY A 1129 11.00 -10.39 1.31
N GLU A 1130 12.13 -10.94 0.87
CA GLU A 1130 12.20 -12.14 0.04
C GLU A 1130 12.63 -13.34 0.89
N SER A 1131 11.85 -13.64 1.94
CA SER A 1131 12.16 -14.75 2.85
C SER A 1131 11.59 -16.07 2.31
N PRO A 1132 12.41 -17.09 2.00
CA PRO A 1132 11.92 -18.42 1.65
C PRO A 1132 11.06 -19.02 2.77
N LEU A 1133 11.42 -18.76 4.04
CA LEU A 1133 10.67 -19.24 5.20
C LEU A 1133 9.25 -18.64 5.26
N LEU A 1134 9.06 -17.39 4.83
CA LEU A 1134 7.74 -16.78 4.74
C LEU A 1134 6.86 -17.52 3.72
N ILE A 1135 7.42 -17.82 2.55
CA ILE A 1135 6.73 -18.56 1.49
C ILE A 1135 6.36 -19.96 2.00
N GLU A 1136 7.31 -20.68 2.60
CA GLU A 1136 7.08 -22.01 3.17
C GLU A 1136 6.04 -22.00 4.30
N ALA A 1137 6.03 -20.96 5.15
CA ALA A 1137 5.03 -20.81 6.21
C ALA A 1137 3.63 -20.48 5.67
N LEU A 1138 3.53 -19.66 4.63
CA LEU A 1138 2.27 -19.38 3.94
C LEU A 1138 1.75 -20.65 3.24
N GLN A 1139 2.62 -21.39 2.57
CA GLN A 1139 2.27 -22.68 1.97
C GLN A 1139 1.79 -23.69 3.03
N ALA A 1140 2.46 -23.78 4.18
CA ALA A 1140 2.01 -24.62 5.29
C ALA A 1140 0.63 -24.21 5.80
N PHE A 1141 0.39 -22.90 5.97
CA PHE A 1141 -0.90 -22.36 6.39
C PHE A 1141 -2.02 -22.68 5.39
N THR A 1142 -1.79 -22.42 4.09
CA THR A 1142 -2.75 -22.71 3.02
C THR A 1142 -3.04 -24.21 2.92
N TYR A 1143 -2.01 -25.05 3.05
CA TYR A 1143 -2.17 -26.51 3.08
C TYR A 1143 -3.01 -26.98 4.27
N TRP A 1144 -2.76 -26.49 5.49
CA TRP A 1144 -3.61 -26.85 6.64
C TRP A 1144 -5.05 -26.37 6.47
N ARG A 1145 -5.25 -25.17 5.90
CA ARG A 1145 -6.58 -24.62 5.63
C ARG A 1145 -7.33 -25.46 4.58
N SER A 1146 -6.69 -25.89 3.49
CA SER A 1146 -7.29 -26.81 2.51
C SER A 1146 -7.63 -28.18 3.12
N HIS A 1147 -6.90 -28.57 4.18
CA HIS A 1147 -7.12 -29.78 4.96
C HIS A 1147 -8.05 -29.63 6.18
N HIS A 1148 -8.76 -28.51 6.32
CA HIS A 1148 -9.69 -28.21 7.43
C HIS A 1148 -9.03 -28.21 8.82
N VAL A 1149 -7.74 -27.88 8.88
CA VAL A 1149 -6.99 -27.72 10.13
C VAL A 1149 -6.85 -26.23 10.42
N THR A 1150 -7.41 -25.79 11.54
CA THR A 1150 -7.39 -24.38 11.93
C THR A 1150 -6.14 -24.04 12.74
N VAL A 1151 -5.35 -23.10 12.23
CA VAL A 1151 -4.13 -22.56 12.86
C VAL A 1151 -4.15 -21.04 12.69
N ASN A 1152 -3.63 -20.28 13.66
CA ASN A 1152 -3.35 -18.85 13.46
C ASN A 1152 -1.89 -18.66 13.07
N LEU A 1153 -1.65 -17.98 11.94
CA LEU A 1153 -0.31 -17.59 11.51
C LEU A 1153 -0.04 -16.15 11.95
N VAL A 1154 0.93 -15.96 12.82
CA VAL A 1154 1.36 -14.63 13.28
C VAL A 1154 2.74 -14.34 12.71
N ILE A 1155 2.83 -13.34 11.85
CA ILE A 1155 4.07 -12.88 11.23
C ILE A 1155 4.55 -11.66 12.02
N LEU A 1156 5.65 -11.83 12.75
CA LEU A 1156 6.36 -10.72 13.41
C LEU A 1156 7.36 -10.12 12.43
N ASN A 1157 7.03 -8.92 11.97
CA ASN A 1157 7.97 -8.07 11.25
C ASN A 1157 8.98 -7.48 12.26
N GLU A 1158 10.22 -7.96 12.19
CA GLU A 1158 11.34 -7.54 13.02
C GLU A 1158 12.36 -6.69 12.25
N GLN A 1159 11.97 -6.10 11.12
CA GLN A 1159 12.84 -5.24 10.34
C GLN A 1159 12.86 -3.81 10.89
N ASP A 1160 14.01 -3.16 10.73
CA ASP A 1160 14.21 -1.78 11.17
C ASP A 1160 13.40 -0.79 10.33
N THR A 1161 12.96 0.31 10.94
CA THR A 1161 11.88 1.20 10.47
C THR A 1161 12.02 1.79 9.06
N GLY A 1162 13.22 1.86 8.47
CA GLY A 1162 13.46 2.44 7.15
C GLY A 1162 13.03 1.60 5.94
N TYR A 1163 12.97 0.26 6.09
CA TYR A 1163 12.53 -0.67 5.02
C TYR A 1163 11.14 -1.25 5.29
N PHE A 1164 10.43 -0.73 6.30
CA PHE A 1164 9.15 -1.25 6.77
C PHE A 1164 8.11 -1.33 5.65
N LEU A 1165 8.02 -0.31 4.80
CA LEU A 1165 7.03 -0.30 3.72
C LEU A 1165 7.35 -1.39 2.68
N ASP A 1166 8.63 -1.58 2.35
CA ASP A 1166 9.06 -2.57 1.37
C ASP A 1166 8.82 -4.00 1.86
N LEU A 1167 9.17 -4.33 3.10
CA LEU A 1167 8.89 -5.65 3.67
C LEU A 1167 7.40 -5.85 3.92
N ARG A 1168 6.67 -4.84 4.41
CA ARG A 1168 5.21 -4.96 4.55
C ARG A 1168 4.57 -5.24 3.19
N ASN A 1169 4.94 -4.48 2.16
CA ASN A 1169 4.44 -4.67 0.81
C ASN A 1169 4.91 -6.01 0.24
N ALA A 1170 6.12 -6.48 0.55
CA ALA A 1170 6.58 -7.82 0.17
C ALA A 1170 5.75 -8.93 0.85
N ILE A 1171 5.53 -8.86 2.16
CA ILE A 1171 4.67 -9.80 2.90
C ILE A 1171 3.26 -9.78 2.32
N GLN A 1172 2.68 -8.60 2.13
CA GLN A 1172 1.33 -8.46 1.59
C GLN A 1172 1.23 -9.00 0.16
N ARG A 1173 2.23 -8.75 -0.69
CA ARG A 1173 2.31 -9.34 -2.04
C ARG A 1173 2.39 -10.85 -1.99
N GLN A 1174 3.17 -11.43 -1.08
CA GLN A 1174 3.23 -12.89 -0.93
C GLN A 1174 1.88 -13.48 -0.48
N ILE A 1175 1.19 -12.82 0.44
CA ILE A 1175 -0.16 -13.22 0.88
C ILE A 1175 -1.16 -13.15 -0.29
N VAL A 1176 -1.11 -12.08 -1.10
CA VAL A 1176 -1.95 -11.93 -2.30
C VAL A 1176 -1.61 -12.99 -3.35
N ARG A 1177 -0.32 -13.26 -3.62
CA ARG A 1177 0.12 -14.31 -4.56
C ARG A 1177 -0.36 -15.70 -4.13
N MET A 1178 -0.44 -15.97 -2.83
CA MET A 1178 -0.98 -17.21 -2.28
C MET A 1178 -2.52 -17.25 -2.25
N GLY A 1179 -3.21 -16.16 -2.62
CA GLY A 1179 -4.68 -16.08 -2.60
C GLY A 1179 -5.30 -15.99 -1.20
N GLU A 1180 -4.52 -15.62 -0.18
CA GLU A 1180 -4.93 -15.62 1.24
C GLU A 1180 -5.30 -14.22 1.77
N GLU A 1181 -5.60 -13.27 0.89
CA GLU A 1181 -5.96 -11.89 1.29
C GLU A 1181 -7.21 -11.86 2.18
N ALA A 1182 -8.19 -12.72 1.89
CA ALA A 1182 -9.40 -12.85 2.70
C ALA A 1182 -9.14 -13.39 4.12
N SER A 1183 -7.99 -14.04 4.34
CA SER A 1183 -7.59 -14.61 5.62
C SER A 1183 -6.85 -13.61 6.51
N LEU A 1184 -6.54 -12.40 6.03
CA LEU A 1184 -5.88 -11.36 6.84
C LEU A 1184 -6.79 -10.85 7.97
N ASN A 1185 -6.23 -10.82 9.18
CA ASN A 1185 -6.89 -10.36 10.41
C ASN A 1185 -8.23 -11.04 10.71
N GLN A 1186 -8.46 -12.24 10.17
CA GLN A 1186 -9.60 -13.09 10.52
C GLN A 1186 -9.30 -13.91 11.77
N ARG A 1187 -10.35 -14.29 12.50
CA ARG A 1187 -10.22 -15.08 13.75
C ARG A 1187 -9.38 -16.36 13.58
N ASP A 1188 -9.48 -16.99 12.43
CA ASP A 1188 -8.79 -18.21 12.00
C ASP A 1188 -7.72 -17.94 10.93
N GLY A 1189 -7.15 -16.73 10.93
CA GLY A 1189 -6.39 -16.18 9.81
C GLY A 1189 -4.91 -15.87 10.06
N ILE A 1190 -4.40 -14.96 9.22
CA ILE A 1190 -3.02 -14.46 9.21
C ILE A 1190 -2.99 -13.07 9.88
N PHE A 1191 -2.05 -12.86 10.79
CA PHE A 1191 -1.85 -11.59 11.50
C PHE A 1191 -0.42 -11.10 11.26
N VAL A 1192 -0.28 -9.91 10.68
CA VAL A 1192 1.03 -9.28 10.45
C VAL A 1192 1.23 -8.21 11.52
N LEU A 1193 2.13 -8.48 12.46
CA LEU A 1193 2.40 -7.62 13.61
C LEU A 1193 3.79 -6.99 13.51
N ARG A 1194 3.92 -5.78 14.02
CA ARG A 1194 5.20 -5.05 14.02
C ARG A 1194 5.85 -5.11 15.37
N THR A 1195 7.13 -5.47 15.40
CA THR A 1195 7.88 -5.57 16.65
C THR A 1195 8.06 -4.22 17.35
N ASP A 1196 8.16 -3.12 16.60
CA ASP A 1196 8.31 -1.77 17.14
C ASP A 1196 7.04 -1.19 17.76
N GLN A 1197 5.87 -1.76 17.44
CA GLN A 1197 4.58 -1.40 18.05
C GLN A 1197 4.24 -2.27 19.27
N LEU A 1198 4.99 -3.36 19.51
CA LEU A 1198 4.76 -4.26 20.62
C LEU A 1198 5.54 -3.82 21.86
N GLN A 1199 4.88 -3.79 23.01
CA GLN A 1199 5.58 -3.64 24.28
C GLN A 1199 6.38 -4.93 24.58
N SER A 1200 7.43 -4.84 25.40
CA SER A 1200 8.24 -6.01 25.77
C SER A 1200 7.39 -7.16 26.34
N ALA A 1201 6.38 -6.83 27.14
CA ALA A 1201 5.44 -7.81 27.69
C ALA A 1201 4.55 -8.47 26.61
N ASP A 1202 4.21 -7.77 25.52
CA ASP A 1202 3.43 -8.34 24.40
C ASP A 1202 4.29 -9.29 23.56
N LYS A 1203 5.56 -8.94 23.32
CA LYS A 1203 6.50 -9.83 22.64
C LYS A 1203 6.67 -11.15 23.40
N ILE A 1204 6.89 -11.07 24.71
CA ILE A 1204 6.98 -12.25 25.58
C ILE A 1204 5.68 -13.05 25.51
N LEU A 1205 4.52 -12.39 25.57
CA LEU A 1205 3.22 -13.07 25.43
C LEU A 1205 3.17 -13.88 24.12
N PHE A 1206 3.45 -13.28 22.96
CA PHE A 1206 3.43 -13.97 21.67
C PHE A 1206 4.40 -15.16 21.62
N GLU A 1207 5.63 -15.00 22.11
CA GLU A 1207 6.62 -16.09 22.16
C GLU A 1207 6.18 -17.22 23.11
N THR A 1208 5.48 -16.92 24.20
CA THR A 1208 5.04 -17.94 25.16
C THR A 1208 3.79 -18.71 24.74
N VAL A 1209 2.84 -18.06 24.07
CA VAL A 1209 1.60 -18.68 23.57
C VAL A 1209 1.79 -19.45 22.27
N ALA A 1210 2.80 -19.09 21.47
CA ALA A 1210 3.13 -19.79 20.24
C ALA A 1210 3.43 -21.27 20.53
N GLY A 1211 2.74 -22.16 19.82
CA GLY A 1211 3.03 -23.60 19.85
C GLY A 1211 4.34 -23.91 19.12
N VAL A 1212 4.62 -23.13 18.09
CA VAL A 1212 5.84 -23.18 17.28
C VAL A 1212 6.31 -21.77 16.94
N ILE A 1213 7.61 -21.54 17.04
CA ILE A 1213 8.29 -20.33 16.60
C ILE A 1213 9.29 -20.70 15.50
N LEU A 1214 9.14 -20.04 14.35
CA LEU A 1214 10.07 -20.09 13.23
C LEU A 1214 10.78 -18.75 13.13
N ASP A 1215 12.10 -18.78 12.98
CA ASP A 1215 12.93 -17.58 12.87
C ASP A 1215 13.71 -17.65 11.56
N GLU A 1216 13.55 -16.61 10.72
CA GLU A 1216 14.27 -16.51 9.45
C GLU A 1216 15.78 -16.67 9.61
N LYS A 1217 16.37 -16.19 10.70
CA LYS A 1217 17.81 -16.32 10.97
C LYS A 1217 18.24 -17.75 11.28
N SER A 1218 17.29 -18.59 11.69
CA SER A 1218 17.50 -19.99 12.03
C SER A 1218 17.42 -20.94 10.83
N GLY A 1219 17.12 -20.41 9.64
CA GLY A 1219 17.16 -21.17 8.39
C GLY A 1219 15.79 -21.50 7.80
N SER A 1220 15.75 -22.43 6.85
CA SER A 1220 14.53 -22.87 6.15
C SER A 1220 13.59 -23.68 7.06
N LEU A 1221 12.37 -23.95 6.59
CA LEU A 1221 11.42 -24.81 7.28
C LEU A 1221 11.98 -26.22 7.49
N ALA A 1222 12.72 -26.76 6.53
CA ALA A 1222 13.36 -28.07 6.64
C ALA A 1222 14.37 -28.12 7.80
N GLU A 1223 15.18 -27.06 7.97
CA GLU A 1223 16.15 -26.95 9.06
C GLU A 1223 15.49 -26.85 10.43
N HIS A 1224 14.35 -26.16 10.52
CA HIS A 1224 13.53 -26.14 11.75
C HIS A 1224 12.91 -27.50 12.03
N ALA A 1225 12.34 -28.17 11.01
CA ALA A 1225 11.72 -29.49 11.16
C ALA A 1225 12.72 -30.55 11.64
N LEU A 1226 13.98 -30.48 11.23
CA LEU A 1226 15.04 -31.38 11.70
C LEU A 1226 15.29 -31.28 13.21
N ARG A 1227 15.09 -30.12 13.83
CA ARG A 1227 15.27 -29.95 15.30
C ARG A 1227 14.30 -30.80 16.11
N LEU A 1228 13.15 -31.18 15.54
CA LEU A 1228 12.16 -32.05 16.17
C LEU A 1228 12.60 -33.52 16.26
N THR A 1229 13.68 -33.90 15.57
CA THR A 1229 14.23 -35.27 15.61
C THR A 1229 15.11 -35.53 16.83
N VAL A 1230 15.57 -34.48 17.52
CA VAL A 1230 16.45 -34.59 18.68
C VAL A 1230 15.62 -34.97 19.91
N PRO A 1231 15.92 -36.09 20.59
CA PRO A 1231 15.17 -36.49 21.79
C PRO A 1231 15.38 -35.48 22.92
N SER A 1232 14.27 -34.99 23.50
CA SER A 1232 14.33 -34.17 24.71
C SER A 1232 14.73 -35.01 25.92
N THR A 1233 15.38 -34.40 26.90
CA THR A 1233 15.68 -35.01 28.20
C THR A 1233 14.38 -35.45 28.88
N ARG A 1234 14.06 -36.74 28.81
CA ARG A 1234 12.94 -37.33 29.54
C ARG A 1234 13.25 -37.32 31.04
N LEU A 1235 12.25 -36.98 31.85
CA LEU A 1235 12.31 -37.26 33.28
C LEU A 1235 12.52 -38.77 33.47
N PRO A 1236 13.33 -39.21 34.46
CA PRO A 1236 13.56 -40.62 34.70
C PRO A 1236 12.24 -41.36 34.90
N VAL A 1237 12.14 -42.56 34.33
CA VAL A 1237 10.94 -43.41 34.44
C VAL A 1237 10.62 -43.63 35.91
N PHE A 1238 9.44 -43.19 36.34
CA PHE A 1238 8.97 -43.41 37.69
C PHE A 1238 8.74 -44.91 37.89
N THR A 1239 9.65 -45.57 38.59
CA THR A 1239 9.50 -46.99 38.93
C THR A 1239 8.52 -47.09 40.09
N ALA A 1240 7.33 -47.62 39.82
CA ALA A 1240 6.32 -47.86 40.85
C ALA A 1240 6.87 -48.85 41.89
N SER A 1241 7.25 -48.36 43.07
CA SER A 1241 7.52 -49.22 44.22
C SER A 1241 6.17 -49.78 44.72
N SER A 1242 5.88 -51.05 44.47
CA SER A 1242 4.67 -51.68 45.01
C SER A 1242 4.65 -51.56 46.53
N PRO A 1243 3.55 -51.07 47.15
CA PRO A 1243 3.39 -51.20 48.59
C PRO A 1243 3.21 -52.68 48.91
N ARG A 1244 4.10 -53.23 49.75
CA ARG A 1244 3.89 -54.55 50.40
C ARG A 1244 2.46 -54.59 50.93
N ARG A 1245 1.65 -55.56 50.46
CA ARG A 1245 0.37 -55.93 51.05
C ARG A 1245 0.60 -56.23 52.54
N LEU A 1246 0.31 -55.27 53.42
CA LEU A 1246 -0.02 -55.56 54.80
C LEU A 1246 -1.42 -56.17 54.79
N ILE A 1247 -1.50 -57.49 54.97
CA ILE A 1247 -2.75 -58.19 55.27
C ILE A 1247 -3.22 -57.67 56.63
N PRO A 1248 -4.40 -57.02 56.75
CA PRO A 1248 -4.93 -56.66 58.05
C PRO A 1248 -5.54 -57.91 58.69
N SER A 1249 -4.99 -58.31 59.84
CA SER A 1249 -5.65 -59.24 60.76
C SER A 1249 -7.00 -58.65 61.19
N ARG A 1250 -8.07 -59.42 60.97
CA ARG A 1250 -9.41 -59.12 61.48
C ARG A 1250 -9.35 -58.89 63.00
N GLN A 1251 -9.80 -57.73 63.45
CA GLN A 1251 -10.54 -57.63 64.69
C GLN A 1251 -11.62 -56.54 64.57
N ASN A 1252 -12.85 -56.97 64.85
CA ASN A 1252 -14.05 -56.17 64.97
C ASN A 1252 -13.83 -55.01 65.96
N ASN A 1253 -14.33 -53.83 65.64
CA ASN A 1253 -15.38 -53.22 66.46
C ASN A 1253 -16.09 -52.06 65.78
N PHE A 1254 -17.41 -52.10 65.94
CA PHE A 1254 -18.43 -51.11 65.65
C PHE A 1254 -18.10 -49.71 66.22
N ASN A 1255 -18.27 -48.62 65.44
CA ASN A 1255 -19.44 -47.72 65.55
C ASN A 1255 -19.26 -46.39 64.79
N SER A 1256 -20.29 -46.10 63.99
CA SER A 1256 -20.92 -44.81 63.66
C SER A 1256 -20.16 -43.47 63.69
N ARG A 1257 -20.36 -42.75 62.56
CA ARG A 1257 -20.81 -41.34 62.41
C ARG A 1257 -19.76 -40.20 62.25
N THR A 1258 -19.83 -39.57 61.06
CA THR A 1258 -19.96 -38.11 60.81
C THR A 1258 -18.73 -37.29 60.34
N ILE A 1259 -18.76 -36.96 59.04
CA ILE A 1259 -18.60 -35.64 58.35
C ILE A 1259 -17.32 -34.78 58.51
N CYS A 1260 -16.69 -34.57 57.34
CA CYS A 1260 -16.00 -33.41 56.73
C CYS A 1260 -14.84 -32.59 57.38
N SER A 1261 -13.85 -32.38 56.50
CA SER A 1261 -13.25 -31.13 55.99
C SER A 1261 -11.84 -30.69 56.42
N SER A 1262 -11.03 -30.60 55.36
CA SER A 1262 -9.99 -29.60 55.03
C SER A 1262 -8.75 -29.44 55.89
N THR A 1263 -7.59 -29.71 55.27
CA THR A 1263 -6.30 -29.09 55.62
C THR A 1263 -5.57 -28.71 54.34
N THR A 1264 -5.31 -27.41 54.18
CA THR A 1264 -4.28 -26.83 53.32
C THR A 1264 -3.01 -26.66 54.15
N ALA A 1265 -1.84 -26.94 53.58
CA ALA A 1265 -0.56 -26.46 54.10
C ALA A 1265 0.44 -26.25 52.96
N SER A 1266 0.95 -25.03 52.93
CA SER A 1266 2.02 -24.48 52.11
C SER A 1266 3.40 -24.95 52.56
N VAL A 1267 4.38 -25.00 51.65
CA VAL A 1267 5.81 -25.04 51.99
C VAL A 1267 6.61 -24.13 51.06
N VAL A 1268 7.49 -23.35 51.69
CA VAL A 1268 8.43 -22.38 51.12
C VAL A 1268 9.86 -22.92 51.22
N SER A 1269 10.64 -22.63 50.17
CA SER A 1269 12.10 -22.51 49.98
C SER A 1269 13.12 -23.25 50.88
N ALA A 1270 14.14 -23.83 50.23
CA ALA A 1270 15.55 -23.41 50.42
C ALA A 1270 16.43 -23.95 49.30
N ALA A 1271 17.32 -23.10 48.78
CA ALA A 1271 18.42 -23.44 47.87
C ALA A 1271 19.74 -23.38 48.66
N THR A 1272 20.73 -24.21 48.29
CA THR A 1272 22.11 -23.83 47.88
C THR A 1272 23.07 -25.03 47.92
N ASP A 1273 24.21 -24.84 47.25
CA ASP A 1273 25.36 -25.71 46.97
C ASP A 1273 25.21 -26.58 45.71
N GLY A 1274 26.05 -26.51 44.68
CA GLY A 1274 27.34 -25.86 44.53
C GLY A 1274 28.30 -26.82 43.82
N ASN A 1275 28.89 -26.35 42.73
CA ASN A 1275 30.09 -26.84 42.02
C ASN A 1275 30.00 -27.84 40.84
N THR A 1276 30.49 -27.30 39.70
CA THR A 1276 31.42 -27.88 38.72
C THR A 1276 31.02 -29.14 37.95
N SER A 1277 30.76 -28.99 36.64
CA SER A 1277 31.75 -29.24 35.57
C SER A 1277 31.03 -29.56 34.25
N SER A 1278 31.37 -28.80 33.20
CA SER A 1278 31.48 -29.23 31.79
C SER A 1278 30.69 -30.48 31.33
N ILE A 1279 29.62 -30.27 30.56
CA ILE A 1279 29.45 -30.58 29.11
C ILE A 1279 28.03 -30.21 28.71
#